data_AF-A0A173Z5Q7-F1
#
_entry.id   AF-A0A173Z5Q7-F1
#
_cell.length_a   1.000
_cell.length_b   1.000
_cell.length_c   1.000
_cell.angle_alpha   90.00
_cell.angle_beta   90.00
_cell.angle_gamma   90.00
#
_symmetry.space_group_name_H-M   'P 1'
#
loop_
_entity.id
_entity.type
_entity.pdbx_description
1 polymer ?
#
loop_
_entity_poly.entity_id
_entity_poly.type
_entity_poly.pdbx_seq_one_letter_code
_entity_poly.pdbx_strand_id
1 'polypeptide(L)'
;MSSLYEVSSLIALVMNKQSVLSQVLGILTRGTKIDVINISDGWAQFRYNNTNAYVKNTSLKSINNQTIVETGSVIIKYLDLDTNAEVYTSQLLNNLPLGTYNYDAPSIYGYKLTNHTPQIVNLTTVSPNQTIIFYYSRIVCSVTINYIDENTNTNISNSIFIDNLSLGSYSYGAIEIEGYSLNDVLTKTVTLTESNPNITISFKYKEILGSVVIKYLSNTTSTELLPSETINNLKLGNYTYTAKSISGYTVANSYTQTVTLTSHNPNVEVAFMYTKLYGSVTIKYIDENTGNSLASEDKYSNLEFGSYSYTAKAILDYKLISNSTQTTTISDTNLNTILIFKYAKIFGSVTIKYIDIYTDSNLKEPTIISNLPLGEYTYDSIEFHGYNIINSDTQSVTLSQITPDVTIIFEYEKIVIPADLNLNEVPYISTYYIKPIVKPGEEVLIDYYITDYYYKEYLEDDYSLTFTVTVRIEGQKDKVYPNLKAGDHQVSLGSFSTEGEQKFSILCTDKYGRNSHELFNFFLVQGDVEVKEYVMTDEDLVTYNIKNTDNYEAKKIIDLSSLTTKNSTTVKAALVEAATNIIPQSKTYVCVIADTDGDGNPNNWWGENQVVYASDYDKDKVLEESTNTRKGLQQLLDDKKAAGYNKLTLLPGTYRIDHQKQIYIPTNFTLNMNGATLKQNQFTGASSLMIEINNTINSHVINGIIEGDYFSHDYANSTNNSEWVNGVSIGGESKYSSFENLSIKNITGYGSTNGLSNSRDGSLSYTYIYPKGIGNNFKIGDIDRNTGLDLESTTRTTSDYIDISGYYDVGYISISVYLGYQGNPCGTWNLICHFYDENKKSLKSIDSYQYRRISVPLNAKYMRITILNESYPTNLSIQYFRIPTHCSFKNVKYENCRCVGMAPAAMKDMLVENCEFTNCGQSGAKCALDAEDGWDSMQDVTFKSLKFNANPNNYFLTCAGHNFIIDGQQNGKAYIWERTRSLIIKNCKNIDLTLQGGGKDNIVRHGVYRVFNNNFNSATTVNNLSKYNTASTYISGLVSHSTLSILSSASIYTDCIVSVSSKNLGYLSSIAMTNCEFTPISTFSDRYSLQFNGGHLNNYSFNNCKFNGKCQLSNNNGFYSATFSNCSFNDVFIIPSVLSNSDDLILFENCNINYTESNFIYYSPAAYTKGTYSQIKFDSCTITNSNSKSTVFIYAYAKPNGYCYFNNCTIILPSTITIFDGYPTNISYIENYTINFENSSLLSDIKLISDNYKSNSNIKINII
;
A
#
# COMPACT_ATOMS: atom_id res chain seq x y z
N MET A 1 -19.18 27.49 -20.13
CA MET A 1 -19.74 26.32 -20.84
C MET A 1 -19.39 26.39 -22.32
N SER A 2 -18.88 25.30 -22.90
CA SER A 2 -19.03 25.05 -24.35
C SER A 2 -20.20 24.10 -24.57
N SER A 3 -20.94 24.28 -25.66
CA SER A 3 -22.00 23.36 -26.09
C SER A 3 -21.50 22.52 -27.24
N LEU A 4 -21.76 21.21 -27.22
CA LEU A 4 -21.31 20.30 -28.27
C LEU A 4 -22.24 20.38 -29.49
N TYR A 5 -21.69 20.79 -30.63
CA TYR A 5 -22.40 20.85 -31.91
C TYR A 5 -21.72 19.93 -32.95
N GLU A 6 -22.50 19.39 -33.87
CA GLU A 6 -22.04 18.62 -35.02
C GLU A 6 -22.19 19.45 -36.31
N VAL A 7 -21.21 19.41 -37.20
CA VAL A 7 -21.30 20.05 -38.51
C VAL A 7 -22.35 19.32 -39.36
N SER A 8 -23.43 20.02 -39.71
CA SER A 8 -24.61 19.50 -40.39
C SER A 8 -24.55 19.69 -41.91
N SER A 9 -23.85 20.72 -42.39
CA SER A 9 -23.57 20.95 -43.83
C SER A 9 -22.44 20.07 -44.34
N LEU A 10 -22.36 19.86 -45.66
CA LEU A 10 -21.32 19.01 -46.30
C LEU A 10 -19.90 19.43 -45.89
N ILE A 11 -19.66 20.73 -45.93
CA ILE A 11 -18.47 21.41 -45.41
C ILE A 11 -18.91 22.66 -44.63
N ALA A 12 -18.07 23.15 -43.73
CA ALA A 12 -18.24 24.41 -43.03
C ALA A 12 -16.87 25.13 -42.92
N LEU A 13 -16.82 26.39 -43.35
CA LEU A 13 -15.59 27.18 -43.33
C LEU A 13 -15.30 27.70 -41.93
N VAL A 14 -14.07 27.49 -41.47
CA VAL A 14 -13.55 28.02 -40.21
C VAL A 14 -12.92 29.38 -40.50
N MET A 15 -13.41 30.42 -39.84
CA MET A 15 -13.07 31.82 -40.09
C MET A 15 -12.34 32.41 -38.88
N ASN A 16 -11.39 33.32 -39.11
CA ASN A 16 -10.68 33.99 -38.01
C ASN A 16 -11.49 35.12 -37.32
N LYS A 17 -12.63 35.54 -37.89
CA LYS A 17 -13.56 36.52 -37.33
C LYS A 17 -15.00 36.16 -37.72
N GLN A 18 -15.98 36.83 -37.11
CA GLN A 18 -17.42 36.65 -37.37
C GLN A 18 -17.87 37.29 -38.69
N SER A 19 -17.23 36.96 -39.81
CA SER A 19 -17.55 37.51 -41.14
C SER A 19 -17.22 36.53 -42.25
N VAL A 20 -18.08 36.48 -43.28
CA VAL A 20 -17.85 35.65 -44.49
C VAL A 20 -16.72 36.18 -45.36
N LEU A 21 -16.23 37.39 -45.09
CA LEU A 21 -15.11 38.03 -45.81
C LEU A 21 -13.78 37.95 -45.03
N SER A 22 -13.74 37.25 -43.88
CA SER A 22 -12.51 37.12 -43.09
C SER A 22 -11.63 35.98 -43.61
N GLN A 23 -10.42 35.83 -43.07
CA GLN A 23 -9.51 34.75 -43.47
C GLN A 23 -10.07 33.39 -43.06
N VAL A 24 -10.09 32.46 -44.02
CA VAL A 24 -10.37 31.03 -43.77
C VAL A 24 -9.14 30.42 -43.09
N LEU A 25 -9.34 29.86 -41.88
CA LEU A 25 -8.34 29.13 -41.10
C LEU A 25 -8.33 27.62 -41.41
N GLY A 26 -9.45 27.09 -41.93
CA GLY A 26 -9.61 25.67 -42.22
C GLY A 26 -11.03 25.32 -42.67
N ILE A 27 -11.29 24.02 -42.84
CA ILE A 27 -12.59 23.48 -43.24
C ILE A 27 -12.95 22.33 -42.29
N LEU A 28 -14.19 22.31 -41.79
CA LEU A 28 -14.77 21.17 -41.10
C LEU A 28 -15.70 20.42 -42.05
N THR A 29 -15.70 19.09 -42.00
CA THR A 29 -16.60 18.22 -42.78
C THR A 29 -17.82 17.80 -41.97
N ARG A 30 -18.91 17.43 -42.66
CA ARG A 30 -20.13 16.91 -42.04
C ARG A 30 -19.83 15.77 -41.03
N GLY A 31 -20.44 15.83 -39.85
CA GLY A 31 -20.21 14.88 -38.76
C GLY A 31 -19.07 15.27 -37.81
N THR A 32 -18.24 16.26 -38.16
CA THR A 32 -17.22 16.80 -37.25
C THR A 32 -17.90 17.45 -36.04
N LYS A 33 -17.52 17.04 -34.83
CA LYS A 33 -18.04 17.61 -33.57
C LYS A 33 -17.12 18.72 -33.08
N ILE A 34 -17.70 19.82 -32.62
CA ILE A 34 -16.97 20.98 -32.09
C ILE A 34 -17.61 21.52 -30.82
N ASP A 35 -16.75 21.93 -29.89
CA ASP A 35 -17.12 22.58 -28.64
C ASP A 35 -17.32 24.09 -28.86
N VAL A 36 -18.58 24.50 -29.05
CA VAL A 36 -18.95 25.88 -29.30
C VAL A 36 -18.97 26.66 -28.00
N ILE A 37 -18.02 27.57 -27.84
CA ILE A 37 -17.82 28.45 -26.68
C ILE A 37 -18.96 29.46 -26.54
N ASN A 38 -19.43 30.00 -27.68
CA ASN A 38 -20.53 30.96 -27.74
C ASN A 38 -21.12 31.01 -29.16
N ILE A 39 -22.37 31.46 -29.31
CA ILE A 39 -22.97 31.83 -30.60
C ILE A 39 -23.40 33.29 -30.53
N SER A 40 -22.83 34.16 -31.36
CA SER A 40 -23.32 35.53 -31.58
C SER A 40 -23.35 35.86 -33.06
N ASP A 41 -24.29 36.72 -33.47
CA ASP A 41 -24.42 37.24 -34.85
C ASP A 41 -24.45 36.16 -35.96
N GLY A 42 -24.98 34.98 -35.62
CA GLY A 42 -25.07 33.82 -36.53
C GLY A 42 -23.76 33.03 -36.68
N TRP A 43 -22.76 33.28 -35.84
CA TRP A 43 -21.46 32.61 -35.81
C TRP A 43 -21.23 31.87 -34.49
N ALA A 44 -20.90 30.60 -34.58
CA ALA A 44 -20.45 29.77 -33.48
C ALA A 44 -18.92 29.93 -33.30
N GLN A 45 -18.50 30.44 -32.15
CA GLN A 45 -17.10 30.54 -31.74
C GLN A 45 -16.64 29.22 -31.11
N PHE A 46 -15.47 28.72 -31.50
CA PHE A 46 -14.85 27.52 -30.93
C PHE A 46 -13.32 27.63 -30.96
N ARG A 47 -12.59 26.68 -30.35
CA ARG A 47 -11.13 26.59 -30.50
C ARG A 47 -10.76 25.78 -31.73
N TYR A 48 -9.92 26.35 -32.60
CA TYR A 48 -9.30 25.67 -33.73
C TYR A 48 -7.78 25.91 -33.65
N ASN A 49 -7.00 24.84 -33.55
CA ASN A 49 -5.55 24.88 -33.32
C ASN A 49 -5.15 25.87 -32.19
N ASN A 50 -5.79 25.72 -31.03
CA ASN A 50 -5.67 26.59 -29.84
C ASN A 50 -6.06 28.08 -30.01
N THR A 51 -6.40 28.54 -31.22
CA THR A 51 -6.87 29.92 -31.48
C THR A 51 -8.40 30.03 -31.43
N ASN A 52 -8.92 31.24 -31.23
CA ASN A 52 -10.36 31.52 -31.36
C ASN A 52 -10.73 31.54 -32.85
N ALA A 53 -11.69 30.70 -33.24
CA ALA A 53 -12.19 30.61 -34.60
C ALA A 53 -13.72 30.58 -34.62
N TYR A 54 -14.30 30.85 -35.80
CA TYR A 54 -15.73 31.03 -35.98
C TYR A 54 -16.25 30.22 -37.16
N VAL A 55 -17.40 29.57 -37.01
CA VAL A 55 -18.11 28.87 -38.09
C VAL A 55 -19.56 29.34 -38.13
N LYS A 56 -20.20 29.37 -39.30
CA LYS A 56 -21.61 29.75 -39.41
C LYS A 56 -22.48 28.80 -38.59
N ASN A 57 -23.30 29.33 -37.69
CA ASN A 57 -24.20 28.53 -36.86
C ASN A 57 -25.20 27.70 -37.70
N THR A 58 -25.59 28.21 -38.87
CA THR A 58 -26.43 27.49 -39.85
C THR A 58 -25.78 26.22 -40.43
N SER A 59 -24.47 26.03 -40.25
CA SER A 59 -23.74 24.83 -40.64
C SER A 59 -23.64 23.79 -39.52
N LEU A 60 -24.29 24.03 -38.37
CA LEU A 60 -24.21 23.18 -37.18
C LEU A 60 -25.57 22.57 -36.79
N LYS A 61 -25.53 21.55 -35.93
CA LYS A 61 -26.68 20.93 -35.26
C LYS A 61 -26.28 20.62 -33.81
N SER A 62 -27.08 21.05 -32.83
CA SER A 62 -26.86 20.68 -31.42
C SER A 62 -27.10 19.18 -31.21
N ILE A 63 -26.24 18.52 -30.42
CA ILE A 63 -26.26 17.05 -30.28
C ILE A 63 -26.84 16.57 -28.94
N ASN A 64 -26.86 17.39 -27.88
CA ASN A 64 -27.42 16.96 -26.58
C ASN A 64 -27.95 18.13 -25.74
N ASN A 65 -29.21 18.00 -25.30
CA ASN A 65 -29.78 18.76 -24.18
C ASN A 65 -29.80 17.86 -22.94
N GLN A 66 -28.70 17.86 -22.19
CA GLN A 66 -28.74 17.54 -20.77
C GLN A 66 -28.32 18.80 -20.01
N THR A 67 -29.17 19.25 -19.10
CA THR A 67 -28.91 20.41 -18.26
C THR A 67 -27.85 20.04 -17.23
N ILE A 68 -26.58 20.26 -17.59
CA ILE A 68 -25.49 20.26 -16.60
C ILE A 68 -25.75 21.47 -15.71
N VAL A 69 -26.30 21.22 -14.52
CA VAL A 69 -26.25 22.19 -13.44
C VAL A 69 -24.78 22.34 -13.09
N GLU A 70 -24.19 23.51 -13.30
CA GLU A 70 -22.87 23.78 -12.76
C GLU A 70 -23.00 23.68 -11.24
N THR A 71 -22.27 22.74 -10.64
CA THR A 71 -22.27 22.49 -9.20
C THR A 71 -20.87 22.63 -8.65
N GLY A 72 -20.80 23.24 -7.48
CA GLY A 72 -19.60 23.38 -6.68
C GLY A 72 -19.51 22.39 -5.52
N SER A 73 -18.50 22.59 -4.68
CA SER A 73 -18.36 21.92 -3.40
C SER A 73 -17.96 22.88 -2.27
N VAL A 74 -18.29 22.52 -1.03
CA VAL A 74 -17.81 23.19 0.17
C VAL A 74 -17.13 22.18 1.07
N ILE A 75 -15.89 22.47 1.45
CA ILE A 75 -15.17 21.79 2.54
C ILE A 75 -15.35 22.62 3.80
N ILE A 76 -15.83 22.01 4.88
CA ILE A 76 -15.98 22.66 6.19
C ILE A 76 -15.02 21.98 7.16
N LYS A 77 -14.09 22.75 7.74
CA LYS A 77 -13.13 22.27 8.75
C LYS A 77 -13.39 22.93 10.09
N TYR A 78 -13.13 22.19 11.16
CA TYR A 78 -13.24 22.63 12.54
C TYR A 78 -11.88 22.41 13.20
N LEU A 79 -11.07 23.47 13.27
CA LEU A 79 -9.65 23.37 13.67
C LEU A 79 -9.40 24.04 15.02
N ASP A 80 -8.51 23.45 15.81
CA ASP A 80 -7.90 24.15 16.94
C ASP A 80 -7.06 25.34 16.44
N LEU A 81 -7.22 26.50 17.07
CA LEU A 81 -6.61 27.76 16.63
C LEU A 81 -5.07 27.73 16.69
N ASP A 82 -4.51 27.07 17.71
CA ASP A 82 -3.07 27.13 18.01
C ASP A 82 -2.30 25.98 17.33
N THR A 83 -2.94 24.81 17.19
CA THR A 83 -2.31 23.59 16.65
C THR A 83 -2.75 23.22 15.23
N ASN A 84 -3.82 23.82 14.70
CA ASN A 84 -4.49 23.44 13.44
C ASN A 84 -4.96 21.96 13.37
N ALA A 85 -5.02 21.24 14.49
CA ALA A 85 -5.59 19.90 14.54
C ALA A 85 -7.12 19.93 14.38
N GLU A 86 -7.74 18.90 13.78
CA GLU A 86 -9.20 18.80 13.72
C GLU A 86 -9.78 18.55 15.12
N VAL A 87 -10.61 19.47 15.61
CA VAL A 87 -11.35 19.35 16.88
C VAL A 87 -12.75 18.74 16.70
N TYR A 88 -13.21 18.65 15.45
CA TYR A 88 -14.43 17.98 15.04
C TYR A 88 -14.29 17.54 13.58
N THR A 89 -14.94 16.44 13.21
CA THR A 89 -14.80 15.82 11.88
C THR A 89 -15.16 16.79 10.76
N SER A 90 -14.22 17.03 9.84
CA SER A 90 -14.48 17.87 8.66
C SER A 90 -15.51 17.27 7.71
N GLN A 91 -16.23 18.14 6.99
CA GLN A 91 -17.31 17.76 6.08
C GLN A 91 -17.01 18.19 4.64
N LEU A 92 -17.31 17.32 3.67
CA LEU A 92 -17.25 17.62 2.23
C LEU A 92 -18.66 17.54 1.64
N LEU A 93 -19.18 18.69 1.22
CA LEU A 93 -20.48 18.81 0.55
C LEU A 93 -20.25 19.00 -0.94
N ASN A 94 -20.48 17.94 -1.72
CA ASN A 94 -20.32 17.93 -3.18
C ASN A 94 -21.66 18.16 -3.90
N ASN A 95 -21.59 18.53 -5.18
CA ASN A 95 -22.73 18.69 -6.09
C ASN A 95 -23.74 19.78 -5.65
N LEU A 96 -23.26 20.83 -4.97
CA LEU A 96 -24.08 21.99 -4.58
C LEU A 96 -24.30 22.92 -5.78
N PRO A 97 -25.53 23.34 -6.12
CA PRO A 97 -25.76 24.38 -7.13
C PRO A 97 -24.92 25.65 -6.90
N LEU A 98 -24.58 26.40 -7.96
CA LEU A 98 -23.95 27.72 -7.76
C LEU A 98 -24.91 28.68 -7.05
N GLY A 99 -24.42 29.35 -5.99
CA GLY A 99 -25.21 30.17 -5.09
C GLY A 99 -24.54 30.42 -3.74
N THR A 100 -25.20 31.19 -2.88
CA THR A 100 -24.72 31.53 -1.54
C THR A 100 -25.18 30.51 -0.51
N TYR A 101 -24.25 29.98 0.28
CA TYR A 101 -24.48 29.02 1.35
C TYR A 101 -23.98 29.59 2.68
N ASN A 102 -24.78 29.39 3.72
CA ASN A 102 -24.46 29.76 5.09
C ASN A 102 -24.28 28.48 5.90
N TYR A 103 -23.20 28.42 6.69
CA TYR A 103 -22.90 27.29 7.54
C TYR A 103 -22.71 27.76 8.97
N ASP A 104 -23.36 27.09 9.91
CA ASP A 104 -23.18 27.32 11.33
C ASP A 104 -22.10 26.40 11.90
N ALA A 105 -21.31 26.93 12.83
CA ALA A 105 -20.35 26.19 13.61
C ALA A 105 -21.06 25.35 14.69
N PRO A 106 -20.74 24.05 14.85
CA PRO A 106 -21.22 23.27 15.99
C PRO A 106 -20.58 23.74 17.29
N SER A 107 -21.31 23.62 18.40
CA SER A 107 -20.72 23.71 19.74
C SER A 107 -19.88 22.47 20.01
N ILE A 108 -18.59 22.64 20.32
CA ILE A 108 -17.65 21.55 20.62
C ILE A 108 -17.28 21.63 22.10
N TYR A 109 -17.52 20.54 22.84
CA TYR A 109 -17.23 20.51 24.28
C TYR A 109 -15.74 20.67 24.59
N GLY A 110 -15.39 21.59 25.49
CA GLY A 110 -14.00 21.94 25.82
C GLY A 110 -13.38 23.04 24.96
N TYR A 111 -14.11 23.55 23.97
CA TYR A 111 -13.58 24.44 22.92
C TYR A 111 -14.51 25.63 22.66
N LYS A 112 -13.93 26.83 22.63
CA LYS A 112 -14.67 28.06 22.30
C LYS A 112 -14.38 28.46 20.86
N LEU A 113 -15.42 28.62 20.05
CA LEU A 113 -15.31 29.19 18.70
C LEU A 113 -14.72 30.61 18.77
N THR A 114 -13.69 30.89 17.96
CA THR A 114 -12.96 32.17 17.96
C THR A 114 -13.32 33.07 16.78
N ASN A 115 -13.75 32.50 15.66
CA ASN A 115 -14.26 33.24 14.52
C ASN A 115 -15.80 33.25 14.47
N HIS A 116 -16.37 34.04 13.56
CA HIS A 116 -17.82 34.25 13.50
C HIS A 116 -18.57 33.04 12.95
N THR A 117 -19.81 32.85 13.40
CA THR A 117 -20.78 31.89 12.86
C THR A 117 -22.13 32.60 12.69
N PRO A 118 -22.89 32.33 11.61
CA PRO A 118 -22.52 31.50 10.46
C PRO A 118 -21.42 32.12 9.59
N GLN A 119 -20.66 31.28 8.89
CA GLN A 119 -19.81 31.71 7.77
C GLN A 119 -20.56 31.56 6.44
N ILE A 120 -20.30 32.50 5.53
CA ILE A 120 -20.99 32.61 4.24
C ILE A 120 -19.99 32.36 3.12
N VAL A 121 -20.32 31.44 2.20
CA VAL A 121 -19.57 31.21 0.95
C VAL A 121 -20.49 31.35 -0.25
N ASN A 122 -19.95 31.88 -1.34
CA ASN A 122 -20.69 32.07 -2.59
C ASN A 122 -20.04 31.25 -3.70
N LEU A 123 -20.67 30.13 -4.06
CA LEU A 123 -20.21 29.26 -5.14
C LEU A 123 -20.54 29.92 -6.47
N THR A 124 -19.51 30.24 -7.25
CA THR A 124 -19.66 30.94 -8.53
C THR A 124 -18.93 30.18 -9.64
N THR A 125 -19.22 30.50 -10.90
CA THR A 125 -18.60 29.84 -12.07
C THR A 125 -17.06 29.93 -12.09
N VAL A 126 -16.50 30.98 -11.46
CA VAL A 126 -15.05 31.23 -11.32
C VAL A 126 -14.47 30.72 -10.00
N SER A 127 -15.31 30.31 -9.06
CA SER A 127 -14.93 29.85 -7.72
C SER A 127 -15.94 28.80 -7.22
N PRO A 128 -16.07 27.65 -7.93
CA PRO A 128 -17.10 26.67 -7.65
C PRO A 128 -16.81 25.88 -6.37
N ASN A 129 -15.56 25.75 -5.96
CA ASN A 129 -15.19 25.00 -4.76
C ASN A 129 -14.66 25.98 -3.71
N GLN A 130 -15.18 25.91 -2.48
CA GLN A 130 -14.81 26.79 -1.37
C GLN A 130 -14.43 25.98 -0.12
N THR A 131 -13.59 26.56 0.72
CA THR A 131 -13.23 26.00 2.03
C THR A 131 -13.59 26.97 3.13
N ILE A 132 -14.37 26.50 4.10
CA ILE A 132 -14.70 27.18 5.36
C ILE A 132 -13.86 26.57 6.46
N ILE A 133 -13.32 27.42 7.32
CA ILE A 133 -12.61 26.99 8.53
C ILE A 133 -13.22 27.70 9.73
N PHE A 134 -13.79 26.92 10.65
CA PHE A 134 -14.14 27.36 11.99
C PHE A 134 -12.96 27.10 12.90
N TYR A 135 -12.47 28.15 13.54
CA TYR A 135 -11.35 28.06 14.48
C TYR A 135 -11.88 28.04 15.90
N TYR A 136 -11.31 27.16 16.71
CA TYR A 136 -11.70 26.96 18.10
C TYR A 136 -10.47 27.08 19.00
N SER A 137 -10.54 27.89 20.05
CA SER A 137 -9.52 27.91 21.10
C SER A 137 -9.93 26.93 22.20
N ARG A 138 -9.01 26.04 22.60
CA ARG A 138 -9.21 25.20 23.78
C ARG A 138 -9.49 26.06 25.02
N ILE A 139 -10.51 25.70 25.79
CA ILE A 139 -10.82 26.38 27.05
C ILE A 139 -9.81 25.89 28.10
N VAL A 140 -8.83 26.73 28.42
CA VAL A 140 -7.90 26.51 29.54
C VAL A 140 -8.48 27.07 30.82
N CYS A 141 -8.41 26.29 31.90
CA CYS A 141 -9.02 26.61 33.18
C CYS A 141 -7.97 26.91 34.26
N SER A 142 -8.37 27.67 35.29
CA SER A 142 -7.52 27.97 36.45
C SER A 142 -8.29 27.99 37.76
N VAL A 143 -7.56 27.73 38.86
CA VAL A 143 -8.06 27.85 40.23
C VAL A 143 -7.13 28.74 41.03
N THR A 144 -7.71 29.73 41.72
CA THR A 144 -7.00 30.53 42.73
C THR A 144 -7.49 30.13 44.12
N ILE A 145 -6.56 29.88 45.04
CA ILE A 145 -6.85 29.49 46.43
C ILE A 145 -6.33 30.60 47.35
N ASN A 146 -7.22 31.22 48.13
CA ASN A 146 -6.88 32.21 49.14
C ASN A 146 -7.08 31.64 50.55
N TYR A 147 -6.24 32.05 51.50
CA TYR A 147 -6.38 31.72 52.92
C TYR A 147 -6.60 33.04 53.67
N ILE A 148 -7.87 33.34 53.98
CA ILE A 148 -8.31 34.65 54.47
C ILE A 148 -8.83 34.57 55.90
N ASP A 149 -8.60 35.62 56.70
CA ASP A 149 -9.38 35.80 57.92
C ASP A 149 -10.83 36.14 57.55
N GLU A 150 -11.78 35.49 58.19
CA GLU A 150 -13.21 35.55 57.92
C GLU A 150 -13.80 36.95 58.16
N ASN A 151 -13.30 37.65 59.18
CA ASN A 151 -13.89 38.90 59.66
C ASN A 151 -13.38 40.10 58.83
N THR A 152 -12.10 40.08 58.47
CA THR A 152 -11.42 41.13 57.70
C THR A 152 -11.40 40.87 56.19
N ASN A 153 -11.59 39.60 55.76
CA ASN A 153 -11.33 39.10 54.40
C ASN A 153 -9.92 39.40 53.86
N THR A 154 -8.94 39.69 54.74
CA THR A 154 -7.54 39.84 54.32
C THR A 154 -6.82 38.50 54.31
N ASN A 155 -5.91 38.30 53.34
CA ASN A 155 -5.06 37.12 53.28
C ASN A 155 -4.15 37.04 54.52
N ILE A 156 -4.26 35.93 55.28
CA ILE A 156 -3.41 35.62 56.43
C ILE A 156 -2.27 34.65 56.09
N SER A 157 -2.31 34.09 54.88
CA SER A 157 -1.21 33.34 54.25
C SER A 157 -1.21 33.61 52.74
N ASN A 158 -0.14 33.22 52.06
CA ASN A 158 0.02 33.46 50.62
C ASN A 158 -1.01 32.68 49.80
N SER A 159 -1.66 33.36 48.85
CA SER A 159 -2.54 32.71 47.87
C SER A 159 -1.77 31.78 46.93
N ILE A 160 -2.41 30.70 46.50
CA ILE A 160 -1.89 29.75 45.51
C ILE A 160 -2.66 29.92 44.20
N PHE A 161 -1.95 30.01 43.08
CA PHE A 161 -2.53 30.06 41.74
C PHE A 161 -2.14 28.81 40.95
N ILE A 162 -3.10 28.17 40.30
CA ILE A 162 -2.93 26.94 39.53
C ILE A 162 -3.66 27.11 38.19
N ASP A 163 -2.93 27.05 37.08
CA ASP A 163 -3.44 27.26 35.73
C ASP A 163 -3.23 26.03 34.80
N ASN A 164 -3.64 26.18 33.54
CA ASN A 164 -3.61 25.15 32.51
C ASN A 164 -4.33 23.83 32.89
N LEU A 165 -5.39 23.94 33.69
CA LEU A 165 -6.28 22.83 34.05
C LEU A 165 -7.29 22.57 32.91
N SER A 166 -7.74 21.32 32.80
CA SER A 166 -8.85 20.94 31.91
C SER A 166 -10.22 21.16 32.58
N LEU A 167 -11.31 21.00 31.82
CA LEU A 167 -12.65 20.90 32.40
C LEU A 167 -12.75 19.65 33.29
N GLY A 168 -13.44 19.76 34.43
CA GLY A 168 -13.54 18.68 35.40
C GLY A 168 -13.66 19.16 36.85
N SER A 169 -13.80 18.21 37.77
CA SER A 169 -13.90 18.48 39.21
C SER A 169 -12.56 18.29 39.92
N TYR A 170 -12.09 19.32 40.62
CA TYR A 170 -10.82 19.35 41.35
C TYR A 170 -11.07 19.65 42.82
N SER A 171 -10.43 18.91 43.73
CA SER A 171 -10.58 19.07 45.18
C SER A 171 -9.28 19.55 45.81
N TYR A 172 -9.34 20.63 46.59
CA TYR A 172 -8.20 21.21 47.28
C TYR A 172 -8.43 21.21 48.80
N GLY A 173 -7.37 21.04 49.58
CA GLY A 173 -7.41 21.04 51.04
C GLY A 173 -7.07 22.39 51.66
N ALA A 174 -7.65 22.65 52.83
CA ALA A 174 -7.18 23.70 53.73
C ALA A 174 -5.80 23.37 54.32
N ILE A 175 -5.03 24.40 54.67
CA ILE A 175 -3.75 24.29 55.39
C ILE A 175 -3.92 24.69 56.86
N GLU A 176 -2.98 24.32 57.73
CA GLU A 176 -2.93 24.76 59.13
C GLU A 176 -2.18 26.10 59.23
N ILE A 177 -2.67 27.05 60.04
CA ILE A 177 -2.12 28.42 60.18
C ILE A 177 -2.10 28.80 61.66
N GLU A 178 -0.92 29.08 62.22
CA GLU A 178 -0.77 29.30 63.66
C GLU A 178 -1.52 30.57 64.14
N GLY A 179 -2.27 30.45 65.24
CA GLY A 179 -3.09 31.54 65.79
C GLY A 179 -4.45 31.75 65.12
N TYR A 180 -4.78 30.92 64.11
CA TYR A 180 -6.02 30.98 63.34
C TYR A 180 -6.65 29.59 63.25
N SER A 181 -7.97 29.48 63.46
CA SER A 181 -8.68 28.20 63.26
C SER A 181 -9.39 28.20 61.92
N LEU A 182 -9.36 27.09 61.19
CA LEU A 182 -10.16 26.95 59.97
C LEU A 182 -11.64 27.02 60.33
N ASN A 183 -12.35 28.02 59.82
CA ASN A 183 -13.80 28.17 59.96
C ASN A 183 -14.48 27.98 58.61
N ASP A 184 -14.12 26.87 57.95
CA ASP A 184 -14.54 26.50 56.61
C ASP A 184 -14.44 24.97 56.45
N VAL A 185 -14.92 24.42 55.34
CA VAL A 185 -14.76 23.00 55.05
C VAL A 185 -13.28 22.64 54.80
N LEU A 186 -12.84 21.50 55.33
CA LEU A 186 -11.46 21.00 55.21
C LEU A 186 -11.00 20.78 53.76
N THR A 187 -11.94 20.50 52.85
CA THR A 187 -11.70 20.34 51.43
C THR A 187 -12.80 21.04 50.63
N LYS A 188 -12.41 21.74 49.56
CA LYS A 188 -13.34 22.35 48.60
C LYS A 188 -13.16 21.72 47.24
N THR A 189 -14.24 21.16 46.71
CA THR A 189 -14.32 20.70 45.32
C THR A 189 -14.87 21.82 44.45
N VAL A 190 -14.20 22.11 43.34
CA VAL A 190 -14.67 23.03 42.30
C VAL A 190 -14.81 22.26 41.00
N THR A 191 -15.90 22.51 40.26
CA THR A 191 -16.09 21.95 38.92
C THR A 191 -15.86 23.06 37.90
N LEU A 192 -14.75 22.96 37.18
CA LEU A 192 -14.40 23.84 36.07
C LEU A 192 -15.28 23.48 34.87
N THR A 193 -16.16 24.40 34.48
CA THR A 193 -17.10 24.27 33.37
C THR A 193 -16.85 25.36 32.32
N GLU A 194 -17.34 25.20 31.10
CA GLU A 194 -17.20 26.21 30.04
C GLU A 194 -17.74 27.60 30.45
N SER A 195 -18.78 27.60 31.28
CA SER A 195 -19.38 28.81 31.87
C SER A 195 -18.60 29.41 33.03
N ASN A 196 -17.77 28.62 33.72
CA ASN A 196 -16.93 29.04 34.85
C ASN A 196 -15.53 28.40 34.76
N PRO A 197 -14.70 28.81 33.78
CA PRO A 197 -13.37 28.20 33.56
C PRO A 197 -12.31 28.68 34.55
N ASN A 198 -12.53 29.79 35.24
CA ASN A 198 -11.63 30.33 36.25
C ASN A 198 -12.40 30.47 37.56
N ILE A 199 -12.02 29.68 38.58
CA ILE A 199 -12.73 29.65 39.87
C ILE A 199 -11.78 30.04 40.99
N THR A 200 -12.13 31.09 41.72
CA THR A 200 -11.45 31.44 42.98
C THR A 200 -12.19 30.80 44.15
N ILE A 201 -11.47 30.01 44.95
CA ILE A 201 -11.92 29.57 46.26
C ILE A 201 -11.10 30.26 47.35
N SER A 202 -11.76 30.54 48.47
CA SER A 202 -11.09 30.96 49.69
C SER A 202 -11.41 29.97 50.78
N PHE A 203 -10.40 29.52 51.52
CA PHE A 203 -10.59 28.90 52.83
C PHE A 203 -10.61 30.02 53.87
N LYS A 204 -11.72 30.11 54.62
CA LYS A 204 -11.89 31.09 55.67
C LYS A 204 -11.35 30.55 57.00
N TYR A 205 -10.52 31.35 57.63
CA TYR A 205 -9.98 31.09 58.96
C TYR A 205 -10.48 32.19 59.89
N LYS A 206 -10.50 31.94 61.19
CA LYS A 206 -10.90 32.94 62.16
C LYS A 206 -9.72 33.20 63.09
N GLU A 207 -9.33 34.46 63.27
CA GLU A 207 -8.34 34.81 64.29
C GLU A 207 -8.79 34.25 65.64
N ILE A 208 -7.89 33.50 66.29
CA ILE A 208 -8.18 32.87 67.58
C ILE A 208 -8.03 33.92 68.68
N LEU A 209 -9.09 34.73 68.84
CA LEU A 209 -9.26 35.64 69.97
C LEU A 209 -9.80 34.90 71.19
N GLY A 210 -9.37 35.39 72.35
CA GLY A 210 -9.74 34.84 73.64
C GLY A 210 -10.83 35.63 74.37
N SER A 211 -11.39 34.98 75.38
CA SER A 211 -12.36 35.55 76.30
C SER A 211 -12.28 34.83 77.63
N VAL A 212 -12.64 35.54 78.70
CA VAL A 212 -12.88 34.93 80.01
C VAL A 212 -14.29 35.27 80.44
N VAL A 213 -15.11 34.23 80.61
CA VAL A 213 -16.49 34.36 81.08
C VAL A 213 -16.56 33.85 82.52
N ILE A 214 -17.18 34.61 83.42
CA ILE A 214 -17.39 34.24 84.83
C ILE A 214 -18.89 34.06 85.04
N LYS A 215 -19.35 32.88 85.48
CA LYS A 215 -20.79 32.60 85.62
C LYS A 215 -21.12 32.05 87.01
N TYR A 216 -22.26 32.43 87.58
CA TYR A 216 -22.74 31.89 88.87
C TYR A 216 -24.08 31.17 88.66
N LEU A 217 -24.07 29.93 88.16
CA LEU A 217 -25.27 29.30 87.57
C LEU A 217 -25.93 28.23 88.43
N SER A 218 -27.26 28.19 88.39
CA SER A 218 -28.07 27.00 88.66
C SER A 218 -28.04 26.13 87.42
N ASN A 219 -27.13 25.18 87.36
CA ASN A 219 -26.88 24.27 86.25
C ASN A 219 -28.08 23.38 85.86
N THR A 220 -29.17 23.33 86.64
CA THR A 220 -30.40 22.58 86.27
C THR A 220 -31.41 23.43 85.53
N THR A 221 -31.68 24.63 86.06
CA THR A 221 -32.58 25.58 85.40
C THR A 221 -31.83 26.44 84.39
N SER A 222 -30.50 26.31 84.32
CA SER A 222 -29.50 27.20 83.73
C SER A 222 -29.71 28.69 84.04
N THR A 223 -30.58 29.00 84.99
CA THR A 223 -30.77 30.34 85.51
C THR A 223 -29.50 30.71 86.24
N GLU A 224 -28.92 31.81 85.82
CA GLU A 224 -28.06 32.62 86.66
C GLU A 224 -28.65 32.70 88.08
N LEU A 225 -27.96 32.06 89.03
CA LEU A 225 -28.22 32.31 90.45
C LEU A 225 -27.66 33.69 90.80
N LEU A 226 -26.62 34.12 90.08
CA LEU A 226 -26.28 35.52 89.83
C LEU A 226 -25.88 35.71 88.36
N PRO A 227 -26.10 36.91 87.77
CA PRO A 227 -25.70 37.23 86.41
C PRO A 227 -24.23 36.92 86.08
N SER A 228 -23.99 36.51 84.83
CA SER A 228 -22.66 36.20 84.31
C SER A 228 -21.91 37.45 83.80
N GLU A 229 -20.61 37.48 84.06
CA GLU A 229 -19.69 38.56 83.72
C GLU A 229 -18.79 38.07 82.57
N THR A 230 -18.92 38.65 81.37
CA THR A 230 -18.15 38.22 80.18
C THR A 230 -17.11 39.26 79.78
N ILE A 231 -15.85 38.84 79.68
CA ILE A 231 -14.71 39.66 79.24
C ILE A 231 -14.20 39.09 77.91
N ASN A 232 -14.68 39.65 76.79
CA ASN A 232 -14.33 39.21 75.43
C ASN A 232 -13.15 39.99 74.81
N ASN A 233 -12.63 39.47 73.69
CA ASN A 233 -11.55 40.06 72.88
C ASN A 233 -10.20 40.21 73.61
N LEU A 234 -9.92 39.28 74.52
CA LEU A 234 -8.63 39.17 75.19
C LEU A 234 -7.61 38.55 74.23
N LYS A 235 -6.40 39.12 74.20
CA LYS A 235 -5.25 38.50 73.55
C LYS A 235 -4.66 37.42 74.46
N LEU A 236 -3.91 36.51 73.87
CA LEU A 236 -3.34 35.35 74.55
C LEU A 236 -2.41 35.78 75.72
N GLY A 237 -2.66 35.32 76.96
CA GLY A 237 -2.08 35.85 78.22
C GLY A 237 -2.76 35.33 79.53
N ASN A 238 -2.37 35.81 80.73
CA ASN A 238 -2.79 35.29 82.06
C ASN A 238 -3.70 36.26 82.90
N TYR A 239 -4.73 35.75 83.62
CA TYR A 239 -5.78 36.53 84.35
C TYR A 239 -6.40 35.79 85.61
N THR A 240 -7.01 36.45 86.63
CA THR A 240 -7.44 35.83 87.96
C THR A 240 -8.74 36.37 88.64
N TYR A 241 -9.58 35.51 89.30
CA TYR A 241 -10.95 35.79 89.85
C TYR A 241 -11.42 34.92 91.09
N THR A 242 -12.59 35.19 91.74
CA THR A 242 -13.13 34.50 92.98
C THR A 242 -14.66 34.24 93.09
N ALA A 243 -15.12 33.31 93.95
CA ALA A 243 -16.48 32.71 94.03
C ALA A 243 -17.46 33.23 95.14
N LYS A 244 -18.73 32.75 95.14
CA LYS A 244 -19.86 33.18 96.04
C LYS A 244 -20.90 32.05 96.36
N SER A 245 -20.98 31.52 97.59
CA SER A 245 -21.73 30.28 97.98
C SER A 245 -23.28 30.25 97.82
N ILE A 246 -23.85 29.07 97.49
CA ILE A 246 -25.31 28.80 97.24
C ILE A 246 -25.69 27.35 97.69
N SER A 247 -26.99 27.03 97.88
CA SER A 247 -27.49 25.77 98.51
C SER A 247 -28.64 25.08 97.76
N GLY A 248 -28.85 23.76 97.97
CA GLY A 248 -29.76 22.89 97.18
C GLY A 248 -29.26 22.60 95.74
N TYR A 249 -28.15 23.25 95.44
CA TYR A 249 -27.31 23.35 94.28
C TYR A 249 -25.95 23.67 94.93
N THR A 250 -24.99 22.74 94.95
CA THR A 250 -23.73 22.89 95.72
C THR A 250 -22.73 23.78 94.98
N VAL A 251 -21.79 24.49 95.64
CA VAL A 251 -20.64 25.02 94.88
C VAL A 251 -19.91 23.82 94.30
N ALA A 252 -20.00 23.61 92.98
CA ALA A 252 -19.44 22.44 92.33
C ALA A 252 -17.92 22.57 92.14
N ASN A 253 -17.32 23.73 92.44
CA ASN A 253 -15.93 24.06 92.13
C ASN A 253 -15.30 25.14 93.07
N SER A 254 -14.06 25.55 92.76
CA SER A 254 -13.13 26.29 93.63
C SER A 254 -13.55 27.74 93.97
N TYR A 255 -13.00 28.30 95.07
CA TYR A 255 -13.29 29.67 95.52
C TYR A 255 -12.43 30.77 94.86
N THR A 256 -11.29 30.43 94.25
CA THR A 256 -10.36 31.36 93.57
C THR A 256 -9.74 30.67 92.35
N GLN A 257 -9.64 31.34 91.20
CA GLN A 257 -9.20 30.73 89.93
C GLN A 257 -8.37 31.70 89.06
N THR A 258 -7.25 31.21 88.50
CA THR A 258 -6.38 31.91 87.53
C THR A 258 -6.37 31.13 86.22
N VAL A 259 -6.38 31.83 85.08
CA VAL A 259 -6.47 31.26 83.73
C VAL A 259 -5.43 31.85 82.77
N THR A 260 -5.00 31.06 81.79
CA THR A 260 -4.07 31.43 80.72
C THR A 260 -4.71 31.13 79.37
N LEU A 261 -4.71 32.10 78.47
CA LEU A 261 -5.23 31.99 77.11
C LEU A 261 -4.06 31.71 76.15
N THR A 262 -4.15 30.67 75.31
CA THR A 262 -3.14 30.31 74.29
C THR A 262 -3.83 29.96 72.95
N SER A 263 -3.09 29.83 71.85
CA SER A 263 -3.66 29.50 70.52
C SER A 263 -4.40 28.16 70.51
N HIS A 264 -3.98 27.22 71.36
CA HIS A 264 -4.61 25.92 71.55
C HIS A 264 -5.65 25.89 72.69
N ASN A 265 -5.76 26.96 73.49
CA ASN A 265 -6.77 27.08 74.55
C ASN A 265 -7.13 28.57 74.80
N PRO A 266 -7.89 29.19 73.88
CA PRO A 266 -7.95 30.66 73.76
C PRO A 266 -9.07 31.32 74.56
N ASN A 267 -10.22 30.65 74.70
CA ASN A 267 -11.38 31.13 75.44
C ASN A 267 -11.49 30.25 76.69
N VAL A 268 -11.36 30.84 77.88
CA VAL A 268 -11.29 30.09 79.14
C VAL A 268 -12.33 30.62 80.11
N GLU A 269 -13.36 29.81 80.34
CA GLU A 269 -14.46 30.12 81.27
C GLU A 269 -14.07 29.83 82.73
N VAL A 270 -14.40 30.77 83.62
CA VAL A 270 -14.23 30.70 85.08
C VAL A 270 -15.62 30.66 85.73
N ALA A 271 -16.35 29.57 85.52
CA ALA A 271 -17.64 29.40 86.16
C ALA A 271 -17.49 29.09 87.66
N PHE A 272 -18.51 29.46 88.44
CA PHE A 272 -18.81 28.99 89.79
C PHE A 272 -20.21 28.37 89.73
N MET A 273 -20.29 27.04 89.67
CA MET A 273 -21.48 26.30 89.24
C MET A 273 -22.22 25.65 90.42
N TYR A 274 -23.54 25.45 90.28
CA TYR A 274 -24.40 24.86 91.31
C TYR A 274 -25.54 24.01 90.69
N THR A 275 -25.83 22.75 91.08
CA THR A 275 -26.55 21.76 90.17
C THR A 275 -27.58 20.72 90.74
N LYS A 276 -28.41 20.14 89.82
CA LYS A 276 -29.30 18.92 89.79
C LYS A 276 -29.39 18.35 88.32
N LEU A 277 -29.80 17.08 88.04
CA LEU A 277 -29.25 16.24 86.91
C LEU A 277 -30.22 15.18 86.25
N TYR A 278 -30.16 14.88 84.90
CA TYR A 278 -30.93 13.81 84.11
C TYR A 278 -30.27 13.41 82.71
N GLY A 279 -30.61 12.27 82.03
CA GLY A 279 -29.75 11.64 80.95
C GLY A 279 -30.30 10.82 79.71
N SER A 280 -29.41 10.20 78.89
CA SER A 280 -29.67 9.50 77.56
C SER A 280 -28.52 8.60 76.92
N VAL A 281 -28.73 7.89 75.78
CA VAL A 281 -27.74 7.01 75.03
C VAL A 281 -27.83 7.06 73.47
N THR A 282 -26.73 6.85 72.71
CA THR A 282 -26.64 6.78 71.22
C THR A 282 -25.63 5.73 70.67
N ILE A 283 -25.81 5.19 69.45
CA ILE A 283 -24.95 4.15 68.82
C ILE A 283 -24.54 4.52 67.38
N LYS A 284 -23.29 4.23 66.98
CA LYS A 284 -22.75 4.47 65.61
C LYS A 284 -22.04 3.26 64.99
N TYR A 285 -21.94 3.22 63.66
CA TYR A 285 -21.25 2.18 62.87
C TYR A 285 -20.29 2.84 61.88
N ILE A 286 -18.97 2.61 61.99
CA ILE A 286 -17.96 3.33 61.20
C ILE A 286 -16.96 2.42 60.47
N ASP A 287 -16.37 2.95 59.40
CA ASP A 287 -15.17 2.41 58.75
C ASP A 287 -13.95 2.67 59.65
N GLU A 288 -13.13 1.66 59.93
CA GLU A 288 -11.94 1.77 60.78
C GLU A 288 -10.87 2.69 60.17
N ASN A 289 -10.69 2.63 58.85
CA ASN A 289 -9.61 3.32 58.15
C ASN A 289 -10.00 4.76 57.80
N THR A 290 -11.27 5.00 57.45
CA THR A 290 -11.74 6.32 57.02
C THR A 290 -12.58 7.05 58.07
N GLY A 291 -13.01 6.38 59.15
CA GLY A 291 -13.86 6.95 60.20
C GLY A 291 -15.31 7.27 59.78
N ASN A 292 -15.64 7.08 58.50
CA ASN A 292 -16.95 7.42 57.92
C ASN A 292 -18.06 6.50 58.44
N SER A 293 -19.28 7.05 58.58
CA SER A 293 -20.45 6.26 59.01
C SER A 293 -20.89 5.31 57.89
N LEU A 294 -20.87 4.02 58.16
CA LEU A 294 -21.27 2.97 57.20
C LEU A 294 -22.78 2.67 57.21
N ALA A 295 -23.47 3.13 58.26
CA ALA A 295 -24.92 3.09 58.37
C ALA A 295 -25.42 4.25 59.25
N SER A 296 -26.73 4.46 59.30
CA SER A 296 -27.37 5.43 60.21
C SER A 296 -27.19 5.08 61.69
N GLU A 297 -27.15 6.11 62.53
CA GLU A 297 -27.05 6.04 64.01
C GLU A 297 -28.40 5.68 64.67
N ASP A 298 -28.35 4.95 65.78
CA ASP A 298 -29.53 4.59 66.60
C ASP A 298 -29.52 5.38 67.93
N LYS A 299 -30.66 5.92 68.41
CA LYS A 299 -30.72 6.89 69.54
C LYS A 299 -31.85 6.63 70.55
N TYR A 300 -31.57 6.83 71.84
CA TYR A 300 -32.48 6.57 72.97
C TYR A 300 -32.35 7.67 74.05
N SER A 301 -33.46 8.26 74.55
CA SER A 301 -33.42 9.44 75.44
C SER A 301 -34.47 9.42 76.56
N ASN A 302 -34.36 10.38 77.50
CA ASN A 302 -35.14 10.47 78.75
C ASN A 302 -34.93 9.28 79.69
N LEU A 303 -33.67 8.92 79.93
CA LEU A 303 -33.29 7.79 80.77
C LEU A 303 -32.97 8.29 82.19
N GLU A 304 -33.67 7.73 83.17
CA GLU A 304 -33.29 7.85 84.58
C GLU A 304 -31.99 7.08 84.86
N PHE A 305 -31.41 7.23 86.06
CA PHE A 305 -30.09 6.66 86.37
C PHE A 305 -30.15 5.11 86.39
N GLY A 306 -29.42 4.44 85.49
CA GLY A 306 -29.47 2.97 85.26
C GLY A 306 -28.62 2.50 84.06
N SER A 307 -28.51 1.17 83.82
CA SER A 307 -27.61 0.57 82.81
C SER A 307 -28.31 -0.08 81.59
N TYR A 308 -27.66 -0.04 80.41
CA TYR A 308 -28.19 -0.40 79.08
C TYR A 308 -27.14 -1.15 78.19
N SER A 309 -27.56 -1.92 77.17
CA SER A 309 -26.71 -2.84 76.37
C SER A 309 -27.19 -3.06 74.92
N TYR A 310 -26.26 -3.18 73.94
CA TYR A 310 -26.56 -3.27 72.49
C TYR A 310 -25.54 -4.08 71.66
N THR A 311 -25.94 -4.55 70.46
CA THR A 311 -25.14 -5.41 69.54
C THR A 311 -24.92 -4.82 68.14
N ALA A 312 -23.88 -5.29 67.45
CA ALA A 312 -23.49 -4.88 66.08
C ALA A 312 -24.37 -5.52 64.98
N LYS A 313 -24.47 -4.87 63.82
CA LYS A 313 -25.18 -5.37 62.62
C LYS A 313 -24.23 -5.70 61.46
N ALA A 314 -24.61 -6.59 60.55
CA ALA A 314 -23.82 -6.87 59.35
C ALA A 314 -23.89 -5.70 58.35
N ILE A 315 -22.81 -5.48 57.59
CA ILE A 315 -22.68 -4.43 56.57
C ILE A 315 -22.07 -5.08 55.31
N LEU A 316 -22.68 -4.88 54.14
CA LEU A 316 -22.25 -5.46 52.86
C LEU A 316 -20.85 -4.92 52.46
N ASP A 317 -20.02 -5.74 51.82
CA ASP A 317 -18.63 -5.44 51.40
C ASP A 317 -17.63 -5.09 52.53
N TYR A 318 -18.08 -5.17 53.78
CA TYR A 318 -17.36 -4.75 54.97
C TYR A 318 -17.32 -5.87 56.04
N LYS A 319 -16.17 -6.04 56.69
CA LYS A 319 -15.94 -7.00 57.76
C LYS A 319 -15.90 -6.29 59.11
N LEU A 320 -16.74 -6.70 60.07
CA LEU A 320 -16.69 -6.21 61.46
C LEU A 320 -15.33 -6.57 62.08
N ILE A 321 -14.70 -5.60 62.74
CA ILE A 321 -13.40 -5.76 63.43
C ILE A 321 -13.42 -5.30 64.90
N SER A 322 -14.42 -4.52 65.33
CA SER A 322 -14.68 -4.30 66.76
C SER A 322 -15.48 -5.44 67.40
N ASN A 323 -15.46 -5.55 68.74
CA ASN A 323 -16.35 -6.43 69.51
C ASN A 323 -17.83 -6.26 69.11
N SER A 324 -18.59 -7.37 69.08
CA SER A 324 -19.98 -7.42 68.59
C SER A 324 -21.06 -6.95 69.57
N THR A 325 -20.71 -6.64 70.83
CA THR A 325 -21.65 -6.22 71.89
C THR A 325 -21.01 -5.16 72.81
N GLN A 326 -21.75 -4.13 73.23
CA GLN A 326 -21.28 -3.03 74.11
C GLN A 326 -22.36 -2.53 75.09
N THR A 327 -21.96 -1.98 76.25
CA THR A 327 -22.82 -1.58 77.39
C THR A 327 -22.51 -0.18 77.94
N THR A 328 -23.45 0.46 78.65
CA THR A 328 -23.26 1.74 79.35
C THR A 328 -24.20 1.96 80.57
N THR A 329 -23.97 2.99 81.40
CA THR A 329 -24.73 3.34 82.60
C THR A 329 -24.91 4.84 82.78
N ILE A 330 -26.12 5.28 83.15
CA ILE A 330 -26.50 6.69 83.41
C ILE A 330 -26.50 7.00 84.92
N SER A 331 -25.92 8.12 85.35
CA SER A 331 -25.88 8.59 86.75
C SER A 331 -25.70 10.11 86.84
N ASP A 332 -25.79 10.68 88.05
CA ASP A 332 -25.46 12.08 88.39
C ASP A 332 -24.08 12.57 87.87
N THR A 333 -23.20 11.62 87.59
CA THR A 333 -21.82 11.79 87.15
C THR A 333 -21.59 11.35 85.69
N ASN A 334 -22.55 10.66 85.07
CA ASN A 334 -22.48 10.21 83.68
C ASN A 334 -23.88 10.24 83.03
N LEU A 335 -24.30 11.40 82.53
CA LEU A 335 -25.69 11.58 82.09
C LEU A 335 -25.96 11.19 80.63
N ASN A 336 -24.99 11.21 79.72
CA ASN A 336 -25.24 10.91 78.30
C ASN A 336 -24.10 10.07 77.72
N THR A 337 -24.38 8.95 77.02
CA THR A 337 -23.31 8.06 76.49
C THR A 337 -23.46 7.67 75.02
N ILE A 338 -22.35 7.39 74.35
CA ILE A 338 -22.27 6.95 72.94
C ILE A 338 -21.48 5.63 72.83
N LEU A 339 -21.94 4.70 71.99
CA LEU A 339 -21.26 3.43 71.66
C LEU A 339 -20.93 3.35 70.15
N ILE A 340 -19.84 2.68 69.76
CA ILE A 340 -19.34 2.68 68.36
C ILE A 340 -18.85 1.29 67.93
N PHE A 341 -19.37 0.77 66.81
CA PHE A 341 -18.88 -0.44 66.14
C PHE A 341 -18.05 -0.09 64.88
N LYS A 342 -16.99 -0.85 64.59
CA LYS A 342 -16.01 -0.58 63.52
C LYS A 342 -15.83 -1.74 62.53
N TYR A 343 -15.66 -1.42 61.24
CA TYR A 343 -15.58 -2.36 60.12
C TYR A 343 -14.48 -1.97 59.10
N ALA A 344 -13.95 -2.92 58.33
CA ALA A 344 -13.00 -2.65 57.23
C ALA A 344 -13.50 -3.21 55.89
N LYS A 345 -13.22 -2.50 54.79
CA LYS A 345 -13.63 -2.87 53.43
C LYS A 345 -12.81 -4.05 52.88
N ILE A 346 -13.45 -4.91 52.08
CA ILE A 346 -12.82 -6.07 51.45
C ILE A 346 -12.35 -5.73 50.03
N PHE A 347 -11.15 -6.18 49.68
CA PHE A 347 -10.54 -6.10 48.34
C PHE A 347 -10.06 -7.49 47.92
N GLY A 348 -9.83 -7.67 46.63
CA GLY A 348 -9.44 -8.93 46.01
C GLY A 348 -8.24 -8.85 45.08
N SER A 349 -7.92 -9.98 44.45
CA SER A 349 -6.84 -10.10 43.46
C SER A 349 -7.15 -11.11 42.35
N VAL A 350 -6.55 -10.90 41.17
CA VAL A 350 -6.54 -11.85 40.06
C VAL A 350 -5.10 -12.27 39.76
N THR A 351 -4.87 -13.57 39.68
CA THR A 351 -3.61 -14.17 39.20
C THR A 351 -3.83 -14.76 37.80
N ILE A 352 -2.98 -14.42 36.83
CA ILE A 352 -3.06 -14.93 35.45
C ILE A 352 -1.86 -15.84 35.18
N LYS A 353 -2.13 -17.07 34.73
CA LYS A 353 -1.12 -18.06 34.33
C LYS A 353 -1.27 -18.44 32.86
N TYR A 354 -0.17 -18.88 32.27
CA TYR A 354 -0.08 -19.35 30.89
C TYR A 354 0.65 -20.69 30.90
N ILE A 355 -0.04 -21.79 30.67
CA ILE A 355 0.47 -23.15 30.96
C ILE A 355 0.52 -24.00 29.68
N ASP A 356 1.62 -24.71 29.47
CA ASP A 356 1.71 -25.80 28.49
C ASP A 356 0.98 -27.04 29.03
N ILE A 357 -0.06 -27.50 28.32
CA ILE A 357 -0.97 -28.56 28.78
C ILE A 357 -0.31 -29.93 28.97
N TYR A 358 0.86 -30.16 28.39
CA TYR A 358 1.56 -31.44 28.45
C TYR A 358 2.69 -31.46 29.48
N THR A 359 3.25 -30.29 29.80
CA THR A 359 4.34 -30.17 30.77
C THR A 359 3.92 -29.58 32.11
N ASP A 360 2.69 -29.02 32.21
CA ASP A 360 2.19 -28.23 33.35
C ASP A 360 3.14 -27.07 33.74
N SER A 361 3.96 -26.62 32.78
CA SER A 361 4.96 -25.56 32.98
C SER A 361 4.43 -24.20 32.55
N ASN A 362 4.77 -23.16 33.32
CA ASN A 362 4.41 -21.80 32.95
C ASN A 362 5.25 -21.34 31.75
N LEU A 363 4.60 -20.93 30.65
CA LEU A 363 5.24 -20.32 29.49
C LEU A 363 5.72 -18.88 29.76
N LYS A 364 5.15 -18.23 30.79
CA LYS A 364 5.52 -16.91 31.29
C LYS A 364 5.24 -16.84 32.79
N GLU A 365 6.07 -16.10 33.53
CA GLU A 365 5.86 -15.83 34.96
C GLU A 365 4.43 -15.32 35.25
N PRO A 366 3.74 -15.88 36.27
CA PRO A 366 2.37 -15.48 36.61
C PRO A 366 2.24 -13.99 36.90
N THR A 367 1.21 -13.36 36.34
CA THR A 367 0.92 -11.94 36.55
C THR A 367 -0.12 -11.80 37.66
N ILE A 368 0.17 -11.02 38.71
CA ILE A 368 -0.74 -10.80 39.86
C ILE A 368 -1.20 -9.35 39.87
N ILE A 369 -2.52 -9.13 39.92
CA ILE A 369 -3.17 -7.83 40.00
C ILE A 369 -3.95 -7.79 41.31
N SER A 370 -3.58 -6.92 42.24
CA SER A 370 -4.12 -6.87 43.61
C SER A 370 -4.81 -5.55 43.93
N ASN A 371 -5.47 -5.48 45.10
CA ASN A 371 -6.28 -4.35 45.57
C ASN A 371 -7.48 -4.02 44.64
N LEU A 372 -7.99 -5.02 43.94
CA LEU A 372 -9.16 -4.88 43.09
C LEU A 372 -10.44 -4.80 43.95
N PRO A 373 -11.38 -3.90 43.65
CA PRO A 373 -12.73 -3.97 44.20
C PRO A 373 -13.42 -5.31 43.91
N LEU A 374 -14.50 -5.62 44.65
CA LEU A 374 -15.38 -6.74 44.29
C LEU A 374 -16.15 -6.37 43.00
N GLY A 375 -16.23 -7.29 42.04
CA GLY A 375 -16.73 -7.02 40.69
C GLY A 375 -16.25 -8.04 39.65
N GLU A 376 -16.67 -7.87 38.40
CA GLU A 376 -16.24 -8.70 37.27
C GLU A 376 -15.02 -8.11 36.55
N TYR A 377 -14.11 -8.99 36.15
CA TYR A 377 -12.87 -8.67 35.43
C TYR A 377 -12.69 -9.62 34.26
N THR A 378 -12.36 -9.08 33.09
CA THR A 378 -12.10 -9.83 31.86
C THR A 378 -10.66 -9.61 31.43
N TYR A 379 -10.01 -10.68 30.98
CA TYR A 379 -8.64 -10.67 30.50
C TYR A 379 -8.53 -11.51 29.23
N ASP A 380 -7.69 -11.04 28.32
CA ASP A 380 -7.33 -11.76 27.11
C ASP A 380 -6.04 -12.56 27.30
N SER A 381 -5.91 -13.60 26.50
CA SER A 381 -4.73 -14.44 26.39
C SER A 381 -3.55 -13.70 25.75
N ILE A 382 -2.36 -14.32 25.76
CA ILE A 382 -1.19 -13.77 25.06
C ILE A 382 -0.55 -14.87 24.20
N GLU A 383 -0.04 -14.48 23.04
CA GLU A 383 0.50 -15.45 22.11
C GLU A 383 1.92 -15.92 22.48
N PHE A 384 2.15 -17.22 22.32
CA PHE A 384 3.46 -17.86 22.48
C PHE A 384 3.89 -18.49 21.16
N HIS A 385 5.06 -18.11 20.67
CA HIS A 385 5.58 -18.65 19.41
C HIS A 385 5.81 -20.16 19.50
N GLY A 386 5.25 -20.91 18.55
CA GLY A 386 5.30 -22.39 18.55
C GLY A 386 4.26 -23.05 19.47
N TYR A 387 3.24 -22.31 19.90
CA TYR A 387 2.11 -22.82 20.69
C TYR A 387 0.77 -22.33 20.14
N ASN A 388 -0.25 -23.19 20.20
CA ASN A 388 -1.65 -22.82 20.01
C ASN A 388 -2.32 -22.67 21.37
N ILE A 389 -3.20 -21.69 21.55
CA ILE A 389 -4.13 -21.71 22.70
C ILE A 389 -5.21 -22.78 22.47
N ILE A 390 -5.58 -23.50 23.53
CA ILE A 390 -6.55 -24.61 23.51
C ILE A 390 -7.87 -24.23 24.17
N ASN A 391 -7.81 -23.40 25.22
CA ASN A 391 -9.01 -22.84 25.87
C ASN A 391 -9.33 -21.42 25.36
N SER A 392 -10.33 -20.78 25.96
CA SER A 392 -10.84 -19.49 25.50
C SER A 392 -9.76 -18.40 25.50
N ASP A 393 -9.63 -17.69 24.39
CA ASP A 393 -8.70 -16.56 24.19
C ASP A 393 -9.09 -15.33 25.01
N THR A 394 -10.35 -15.22 25.43
CA THR A 394 -10.86 -14.28 26.44
C THR A 394 -11.42 -15.05 27.63
N GLN A 395 -11.09 -14.67 28.87
CA GLN A 395 -11.64 -15.26 30.10
C GLN A 395 -12.07 -14.18 31.11
N SER A 396 -13.18 -14.44 31.81
CA SER A 396 -13.77 -13.53 32.81
C SER A 396 -13.91 -14.18 34.18
N VAL A 397 -13.71 -13.41 35.24
CA VAL A 397 -13.81 -13.84 36.65
C VAL A 397 -14.52 -12.80 37.51
N THR A 398 -15.24 -13.25 38.53
CA THR A 398 -15.95 -12.39 39.49
C THR A 398 -15.29 -12.45 40.86
N LEU A 399 -14.80 -11.32 41.37
CA LEU A 399 -14.32 -11.19 42.75
C LEU A 399 -15.50 -10.93 43.68
N SER A 400 -15.65 -11.75 44.73
CA SER A 400 -16.77 -11.68 45.67
C SER A 400 -16.30 -11.71 47.13
N GLN A 401 -17.19 -11.40 48.07
CA GLN A 401 -16.89 -11.43 49.51
C GLN A 401 -16.45 -12.84 50.02
N ILE A 402 -16.81 -13.91 49.30
CA ILE A 402 -16.41 -15.30 49.61
C ILE A 402 -15.29 -15.82 48.70
N THR A 403 -15.02 -15.16 47.58
CA THR A 403 -13.94 -15.45 46.61
C THR A 403 -13.24 -14.16 46.20
N PRO A 404 -12.51 -13.51 47.12
CA PRO A 404 -11.81 -12.26 46.82
C PRO A 404 -10.59 -12.48 45.91
N ASP A 405 -9.99 -13.68 45.93
CA ASP A 405 -8.80 -14.00 45.14
C ASP A 405 -9.12 -15.12 44.14
N VAL A 406 -8.86 -14.88 42.85
CA VAL A 406 -9.18 -15.82 41.75
C VAL A 406 -7.98 -16.00 40.82
N THR A 407 -7.86 -17.19 40.20
CA THR A 407 -6.82 -17.48 39.19
C THR A 407 -7.45 -17.77 37.82
N ILE A 408 -6.92 -17.15 36.77
CA ILE A 408 -7.18 -17.45 35.36
C ILE A 408 -6.01 -18.28 34.82
N ILE A 409 -6.32 -19.29 34.01
CA ILE A 409 -5.34 -20.14 33.35
C ILE A 409 -5.64 -20.16 31.85
N PHE A 410 -4.72 -19.61 31.05
CA PHE A 410 -4.70 -19.84 29.61
C PHE A 410 -3.86 -21.08 29.31
N GLU A 411 -4.44 -22.01 28.57
CA GLU A 411 -3.87 -23.34 28.29
C GLU A 411 -3.38 -23.41 26.85
N TYR A 412 -2.14 -23.87 26.66
CA TYR A 412 -1.46 -23.89 25.37
C TYR A 412 -0.93 -25.27 25.02
N GLU A 413 -1.10 -25.67 23.76
CA GLU A 413 -0.49 -26.86 23.16
C GLU A 413 0.70 -26.46 22.30
N LYS A 414 1.83 -27.17 22.44
CA LYS A 414 2.99 -26.96 21.59
C LYS A 414 2.70 -27.42 20.15
N ILE A 415 2.93 -26.54 19.17
CA ILE A 415 2.73 -26.85 17.75
C ILE A 415 3.69 -27.99 17.35
N VAL A 416 3.10 -29.12 16.95
CA VAL A 416 3.85 -30.25 16.39
C VAL A 416 4.26 -29.90 14.96
N ILE A 417 5.57 -29.91 14.70
CA ILE A 417 6.11 -29.74 13.35
C ILE A 417 5.84 -31.03 12.56
N PRO A 418 5.18 -30.97 11.39
CA PRO A 418 4.96 -32.15 10.54
C PRO A 418 6.29 -32.79 10.15
N ALA A 419 6.37 -34.12 10.21
CA ALA A 419 7.62 -34.86 9.95
C ALA A 419 8.11 -34.75 8.48
N ASP A 420 7.21 -34.35 7.57
CA ASP A 420 7.43 -34.08 6.16
C ASP A 420 7.69 -32.59 5.85
N LEU A 421 7.66 -31.70 6.84
CA LEU A 421 7.88 -30.26 6.63
C LEU A 421 9.36 -29.97 6.29
N ASN A 422 9.62 -29.46 5.09
CA ASN A 422 10.94 -28.98 4.73
C ASN A 422 11.28 -27.67 5.48
N LEU A 423 12.25 -27.74 6.39
CA LEU A 423 12.73 -26.60 7.18
C LEU A 423 13.55 -25.58 6.37
N ASN A 424 13.91 -25.87 5.12
CA ASN A 424 14.61 -24.95 4.21
C ASN A 424 13.65 -24.16 3.30
N GLU A 425 12.39 -24.59 3.20
CA GLU A 425 11.33 -23.92 2.44
C GLU A 425 10.67 -22.83 3.31
N VAL A 426 11.42 -21.76 3.53
CA VAL A 426 11.02 -20.64 4.40
C VAL A 426 9.98 -19.72 3.74
N PRO A 427 9.15 -19.00 4.54
CA PRO A 427 8.21 -18.03 4.00
C PRO A 427 8.89 -16.88 3.25
N TYR A 428 8.12 -16.19 2.41
CA TYR A 428 8.58 -15.04 1.63
C TYR A 428 7.97 -13.73 2.14
N ILE A 429 8.77 -12.67 2.11
CA ILE A 429 8.35 -11.29 2.38
C ILE A 429 8.92 -10.35 1.32
N SER A 430 8.20 -9.28 1.01
CA SER A 430 8.62 -8.19 0.12
C SER A 430 7.95 -6.89 0.56
N THR A 431 8.60 -5.74 0.34
CA THR A 431 7.99 -4.41 0.53
C THR A 431 7.54 -3.83 -0.81
N TYR A 432 6.54 -2.95 -0.79
CA TYR A 432 6.24 -2.07 -1.92
C TYR A 432 7.20 -0.87 -1.93
N TYR A 433 7.00 0.08 -2.85
CA TYR A 433 7.76 1.33 -2.88
C TYR A 433 7.67 2.07 -1.54
N ILE A 434 8.80 2.39 -0.94
CA ILE A 434 8.86 3.10 0.34
C ILE A 434 9.05 4.59 0.06
N LYS A 435 8.19 5.42 0.64
CA LYS A 435 8.31 6.88 0.55
C LYS A 435 9.65 7.29 1.17
N PRO A 436 10.60 7.83 0.39
CA PRO A 436 12.00 7.85 0.82
C PRO A 436 12.38 9.06 1.67
N ILE A 437 11.59 10.14 1.62
CA ILE A 437 11.72 11.32 2.48
C ILE A 437 10.36 11.58 3.14
N VAL A 438 10.35 11.78 4.45
CA VAL A 438 9.15 12.06 5.27
C VAL A 438 9.39 13.27 6.16
N LYS A 439 8.33 14.01 6.51
CA LYS A 439 8.45 15.18 7.39
C LYS A 439 8.60 14.77 8.86
N PRO A 440 9.22 15.61 9.72
CA PRO A 440 9.19 15.42 11.16
C PRO A 440 7.75 15.38 11.66
N GLY A 441 7.41 14.35 12.44
CA GLY A 441 6.05 14.10 12.92
C GLY A 441 5.10 13.43 11.91
N GLU A 442 5.51 13.22 10.65
CA GLU A 442 4.75 12.42 9.69
C GLU A 442 4.70 10.95 10.13
N GLU A 443 3.54 10.31 10.04
CA GLU A 443 3.42 8.86 10.27
C GLU A 443 3.99 8.09 9.08
N VAL A 444 4.91 7.17 9.36
CA VAL A 444 5.58 6.36 8.34
C VAL A 444 4.91 5.00 8.23
N LEU A 445 4.18 4.80 7.14
CA LEU A 445 3.50 3.55 6.80
C LEU A 445 4.33 2.77 5.78
N ILE A 446 4.50 1.47 6.02
CA ILE A 446 5.19 0.55 5.10
C ILE A 446 4.19 -0.50 4.63
N ASP A 447 3.93 -0.50 3.33
CA ASP A 447 3.16 -1.55 2.66
C ASP A 447 4.10 -2.73 2.33
N TYR A 448 3.65 -3.95 2.63
CA TYR A 448 4.43 -5.17 2.43
C TYR A 448 3.52 -6.37 2.08
N TYR A 449 4.12 -7.45 1.60
CA TYR A 449 3.45 -8.69 1.21
C TYR A 449 4.16 -9.87 1.87
N ILE A 450 3.39 -10.78 2.46
CA ILE A 450 3.88 -12.03 3.08
C ILE A 450 3.17 -13.24 2.51
N THR A 451 3.88 -14.35 2.38
CA THR A 451 3.29 -15.65 2.00
C THR A 451 4.18 -16.83 2.41
N ASP A 452 3.66 -18.04 2.29
CA ASP A 452 4.41 -19.27 2.49
C ASP A 452 5.41 -19.50 1.33
N TYR A 453 6.25 -20.54 1.43
CA TYR A 453 7.21 -20.83 0.36
C TYR A 453 6.55 -21.06 -1.00
N TYR A 454 5.33 -21.63 -1.04
CA TYR A 454 4.63 -22.01 -2.27
C TYR A 454 3.64 -20.99 -2.82
N TYR A 455 3.41 -19.85 -2.14
CA TYR A 455 2.43 -18.82 -2.54
C TYR A 455 1.02 -19.40 -2.67
N LYS A 456 0.61 -20.27 -1.73
CA LYS A 456 -0.68 -20.98 -1.79
C LYS A 456 -1.87 -20.04 -1.72
N GLU A 457 -1.74 -18.90 -1.07
CA GLU A 457 -2.81 -17.90 -1.01
C GLU A 457 -3.05 -17.26 -2.40
N TYR A 458 -2.01 -17.17 -3.23
CA TYR A 458 -2.13 -16.63 -4.57
C TYR A 458 -2.56 -17.71 -5.57
N LEU A 459 -1.94 -18.89 -5.49
CA LEU A 459 -2.08 -19.99 -6.46
C LEU A 459 -3.28 -20.93 -6.20
N GLU A 460 -3.65 -21.10 -4.94
CA GLU A 460 -4.61 -22.12 -4.47
C GLU A 460 -5.75 -21.49 -3.62
N ASP A 461 -5.73 -20.16 -3.45
CA ASP A 461 -6.60 -19.36 -2.56
C ASP A 461 -6.66 -19.92 -1.10
N ASP A 462 -5.56 -20.57 -0.63
CA ASP A 462 -5.41 -21.12 0.72
C ASP A 462 -4.76 -20.10 1.69
N TYR A 463 -5.56 -19.63 2.65
CA TYR A 463 -5.17 -18.70 3.72
C TYR A 463 -5.05 -19.40 5.09
N SER A 464 -4.84 -20.72 5.13
CA SER A 464 -4.78 -21.49 6.38
C SER A 464 -3.55 -21.18 7.22
N LEU A 465 -2.41 -20.87 6.61
CA LEU A 465 -1.17 -20.53 7.32
C LEU A 465 -1.25 -19.14 7.98
N THR A 466 -0.64 -19.01 9.15
CA THR A 466 -0.47 -17.76 9.88
C THR A 466 1.02 -17.43 10.02
N PHE A 467 1.29 -16.13 10.12
CA PHE A 467 2.63 -15.56 10.18
C PHE A 467 2.71 -14.53 11.30
N THR A 468 3.88 -14.45 11.92
CA THR A 468 4.26 -13.39 12.86
C THR A 468 5.27 -12.48 12.19
N VAL A 469 4.90 -11.22 12.00
CA VAL A 469 5.78 -10.19 11.44
C VAL A 469 6.48 -9.46 12.56
N THR A 470 7.81 -9.39 12.50
CA THR A 470 8.61 -8.56 13.40
C THR A 470 9.17 -7.37 12.63
N VAL A 471 8.88 -6.17 13.13
CA VAL A 471 9.43 -4.91 12.63
C VAL A 471 10.42 -4.37 13.64
N ARG A 472 11.64 -4.10 13.20
CA ARG A 472 12.72 -3.54 14.03
C ARG A 472 13.04 -2.14 13.57
N ILE A 473 13.13 -1.19 14.49
CA ILE A 473 13.43 0.21 14.22
C ILE A 473 14.64 0.57 15.09
N GLU A 474 15.68 1.14 14.47
CA GLU A 474 16.92 1.48 15.19
C GLU A 474 16.63 2.39 16.39
N GLY A 475 17.10 1.99 17.58
CA GLY A 475 16.85 2.69 18.85
C GLY A 475 15.51 2.39 19.55
N GLN A 476 14.62 1.58 18.96
CA GLN A 476 13.33 1.21 19.54
C GLN A 476 13.25 -0.29 19.88
N LYS A 477 12.21 -0.70 20.62
CA LYS A 477 11.88 -2.12 20.82
C LYS A 477 11.26 -2.71 19.55
N ASP A 478 11.56 -3.97 19.27
CA ASP A 478 10.90 -4.76 18.22
C ASP A 478 9.36 -4.68 18.39
N LYS A 479 8.66 -4.36 17.29
CA LYS A 479 7.20 -4.45 17.20
C LYS A 479 6.85 -5.82 16.60
N VAL A 480 5.97 -6.57 17.24
CA VAL A 480 5.60 -7.93 16.83
C VAL A 480 4.10 -7.98 16.52
N TYR A 481 3.77 -8.46 15.33
CA TYR A 481 2.41 -8.54 14.79
C TYR A 481 2.12 -10.01 14.44
N PRO A 482 1.53 -10.77 15.36
CA PRO A 482 1.28 -12.19 15.16
C PRO A 482 -0.04 -12.45 14.39
N ASN A 483 -0.29 -13.73 14.09
CA ASN A 483 -1.52 -14.23 13.46
C ASN A 483 -1.96 -13.57 12.14
N LEU A 484 -1.04 -12.91 11.43
CA LEU A 484 -1.29 -12.35 10.11
C LEU A 484 -1.49 -13.47 9.09
N LYS A 485 -2.34 -13.23 8.08
CA LYS A 485 -2.56 -14.13 6.94
C LYS A 485 -1.61 -13.82 5.79
N ALA A 486 -1.42 -14.76 4.87
CA ALA A 486 -0.73 -14.45 3.62
C ALA A 486 -1.51 -13.39 2.82
N GLY A 487 -0.81 -12.51 2.11
CA GLY A 487 -1.39 -11.38 1.37
C GLY A 487 -0.65 -10.07 1.59
N ASP A 488 -1.25 -8.98 1.12
CA ASP A 488 -0.76 -7.61 1.27
C ASP A 488 -1.19 -7.03 2.64
N HIS A 489 -0.27 -6.32 3.31
CA HIS A 489 -0.43 -5.72 4.63
C HIS A 489 0.22 -4.34 4.68
N GLN A 490 -0.11 -3.58 5.73
CA GLN A 490 0.52 -2.31 6.06
C GLN A 490 0.94 -2.30 7.54
N VAL A 491 2.05 -1.63 7.85
CA VAL A 491 2.50 -1.43 9.23
C VAL A 491 2.99 -0.01 9.48
N SER A 492 2.62 0.56 10.62
CA SER A 492 3.11 1.86 11.08
C SER A 492 4.44 1.72 11.82
N LEU A 493 5.49 2.36 11.28
CA LEU A 493 6.74 2.57 12.02
C LEU A 493 6.56 3.64 13.12
N GLY A 494 5.49 4.43 13.05
CA GLY A 494 5.22 5.59 13.90
C GLY A 494 5.72 6.89 13.26
N SER A 495 5.75 7.95 14.05
CA SER A 495 6.27 9.26 13.64
C SER A 495 7.62 9.57 14.30
N PHE A 496 8.46 10.31 13.59
CA PHE A 496 9.84 10.61 14.00
C PHE A 496 10.03 12.13 14.01
N SER A 497 10.51 12.69 15.13
CA SER A 497 10.73 14.14 15.28
C SER A 497 12.17 14.58 15.01
N THR A 498 13.14 13.66 15.14
CA THR A 498 14.56 13.91 14.86
C THR A 498 14.84 13.73 13.37
N GLU A 499 15.47 14.71 12.73
CA GLU A 499 15.94 14.59 11.36
C GLU A 499 17.12 13.61 11.22
N GLY A 500 17.18 12.88 10.10
CA GLY A 500 18.22 11.90 9.81
C GLY A 500 17.72 10.67 9.05
N GLU A 501 18.64 9.80 8.63
CA GLU A 501 18.27 8.49 8.07
C GLU A 501 17.80 7.55 9.20
N GLN A 502 16.53 7.17 9.18
CA GLN A 502 15.97 6.19 10.10
C GLN A 502 16.05 4.80 9.48
N LYS A 503 16.80 3.89 10.11
CA LYS A 503 16.90 2.49 9.68
C LYS A 503 15.80 1.63 10.28
N PHE A 504 15.31 0.67 9.50
CA PHE A 504 14.39 -0.36 9.96
C PHE A 504 14.62 -1.70 9.24
N SER A 505 14.04 -2.77 9.79
CA SER A 505 13.91 -4.05 9.10
C SER A 505 12.56 -4.70 9.35
N ILE A 506 12.17 -5.58 8.42
CA ILE A 506 10.95 -6.39 8.52
C ILE A 506 11.27 -7.86 8.19
N LEU A 507 10.69 -8.76 8.98
CA LEU A 507 10.87 -10.21 8.93
C LEU A 507 9.52 -10.87 9.17
N CYS A 508 9.17 -11.96 8.47
CA CYS A 508 8.06 -12.82 8.88
C CYS A 508 8.53 -14.21 9.31
N THR A 509 7.85 -14.78 10.29
CA THR A 509 8.07 -16.14 10.80
C THR A 509 6.74 -16.90 10.66
N ASP A 510 6.74 -18.09 10.08
CA ASP A 510 5.52 -18.90 10.02
C ASP A 510 5.23 -19.60 11.36
N LYS A 511 4.02 -20.17 11.51
CA LYS A 511 3.61 -20.91 12.73
C LYS A 511 4.52 -22.10 13.11
N TYR A 512 5.43 -22.54 12.23
CA TYR A 512 6.38 -23.62 12.47
C TYR A 512 7.76 -23.10 12.91
N GLY A 513 7.95 -21.78 12.99
CA GLY A 513 9.22 -21.15 13.36
C GLY A 513 10.21 -20.98 12.21
N ARG A 514 9.77 -21.12 10.95
CA ARG A 514 10.62 -20.84 9.78
C ARG A 514 10.59 -19.33 9.50
N ASN A 515 11.75 -18.70 9.55
CA ASN A 515 11.94 -17.29 9.26
C ASN A 515 12.13 -17.04 7.77
N SER A 516 11.47 -16.03 7.22
CA SER A 516 11.85 -15.45 5.94
C SER A 516 13.25 -14.83 6.00
N HIS A 517 13.75 -14.32 4.88
CA HIS A 517 14.84 -13.35 4.95
C HIS A 517 14.37 -12.06 5.65
N GLU A 518 15.26 -11.40 6.38
CA GLU A 518 15.04 -10.09 6.97
C GLU A 518 15.36 -9.00 5.93
N LEU A 519 14.38 -8.13 5.66
CA LEU A 519 14.51 -7.02 4.71
C LEU A 519 14.96 -5.76 5.43
N PHE A 520 16.16 -5.28 5.10
CA PHE A 520 16.73 -4.05 5.67
C PHE A 520 16.52 -2.84 4.74
N ASN A 521 15.87 -1.79 5.24
CA ASN A 521 15.75 -0.52 4.53
C ASN A 521 15.90 0.70 5.46
N PHE A 522 15.85 1.89 4.86
CA PHE A 522 15.85 3.15 5.59
C PHE A 522 15.00 4.18 4.83
N PHE A 523 14.80 5.35 5.45
CA PHE A 523 14.21 6.53 4.83
C PHE A 523 14.76 7.78 5.55
N LEU A 524 14.65 8.94 4.93
CA LEU A 524 15.11 10.21 5.48
C LEU A 524 13.97 10.97 6.17
N VAL A 525 14.12 11.27 7.45
CA VAL A 525 13.30 12.26 8.16
C VAL A 525 13.93 13.63 7.91
N GLN A 526 13.22 14.55 7.26
CA GLN A 526 13.71 15.88 6.91
C GLN A 526 12.57 16.90 6.85
N GLY A 527 12.73 18.03 7.55
CA GLY A 527 11.83 19.17 7.50
C GLY A 527 11.90 19.93 6.17
N ASP A 528 11.15 21.04 6.09
CA ASP A 528 11.17 21.87 4.88
C ASP A 528 12.54 22.56 4.72
N VAL A 529 13.28 22.17 3.68
CA VAL A 529 14.60 22.74 3.35
C VAL A 529 14.43 24.16 2.82
N GLU A 530 15.04 25.14 3.49
CA GLU A 530 15.06 26.54 3.05
C GLU A 530 15.69 26.65 1.65
N VAL A 531 14.91 27.04 0.64
CA VAL A 531 15.40 27.17 -0.73
C VAL A 531 16.16 28.49 -0.90
N LYS A 532 17.49 28.38 -0.98
CA LYS A 532 18.40 29.45 -1.36
C LYS A 532 18.67 29.35 -2.85
N GLU A 533 17.82 30.04 -3.60
CA GLU A 533 17.84 30.07 -5.06
C GLU A 533 18.76 31.17 -5.60
N TYR A 534 19.68 30.78 -6.48
CA TYR A 534 20.37 31.68 -7.38
C TYR A 534 19.73 31.60 -8.77
N VAL A 535 19.40 32.76 -9.35
CA VAL A 535 18.96 32.85 -10.75
C VAL A 535 20.14 33.37 -11.57
N MET A 536 20.54 32.62 -12.60
CA MET A 536 21.59 33.00 -13.54
C MET A 536 21.25 34.36 -14.19
N THR A 537 22.27 35.20 -14.33
CA THR A 537 22.20 36.51 -14.98
C THR A 537 22.98 36.53 -16.30
N ASP A 538 22.76 37.54 -17.14
CA ASP A 538 23.57 37.76 -18.34
C ASP A 538 25.04 38.06 -17.99
N GLU A 539 25.32 38.58 -16.80
CA GLU A 539 26.69 38.81 -16.29
C GLU A 539 27.38 37.48 -15.92
N ASP A 540 26.66 36.48 -15.42
CA ASP A 540 27.21 35.13 -15.22
C ASP A 540 27.63 34.50 -16.56
N LEU A 541 26.88 34.74 -17.66
CA LEU A 541 27.25 34.23 -18.98
C LEU A 541 28.63 34.73 -19.41
N VAL A 542 28.92 36.02 -19.20
CA VAL A 542 30.23 36.61 -19.48
C VAL A 542 31.29 36.13 -18.49
N THR A 543 30.99 36.14 -17.20
CA THR A 543 31.92 35.81 -16.10
C THR A 543 32.41 34.37 -16.18
N TYR A 544 31.51 33.43 -16.49
CA TYR A 544 31.80 32.00 -16.58
C TYR A 544 32.10 31.53 -18.02
N ASN A 545 32.10 32.44 -19.00
CA ASN A 545 32.30 32.14 -20.43
C ASN A 545 31.32 31.06 -20.95
N ILE A 546 30.03 31.26 -20.63
CA ILE A 546 28.91 30.37 -20.98
C ILE A 546 28.13 30.98 -22.14
N LYS A 547 27.86 30.19 -23.18
CA LYS A 547 26.93 30.57 -24.25
C LYS A 547 25.60 29.82 -24.14
N ASN A 548 24.50 30.58 -24.12
CA ASN A 548 23.12 30.07 -24.07
C ASN A 548 22.37 30.23 -25.41
N THR A 549 23.09 30.50 -26.51
CA THR A 549 22.54 30.62 -27.86
C THR A 549 23.17 29.57 -28.78
N ASP A 550 22.35 28.81 -29.48
CA ASP A 550 22.79 27.85 -30.51
C ASP A 550 22.14 28.19 -31.84
N ASN A 551 22.95 28.52 -32.83
CA ASN A 551 22.52 28.85 -34.19
C ASN A 551 23.33 28.10 -35.26
N TYR A 552 24.07 27.05 -34.85
CA TYR A 552 24.93 26.28 -35.74
C TYR A 552 24.18 25.22 -36.56
N GLU A 553 23.11 24.64 -36.02
CA GLU A 553 22.42 23.49 -36.62
C GLU A 553 21.07 23.89 -37.22
N ALA A 554 20.85 23.52 -38.49
CA ALA A 554 19.54 23.48 -39.12
C ALA A 554 19.17 22.04 -39.49
N LYS A 555 17.87 21.69 -39.40
CA LYS A 555 17.36 20.38 -39.80
C LYS A 555 16.51 20.56 -41.07
N LYS A 556 16.81 19.78 -42.13
CA LYS A 556 16.05 19.78 -43.38
C LYS A 556 15.58 18.37 -43.70
N ILE A 557 14.28 18.16 -43.55
CA ILE A 557 13.60 16.90 -43.90
C ILE A 557 13.40 16.87 -45.42
N ILE A 558 13.70 15.71 -46.03
CA ILE A 558 13.57 15.45 -47.46
C ILE A 558 12.48 14.38 -47.63
N ASP A 559 11.42 14.73 -48.36
CA ASP A 559 10.39 13.78 -48.79
C ASP A 559 10.96 12.83 -49.84
N LEU A 560 11.03 11.56 -49.47
CA LEU A 560 11.50 10.40 -50.21
C LEU A 560 10.38 9.36 -50.38
N SER A 561 9.12 9.74 -50.16
CA SER A 561 7.94 8.87 -50.33
C SER A 561 7.84 8.24 -51.72
N SER A 562 8.35 8.95 -52.73
CA SER A 562 8.40 8.54 -54.14
C SER A 562 9.47 7.50 -54.48
N LEU A 563 10.37 7.13 -53.55
CA LEU A 563 11.36 6.08 -53.79
C LEU A 563 10.66 4.72 -53.98
N THR A 564 10.85 4.13 -55.16
CA THR A 564 10.27 2.82 -55.52
C THR A 564 10.79 1.67 -54.68
N THR A 565 12.01 1.80 -54.14
CA THR A 565 12.61 0.88 -53.18
C THR A 565 13.17 1.70 -52.02
N LYS A 566 12.80 1.35 -50.79
CA LYS A 566 13.21 2.05 -49.56
C LYS A 566 14.14 1.12 -48.77
N ASN A 567 15.44 1.32 -48.91
CA ASN A 567 16.49 0.62 -48.16
C ASN A 567 17.67 1.56 -47.89
N SER A 568 18.61 1.15 -47.01
CA SER A 568 19.81 1.93 -46.67
C SER A 568 20.51 2.53 -47.90
N THR A 569 20.82 1.71 -48.92
CA THR A 569 21.53 2.17 -50.13
C THR A 569 20.75 3.23 -50.93
N THR A 570 19.45 3.02 -51.14
CA THR A 570 18.59 3.92 -51.94
C THR A 570 18.25 5.21 -51.21
N VAL A 571 17.94 5.13 -49.91
CA VAL A 571 17.70 6.30 -49.06
C VAL A 571 18.98 7.14 -48.93
N LYS A 572 20.13 6.51 -48.67
CA LYS A 572 21.42 7.20 -48.60
C LYS A 572 21.76 7.92 -49.91
N ALA A 573 21.58 7.25 -51.05
CA ALA A 573 21.85 7.85 -52.35
C ALA A 573 20.99 9.11 -52.59
N ALA A 574 19.69 9.05 -52.29
CA ALA A 574 18.79 10.19 -52.42
C ALA A 574 19.10 11.33 -51.43
N LEU A 575 19.49 11.00 -50.18
CA LEU A 575 19.93 12.01 -49.22
C LEU A 575 21.26 12.66 -49.62
N VAL A 576 22.20 11.92 -50.20
CA VAL A 576 23.45 12.48 -50.75
C VAL A 576 23.15 13.40 -51.94
N GLU A 577 22.25 13.01 -52.85
CA GLU A 577 21.80 13.88 -53.95
C GLU A 577 21.15 15.16 -53.42
N ALA A 578 20.23 15.06 -52.46
CA ALA A 578 19.61 16.21 -51.80
C ALA A 578 20.65 17.10 -51.08
N ALA A 579 21.66 16.51 -50.45
CA ALA A 579 22.74 17.20 -49.76
C ALA A 579 23.62 18.02 -50.71
N THR A 580 23.93 17.52 -51.92
CA THR A 580 24.74 18.30 -52.89
C THR A 580 24.06 19.60 -53.36
N ASN A 581 22.74 19.68 -53.22
CA ASN A 581 21.92 20.84 -53.59
C ASN A 581 21.64 21.79 -52.41
N ILE A 582 22.21 21.55 -51.22
CA ILE A 582 22.02 22.38 -50.03
C ILE A 582 23.22 23.30 -49.84
N ILE A 583 22.95 24.60 -49.72
CA ILE A 583 23.94 25.62 -49.34
C ILE A 583 23.59 26.08 -47.92
N PRO A 584 24.36 25.68 -46.89
CA PRO A 584 24.18 26.17 -45.52
C PRO A 584 24.42 27.69 -45.41
N GLN A 585 23.91 28.30 -44.35
CA GLN A 585 24.22 29.70 -44.04
C GLN A 585 25.65 29.81 -43.51
N SER A 586 26.28 30.99 -43.65
CA SER A 586 27.63 31.25 -43.11
C SER A 586 27.73 30.81 -41.66
N LYS A 587 28.77 30.01 -41.35
CA LYS A 587 29.04 29.41 -40.03
C LYS A 587 27.95 28.47 -39.50
N THR A 588 27.16 27.83 -40.36
CA THR A 588 26.19 26.80 -39.94
C THR A 588 26.39 25.46 -40.66
N TYR A 589 25.67 24.43 -40.21
CA TYR A 589 25.54 23.15 -40.87
C TYR A 589 24.07 22.70 -40.94
N VAL A 590 23.76 21.91 -41.95
CA VAL A 590 22.41 21.37 -42.20
C VAL A 590 22.44 19.85 -42.07
N CYS A 591 21.65 19.31 -41.14
CA CYS A 591 21.31 17.89 -41.09
C CYS A 591 20.22 17.60 -42.11
N VAL A 592 20.53 16.76 -43.09
CA VAL A 592 19.64 16.32 -44.17
C VAL A 592 19.06 14.97 -43.77
N ILE A 593 17.74 14.95 -43.57
CA ILE A 593 17.03 13.89 -42.84
C ILE A 593 15.98 13.26 -43.75
N ALA A 594 15.86 11.93 -43.77
CA ALA A 594 14.84 11.25 -44.56
C ALA A 594 13.47 11.23 -43.89
N ASP A 595 12.47 11.71 -44.63
CA ASP A 595 11.07 11.31 -44.52
C ASP A 595 10.77 10.39 -45.70
N THR A 596 10.67 9.09 -45.46
CA THR A 596 10.31 8.11 -46.50
C THR A 596 8.81 7.86 -46.60
N ASP A 597 7.96 8.46 -45.78
CA ASP A 597 6.52 8.24 -45.81
C ASP A 597 5.74 9.43 -46.39
N GLY A 598 6.36 10.62 -46.44
CA GLY A 598 5.80 11.85 -46.98
C GLY A 598 4.89 12.59 -45.98
N ASP A 599 5.02 12.30 -44.69
CA ASP A 599 4.17 12.86 -43.63
C ASP A 599 4.77 14.12 -42.96
N GLY A 600 6.01 14.47 -43.33
CA GLY A 600 6.77 15.60 -42.79
C GLY A 600 7.61 15.28 -41.56
N ASN A 601 7.65 14.03 -41.09
CA ASN A 601 8.40 13.61 -39.91
C ASN A 601 9.65 12.77 -40.28
N PRO A 602 10.72 12.80 -39.47
CA PRO A 602 11.85 11.89 -39.64
C PRO A 602 11.45 10.42 -39.46
N ASN A 603 11.77 9.56 -40.43
CA ASN A 603 11.76 8.11 -40.23
C ASN A 603 13.09 7.62 -39.64
N ASN A 604 13.17 6.32 -39.32
CA ASN A 604 14.30 5.68 -38.63
C ASN A 604 15.52 5.39 -39.55
N TRP A 605 16.00 6.42 -40.25
CA TRP A 605 17.16 6.39 -41.15
C TRP A 605 18.38 7.13 -40.58
N TRP A 606 18.54 7.12 -39.25
CA TRP A 606 19.59 7.87 -38.52
C TRP A 606 21.00 7.71 -39.11
N GLY A 607 21.39 6.49 -39.52
CA GLY A 607 22.72 6.19 -40.09
C GLY A 607 22.91 6.62 -41.55
N GLU A 608 21.84 7.07 -42.23
CA GLU A 608 21.88 7.55 -43.61
C GLU A 608 21.74 9.08 -43.72
N ASN A 609 21.41 9.76 -42.62
CA ASN A 609 21.40 11.23 -42.54
C ASN A 609 22.72 11.81 -43.03
N GLN A 610 22.66 12.95 -43.74
CA GLN A 610 23.84 13.66 -44.24
C GLN A 610 24.04 14.98 -43.49
N VAL A 611 25.28 15.43 -43.32
CA VAL A 611 25.58 16.73 -42.70
C VAL A 611 26.35 17.58 -43.70
N VAL A 612 25.78 18.72 -44.08
CA VAL A 612 26.39 19.69 -45.01
C VAL A 612 26.86 20.91 -44.23
N TYR A 613 28.14 21.24 -44.32
CA TYR A 613 28.75 22.38 -43.62
C TYR A 613 28.91 23.59 -44.54
N ALA A 614 28.77 24.80 -44.00
CA ALA A 614 29.23 26.00 -44.67
C ALA A 614 30.75 25.98 -44.85
N SER A 615 31.27 26.60 -45.91
CA SER A 615 32.72 26.65 -46.20
C SER A 615 33.52 27.43 -45.16
N ASP A 616 32.85 28.20 -44.29
CA ASP A 616 33.41 28.98 -43.19
C ASP A 616 33.00 28.45 -41.80
N TYR A 617 32.45 27.22 -41.73
CA TYR A 617 32.17 26.55 -40.46
C TYR A 617 33.45 25.96 -39.85
N ASP A 618 33.81 26.44 -38.66
CA ASP A 618 35.01 26.05 -37.92
C ASP A 618 34.65 25.06 -36.80
N LYS A 619 34.92 23.77 -37.06
CA LYS A 619 34.62 22.67 -36.13
C LYS A 619 35.36 22.81 -34.79
N ASP A 620 36.64 23.17 -34.85
CA ASP A 620 37.51 23.23 -33.67
C ASP A 620 37.10 24.40 -32.77
N LYS A 621 36.74 25.53 -33.36
CA LYS A 621 36.23 26.70 -32.62
C LYS A 621 34.87 26.46 -31.98
N VAL A 622 33.94 25.77 -32.65
CA VAL A 622 32.64 25.40 -32.04
C VAL A 622 32.83 24.37 -30.93
N LEU A 623 33.78 23.44 -31.08
CA LEU A 623 34.15 22.52 -30.01
C LEU A 623 34.74 23.27 -28.81
N GLU A 624 35.67 24.21 -29.01
CA GLU A 624 36.23 25.06 -27.96
C GLU A 624 35.15 25.86 -27.22
N GLU A 625 34.23 26.50 -27.96
CA GLU A 625 33.11 27.25 -27.40
C GLU A 625 32.17 26.38 -26.57
N SER A 626 31.85 25.17 -27.06
CA SER A 626 31.04 24.20 -26.31
C SER A 626 31.76 23.65 -25.07
N THR A 627 33.09 23.57 -25.12
CA THR A 627 33.94 23.16 -23.99
C THR A 627 34.01 24.23 -22.92
N ASN A 628 34.10 25.50 -23.32
CA ASN A 628 34.04 26.63 -22.42
C ASN A 628 32.65 26.73 -21.76
N THR A 629 31.58 26.56 -22.53
CA THR A 629 30.20 26.54 -22.02
C THR A 629 29.98 25.45 -20.98
N ARG A 630 30.46 24.21 -21.23
CA ARG A 630 30.37 23.12 -20.24
C ARG A 630 31.18 23.40 -18.97
N LYS A 631 32.42 23.88 -19.11
CA LYS A 631 33.29 24.24 -17.98
C LYS A 631 32.67 25.37 -17.14
N GLY A 632 32.14 26.40 -17.80
CA GLY A 632 31.48 27.53 -17.16
C GLY A 632 30.25 27.12 -16.37
N LEU A 633 29.37 26.29 -16.95
CA LEU A 633 28.21 25.74 -16.25
C LEU A 633 28.60 24.92 -15.02
N GLN A 634 29.66 24.10 -15.11
CA GLN A 634 30.15 23.34 -13.97
C GLN A 634 30.71 24.25 -12.87
N GLN A 635 31.53 25.24 -13.24
CA GLN A 635 32.11 26.18 -12.29
C GLN A 635 31.02 27.03 -11.62
N LEU A 636 29.99 27.44 -12.36
CA LEU A 636 28.82 28.15 -11.83
C LEU A 636 28.08 27.30 -10.79
N LEU A 637 27.83 26.01 -11.07
CA LEU A 637 27.22 25.08 -10.11
C LEU A 637 28.06 24.96 -8.83
N ASP A 638 29.37 24.72 -8.98
CA ASP A 638 30.29 24.53 -7.86
C ASP A 638 30.44 25.82 -7.02
N ASP A 639 30.56 26.98 -7.67
CA ASP A 639 30.68 28.30 -7.02
C ASP A 639 29.43 28.71 -6.26
N LYS A 640 28.24 28.60 -6.87
CA LYS A 640 26.99 28.99 -6.17
C LYS A 640 26.68 27.99 -5.05
N LYS A 641 27.07 26.71 -5.17
CA LYS A 641 27.06 25.77 -4.03
C LYS A 641 27.99 26.24 -2.91
N ALA A 642 29.23 26.62 -3.24
CA ALA A 642 30.19 27.13 -2.25
C ALA A 642 29.74 28.45 -1.59
N ALA A 643 29.00 29.29 -2.31
CA ALA A 643 28.37 30.51 -1.79
C ALA A 643 27.11 30.25 -0.93
N GLY A 644 26.71 29.00 -0.69
CA GLY A 644 25.62 28.62 0.21
C GLY A 644 24.23 28.52 -0.44
N TYR A 645 24.13 28.61 -1.77
CA TYR A 645 22.89 28.31 -2.48
C TYR A 645 22.66 26.79 -2.55
N ASN A 646 21.38 26.39 -2.66
CA ASN A 646 20.97 25.00 -2.87
C ASN A 646 20.05 24.82 -4.09
N LYS A 647 19.81 25.88 -4.86
CA LYS A 647 19.12 25.83 -6.16
C LYS A 647 19.77 26.79 -7.14
N LEU A 648 20.06 26.35 -8.36
CA LEU A 648 20.43 27.18 -9.49
C LEU A 648 19.33 27.14 -10.54
N THR A 649 18.82 28.31 -10.94
CA THR A 649 17.89 28.47 -12.06
C THR A 649 18.63 29.06 -13.25
N LEU A 650 18.65 28.35 -14.37
CA LEU A 650 19.27 28.81 -15.62
C LEU A 650 18.43 29.90 -16.31
N LEU A 651 19.07 30.69 -17.15
CA LEU A 651 18.36 31.48 -18.16
C LEU A 651 17.78 30.54 -19.24
N PRO A 652 16.62 30.84 -19.82
CA PRO A 652 16.15 30.14 -21.02
C PRO A 652 17.16 30.30 -22.17
N GLY A 653 17.37 29.23 -22.93
CA GLY A 653 18.34 29.23 -24.04
C GLY A 653 18.71 27.82 -24.49
N THR A 654 19.66 27.73 -25.43
CA THR A 654 20.29 26.47 -25.84
C THR A 654 21.79 26.54 -25.53
N TYR A 655 22.21 25.75 -24.57
CA TYR A 655 23.58 25.64 -24.08
C TYR A 655 24.25 24.46 -24.77
N ARG A 656 25.09 24.73 -25.79
CA ARG A 656 25.84 23.69 -26.50
C ARG A 656 27.05 23.28 -25.66
N ILE A 657 27.16 22.00 -25.33
CA ILE A 657 28.22 21.43 -24.48
C ILE A 657 29.04 20.36 -25.23
N ASP A 658 30.32 20.24 -24.89
CA ASP A 658 31.21 19.23 -25.47
C ASP A 658 30.89 17.80 -24.96
N HIS A 659 31.41 16.79 -25.66
CA HIS A 659 31.20 15.36 -25.38
C HIS A 659 32.27 14.73 -24.46
N GLN A 660 33.34 15.46 -24.11
CA GLN A 660 34.55 14.94 -23.47
C GLN A 660 34.36 14.65 -21.98
N LYS A 661 33.43 15.35 -21.32
CA LYS A 661 33.06 15.15 -19.90
C LYS A 661 31.60 15.50 -19.66
N GLN A 662 31.02 14.92 -18.61
CA GLN A 662 29.71 15.26 -18.06
C GLN A 662 29.73 16.55 -17.21
N ILE A 663 28.53 17.11 -16.98
CA ILE A 663 28.24 18.05 -15.90
C ILE A 663 27.77 17.26 -14.67
N TYR A 664 28.29 17.60 -13.49
CA TYR A 664 27.92 17.00 -12.22
C TYR A 664 27.07 17.95 -11.37
N ILE A 665 26.04 17.40 -10.74
CA ILE A 665 25.18 18.12 -9.79
C ILE A 665 25.79 18.02 -8.37
N PRO A 666 25.95 19.12 -7.61
CA PRO A 666 26.42 19.07 -6.24
C PRO A 666 25.42 18.40 -5.28
N THR A 667 25.92 17.85 -4.16
CA THR A 667 25.06 17.29 -3.10
C THR A 667 24.15 18.35 -2.46
N ASN A 668 22.93 17.97 -2.06
CA ASN A 668 21.87 18.87 -1.57
C ASN A 668 21.71 20.10 -2.49
N PHE A 669 21.43 19.87 -3.77
CA PHE A 669 21.35 20.92 -4.78
C PHE A 669 20.39 20.60 -5.93
N THR A 670 19.60 21.59 -6.35
CA THR A 670 18.67 21.49 -7.49
C THR A 670 19.13 22.36 -8.65
N LEU A 671 19.40 21.75 -9.80
CA LEU A 671 19.52 22.45 -11.08
C LEU A 671 18.12 22.57 -11.73
N ASN A 672 17.54 23.75 -11.66
CA ASN A 672 16.33 24.10 -12.42
C ASN A 672 16.75 24.64 -13.79
N MET A 673 16.52 23.84 -14.83
CA MET A 673 16.87 24.21 -16.20
C MET A 673 15.94 25.27 -16.80
N ASN A 674 14.78 25.55 -16.19
CA ASN A 674 13.91 26.68 -16.55
C ASN A 674 13.50 26.71 -18.05
N GLY A 675 13.24 25.54 -18.64
CA GLY A 675 12.94 25.36 -20.06
C GLY A 675 14.14 25.43 -21.00
N ALA A 676 15.36 25.63 -20.48
CA ALA A 676 16.58 25.60 -21.28
C ALA A 676 16.84 24.22 -21.90
N THR A 677 17.59 24.22 -23.00
CA THR A 677 18.11 23.02 -23.65
C THR A 677 19.61 22.91 -23.38
N LEU A 678 20.05 21.81 -22.78
CA LEU A 678 21.46 21.38 -22.86
C LEU A 678 21.59 20.53 -24.11
N LYS A 679 22.41 20.97 -25.06
CA LYS A 679 22.59 20.31 -26.36
C LYS A 679 24.00 19.77 -26.50
N GLN A 680 24.14 18.48 -26.81
CA GLN A 680 25.45 17.91 -27.09
C GLN A 680 25.98 18.43 -28.43
N ASN A 681 27.24 18.85 -28.45
CA ASN A 681 27.92 19.18 -29.68
C ASN A 681 28.17 17.92 -30.53
N GLN A 682 28.06 18.05 -31.85
CA GLN A 682 28.37 16.99 -32.80
C GLN A 682 29.79 16.46 -32.58
N PHE A 683 29.97 15.14 -32.58
CA PHE A 683 31.29 14.52 -32.53
C PHE A 683 31.34 13.18 -33.29
N THR A 684 32.56 12.66 -33.42
CA THR A 684 32.86 11.32 -33.95
C THR A 684 33.38 10.48 -32.80
N GLY A 685 32.59 9.54 -32.29
CA GLY A 685 33.00 8.70 -31.16
C GLY A 685 31.86 7.89 -30.55
N ALA A 686 32.23 6.86 -29.79
CA ALA A 686 31.27 5.85 -29.34
C ALA A 686 30.68 6.05 -27.93
N SER A 687 31.13 7.06 -27.18
CA SER A 687 30.64 7.33 -25.82
C SER A 687 30.72 8.80 -25.43
N SER A 688 29.74 9.23 -24.64
CA SER A 688 29.72 10.47 -23.85
C SER A 688 28.68 10.35 -22.72
N LEU A 689 28.66 11.30 -21.79
CA LEU A 689 27.56 11.49 -20.85
C LEU A 689 27.35 12.98 -20.65
N MET A 690 26.12 13.49 -20.77
CA MET A 690 25.87 14.94 -20.66
C MET A 690 25.76 15.39 -19.19
N ILE A 691 24.99 14.67 -18.36
CA ILE A 691 24.80 14.99 -16.94
C ILE A 691 24.89 13.74 -16.07
N GLU A 692 25.58 13.82 -14.93
CA GLU A 692 25.61 12.77 -13.91
C GLU A 692 25.25 13.31 -12.51
N ILE A 693 24.29 12.67 -11.88
CA ILE A 693 24.07 12.74 -10.43
C ILE A 693 24.93 11.63 -9.83
N ASN A 694 26.07 11.97 -9.23
CA ASN A 694 27.13 11.01 -8.87
C ASN A 694 27.46 11.06 -7.37
N ASN A 695 27.23 9.97 -6.65
CA ASN A 695 27.50 9.85 -5.20
C ASN A 695 26.95 11.05 -4.37
N THR A 696 25.73 11.51 -4.68
CA THR A 696 25.12 12.70 -4.08
C THR A 696 23.82 12.41 -3.35
N ILE A 697 23.53 13.23 -2.32
CA ILE A 697 22.32 13.14 -1.50
C ILE A 697 21.37 14.26 -1.92
N ASN A 698 20.08 13.97 -2.08
CA ASN A 698 19.00 14.97 -2.29
C ASN A 698 19.34 15.98 -3.39
N SER A 699 19.68 15.47 -4.58
CA SER A 699 20.20 16.26 -5.71
C SER A 699 19.34 16.06 -6.95
N HIS A 700 19.00 17.15 -7.64
CA HIS A 700 17.92 17.14 -8.62
C HIS A 700 18.24 17.93 -9.88
N VAL A 701 17.73 17.45 -11.03
CA VAL A 701 17.69 18.22 -12.28
C VAL A 701 16.26 18.28 -12.78
N ILE A 702 15.74 19.50 -12.96
CA ILE A 702 14.31 19.72 -13.22
C ILE A 702 14.03 20.67 -14.37
N ASN A 703 12.88 20.49 -15.02
CA ASN A 703 12.25 21.44 -15.96
C ASN A 703 13.12 21.86 -17.16
N GLY A 704 13.57 20.92 -17.99
CA GLY A 704 14.49 21.21 -19.09
C GLY A 704 14.50 20.20 -20.23
N ILE A 705 15.34 20.47 -21.23
CA ILE A 705 15.53 19.62 -22.39
C ILE A 705 16.99 19.15 -22.45
N ILE A 706 17.20 17.84 -22.60
CA ILE A 706 18.50 17.23 -22.90
C ILE A 706 18.42 16.77 -24.36
N GLU A 707 19.15 17.44 -25.26
CA GLU A 707 19.18 17.11 -26.69
C GLU A 707 20.56 16.57 -27.10
N GLY A 708 20.60 15.33 -27.59
CA GLY A 708 21.83 14.73 -28.11
C GLY A 708 22.16 15.16 -29.54
N ASP A 709 23.19 14.55 -30.11
CA ASP A 709 23.67 14.83 -31.46
C ASP A 709 23.10 13.90 -32.55
N TYR A 710 22.07 13.10 -32.27
CA TYR A 710 21.52 12.04 -33.15
C TYR A 710 21.39 12.36 -34.65
N PHE A 711 21.01 13.59 -35.02
CA PHE A 711 20.85 13.96 -36.44
C PHE A 711 22.15 14.38 -37.12
N SER A 712 23.15 14.78 -36.35
CA SER A 712 24.46 15.22 -36.83
C SER A 712 25.58 14.21 -36.53
N HIS A 713 25.37 13.25 -35.63
CA HIS A 713 26.40 12.31 -35.17
C HIS A 713 27.11 11.59 -36.33
N ASP A 714 28.43 11.50 -36.26
CA ASP A 714 29.24 10.83 -37.28
C ASP A 714 29.27 9.31 -37.07
N TYR A 715 28.13 8.68 -37.36
CA TYR A 715 27.96 7.22 -37.28
C TYR A 715 28.94 6.43 -38.17
N ALA A 716 29.38 7.02 -39.28
CA ALA A 716 30.20 6.33 -40.27
C ALA A 716 31.65 6.14 -39.82
N ASN A 717 32.19 7.08 -39.03
CA ASN A 717 33.57 7.05 -38.54
C ASN A 717 33.68 6.80 -37.03
N SER A 718 32.56 6.54 -36.33
CA SER A 718 32.59 6.15 -34.92
C SER A 718 33.33 4.83 -34.70
N THR A 719 34.03 4.71 -33.57
CA THR A 719 34.86 3.54 -33.24
C THR A 719 34.06 2.30 -32.83
N ASN A 720 32.76 2.46 -32.58
CA ASN A 720 31.82 1.37 -32.31
C ASN A 720 30.39 1.86 -32.67
N ASN A 721 29.37 1.07 -32.36
CA ASN A 721 27.95 1.35 -32.60
C ASN A 721 27.35 2.61 -31.91
N SER A 722 28.16 3.47 -31.27
CA SER A 722 27.77 4.67 -30.49
C SER A 722 26.67 4.47 -29.42
N GLU A 723 26.62 3.29 -28.81
CA GLU A 723 25.60 2.92 -27.82
C GLU A 723 25.77 3.63 -26.47
N TRP A 724 27.01 3.91 -26.06
CA TRP A 724 27.35 4.53 -24.77
C TRP A 724 27.34 6.07 -24.80
N VAL A 725 26.59 6.68 -25.74
CA VAL A 725 26.44 8.13 -25.89
C VAL A 725 25.17 8.57 -25.14
N ASN A 726 25.33 8.92 -23.88
CA ASN A 726 24.26 8.94 -22.89
C ASN A 726 23.75 10.36 -22.58
N GLY A 727 22.44 10.50 -22.41
CA GLY A 727 21.82 11.74 -21.96
C GLY A 727 22.14 12.03 -20.48
N VAL A 728 21.49 11.30 -19.58
CA VAL A 728 21.64 11.51 -18.12
C VAL A 728 21.94 10.22 -17.36
N SER A 729 22.58 10.32 -16.19
CA SER A 729 22.80 9.16 -15.33
C SER A 729 22.70 9.45 -13.83
N ILE A 730 22.27 8.46 -13.06
CA ILE A 730 22.39 8.42 -11.59
C ILE A 730 23.41 7.34 -11.21
N GLY A 731 24.60 7.76 -10.75
CA GLY A 731 25.75 6.91 -10.48
C GLY A 731 26.13 6.82 -9.00
N GLY A 732 26.70 5.68 -8.60
CA GLY A 732 27.32 5.45 -7.30
C GLY A 732 26.32 5.48 -6.14
N GLU A 733 26.75 5.89 -4.95
CA GLU A 733 25.91 5.99 -3.74
C GLU A 733 25.04 7.26 -3.76
N SER A 734 24.35 7.49 -4.88
CA SER A 734 23.36 8.57 -4.94
C SER A 734 22.11 8.16 -4.16
N LYS A 735 21.60 9.08 -3.33
CA LYS A 735 20.42 8.86 -2.48
C LYS A 735 19.42 10.00 -2.60
N TYR A 736 18.12 9.69 -2.60
CA TYR A 736 17.04 10.68 -2.59
C TYR A 736 17.06 11.65 -3.79
N SER A 737 17.76 11.29 -4.87
CA SER A 737 18.07 12.17 -6.00
C SER A 737 17.23 11.86 -7.23
N SER A 738 17.01 12.83 -8.12
CA SER A 738 16.10 12.63 -9.26
C SER A 738 16.33 13.50 -10.50
N PHE A 739 15.81 12.98 -11.62
CA PHE A 739 15.57 13.73 -12.86
C PHE A 739 14.05 13.90 -13.03
N GLU A 740 13.55 15.14 -13.09
CA GLU A 740 12.11 15.43 -13.06
C GLU A 740 11.65 16.44 -14.13
N ASN A 741 10.49 16.20 -14.74
CA ASN A 741 9.88 17.09 -15.74
C ASN A 741 10.83 17.42 -16.92
N LEU A 742 11.53 16.42 -17.45
CA LEU A 742 12.52 16.58 -18.52
C LEU A 742 12.04 16.02 -19.86
N SER A 743 12.46 16.65 -20.95
CA SER A 743 12.46 16.01 -22.28
C SER A 743 13.88 15.59 -22.64
N ILE A 744 14.11 14.29 -22.73
CA ILE A 744 15.38 13.70 -23.14
C ILE A 744 15.18 13.19 -24.56
N LYS A 745 15.85 13.82 -25.54
CA LYS A 745 15.52 13.58 -26.95
C LYS A 745 16.73 13.57 -27.89
N ASN A 746 16.55 12.91 -29.03
CA ASN A 746 17.54 12.84 -30.10
C ASN A 746 18.90 12.36 -29.55
N ILE A 747 18.87 11.32 -28.72
CA ILE A 747 20.06 10.78 -28.06
C ILE A 747 20.66 9.68 -28.93
N THR A 748 21.95 9.81 -29.20
CA THR A 748 22.71 8.89 -30.03
C THR A 748 22.83 7.49 -29.39
N GLY A 749 22.91 7.38 -28.07
CA GLY A 749 23.00 6.11 -27.33
C GLY A 749 21.78 5.88 -26.45
N TYR A 750 21.98 5.84 -25.13
CA TYR A 750 20.93 5.68 -24.13
C TYR A 750 20.41 7.02 -23.59
N GLY A 751 19.08 7.20 -23.53
CA GLY A 751 18.48 8.43 -22.99
C GLY A 751 18.84 8.65 -21.51
N SER A 752 18.66 7.62 -20.69
CA SER A 752 19.13 7.59 -19.30
C SER A 752 19.70 6.24 -18.87
N THR A 753 20.55 6.29 -17.85
CA THR A 753 21.13 5.12 -17.19
C THR A 753 21.17 5.31 -15.66
N ASN A 754 21.44 4.24 -14.93
CA ASN A 754 21.87 4.32 -13.53
C ASN A 754 22.78 3.14 -13.20
N GLY A 755 23.57 3.23 -12.12
CA GLY A 755 24.31 2.07 -11.62
C GLY A 755 25.56 2.38 -10.80
N LEU A 756 26.46 1.40 -10.77
CA LEU A 756 27.78 1.50 -10.14
C LEU A 756 28.60 2.62 -10.78
N SER A 757 29.13 3.53 -9.97
CA SER A 757 30.05 4.59 -10.43
C SER A 757 31.02 4.96 -9.32
N ASN A 758 32.25 5.31 -9.68
CA ASN A 758 33.20 5.94 -8.76
C ASN A 758 32.78 7.41 -8.52
N SER A 759 33.28 8.05 -7.46
CA SER A 759 33.01 9.48 -7.26
C SER A 759 33.65 10.35 -8.36
N ARG A 760 33.06 11.53 -8.62
CA ARG A 760 33.56 12.59 -9.53
C ARG A 760 35.06 12.88 -9.41
N ASP A 761 35.59 12.84 -8.18
CA ASP A 761 36.98 13.12 -7.82
C ASP A 761 37.86 11.84 -7.71
N GLY A 762 37.27 10.65 -7.85
CA GLY A 762 37.93 9.36 -7.69
C GLY A 762 38.23 8.95 -6.24
N SER A 763 37.79 9.70 -5.22
CA SER A 763 38.05 9.37 -3.81
C SER A 763 37.22 8.18 -3.29
N LEU A 764 36.05 7.91 -3.88
CA LEU A 764 35.19 6.77 -3.56
C LEU A 764 35.13 5.80 -4.73
N SER A 765 35.43 4.53 -4.45
CA SER A 765 35.20 3.42 -5.38
C SER A 765 33.72 3.01 -5.43
N TYR A 766 33.27 2.35 -6.49
CA TYR A 766 31.94 1.74 -6.60
C TYR A 766 31.62 0.66 -5.56
N THR A 767 32.58 0.28 -4.70
CA THR A 767 32.43 -0.64 -3.57
C THR A 767 32.99 -0.02 -2.29
N TYR A 768 32.36 -0.27 -1.14
CA TYR A 768 32.83 0.29 0.15
C TYR A 768 34.15 -0.33 0.59
N ILE A 769 34.26 -1.65 0.45
CA ILE A 769 35.44 -2.46 0.75
C ILE A 769 35.69 -3.37 -0.46
N TYR A 770 36.95 -3.74 -0.71
CA TYR A 770 37.28 -4.62 -1.83
C TYR A 770 36.56 -5.99 -1.68
N PRO A 771 35.86 -6.49 -2.72
CA PRO A 771 35.10 -7.73 -2.65
C PRO A 771 35.97 -8.93 -2.25
N LYS A 772 35.48 -9.73 -1.31
CA LYS A 772 36.20 -10.88 -0.75
C LYS A 772 35.52 -12.17 -1.16
N GLY A 773 36.15 -12.93 -2.06
CA GLY A 773 35.70 -14.28 -2.41
C GLY A 773 35.70 -15.22 -1.20
N ILE A 774 34.65 -16.02 -1.07
CA ILE A 774 34.47 -17.00 0.02
C ILE A 774 35.13 -18.34 -0.34
N GLY A 775 35.03 -18.75 -1.61
CA GLY A 775 35.67 -19.96 -2.12
C GLY A 775 35.05 -21.27 -1.64
N ASN A 776 35.81 -22.35 -1.74
CA ASN A 776 35.44 -23.71 -1.35
C ASN A 776 35.51 -23.91 0.18
N ASN A 777 34.72 -23.15 0.93
CA ASN A 777 34.83 -23.02 2.39
C ASN A 777 33.61 -23.56 3.18
N PHE A 778 32.69 -24.26 2.52
CA PHE A 778 31.46 -24.76 3.14
C PHE A 778 31.53 -26.27 3.42
N LYS A 779 30.90 -26.71 4.51
CA LYS A 779 30.80 -28.11 4.94
C LYS A 779 29.37 -28.39 5.40
N ILE A 780 28.92 -29.64 5.31
CA ILE A 780 27.61 -30.07 5.82
C ILE A 780 27.52 -29.77 7.33
N GLY A 781 26.43 -29.12 7.75
CA GLY A 781 26.21 -28.60 9.10
C GLY A 781 25.49 -27.26 9.12
N ASP A 782 24.99 -26.86 10.29
CA ASP A 782 24.30 -25.59 10.57
C ASP A 782 24.86 -24.96 11.86
N ILE A 783 24.31 -23.82 12.28
CA ILE A 783 24.65 -23.11 13.52
C ILE A 783 23.40 -22.87 14.35
N ASP A 784 23.44 -23.24 15.62
CA ASP A 784 22.39 -22.88 16.56
C ASP A 784 22.31 -21.34 16.69
N ARG A 785 21.14 -20.78 16.36
CA ARG A 785 20.97 -19.33 16.20
C ARG A 785 21.16 -18.53 17.48
N ASN A 786 20.98 -19.17 18.63
CA ASN A 786 20.98 -18.55 19.95
C ASN A 786 22.37 -18.58 20.61
N THR A 787 23.09 -19.69 20.45
CA THR A 787 24.41 -19.94 21.05
C THR A 787 25.56 -19.63 20.09
N GLY A 788 25.32 -19.69 18.77
CA GLY A 788 26.32 -19.57 17.71
C GLY A 788 27.26 -20.78 17.58
N LEU A 789 26.92 -21.91 18.20
CA LEU A 789 27.68 -23.16 18.16
C LEU A 789 27.27 -24.03 16.96
N ASP A 790 28.15 -24.95 16.56
CA ASP A 790 27.87 -25.91 15.49
C ASP A 790 26.69 -26.82 15.84
N LEU A 791 25.81 -27.03 14.87
CA LEU A 791 24.64 -27.90 14.93
C LEU A 791 24.72 -28.93 13.79
N GLU A 792 24.42 -30.19 14.08
CA GLU A 792 24.35 -31.21 13.04
C GLU A 792 23.17 -30.94 12.09
N SER A 793 23.44 -31.01 10.79
CA SER A 793 22.45 -30.92 9.72
C SER A 793 22.92 -31.76 8.55
N THR A 794 22.00 -32.41 7.84
CA THR A 794 22.30 -33.12 6.59
C THR A 794 21.88 -32.33 5.35
N THR A 795 21.08 -31.27 5.50
CA THR A 795 20.43 -30.54 4.39
C THR A 795 20.90 -29.08 4.23
N ARG A 796 21.90 -28.68 5.02
CA ARG A 796 22.49 -27.33 5.04
C ARG A 796 24.01 -27.41 5.01
N THR A 797 24.63 -26.35 4.49
CA THR A 797 26.09 -26.22 4.47
C THR A 797 26.53 -24.89 5.05
N THR A 798 27.53 -24.92 5.93
CA THR A 798 28.02 -23.78 6.71
C THR A 798 29.49 -23.50 6.43
N SER A 799 29.87 -22.22 6.36
CA SER A 799 31.26 -21.81 6.17
C SER A 799 32.10 -21.92 7.44
N ASP A 800 33.43 -22.04 7.31
CA ASP A 800 34.34 -21.67 8.40
C ASP A 800 34.26 -20.14 8.69
N TYR A 801 34.89 -19.68 9.78
CA TYR A 801 34.90 -18.26 10.15
C TYR A 801 35.58 -17.37 9.10
N ILE A 802 34.88 -16.31 8.69
CA ILE A 802 35.35 -15.31 7.72
C ILE A 802 35.51 -13.97 8.41
N ASP A 803 36.71 -13.39 8.33
CA ASP A 803 36.98 -12.02 8.79
C ASP A 803 36.22 -10.99 7.93
N ILE A 804 35.45 -10.12 8.58
CA ILE A 804 34.65 -9.03 8.00
C ILE A 804 35.05 -7.65 8.57
N SER A 805 36.26 -7.50 9.10
CA SER A 805 36.78 -6.25 9.64
C SER A 805 36.58 -5.07 8.67
N GLY A 806 36.13 -3.92 9.22
CA GLY A 806 35.76 -2.72 8.47
C GLY A 806 34.30 -2.67 8.01
N TYR A 807 33.61 -3.81 7.82
CA TYR A 807 32.18 -3.78 7.45
C TYR A 807 31.27 -3.32 8.59
N TYR A 808 31.72 -3.38 9.84
CA TYR A 808 31.04 -2.75 10.97
C TYR A 808 30.89 -1.23 10.77
N ASP A 809 31.95 -0.54 10.31
CA ASP A 809 31.92 0.91 10.06
C ASP A 809 31.05 1.29 8.85
N VAL A 810 30.86 0.34 7.92
CA VAL A 810 29.92 0.44 6.78
C VAL A 810 28.48 0.15 7.20
N GLY A 811 28.28 -0.59 8.29
CA GLY A 811 26.98 -1.02 8.83
C GLY A 811 26.27 -2.13 8.04
N TYR A 812 26.73 -2.45 6.83
CA TYR A 812 26.06 -3.38 5.90
C TYR A 812 27.02 -4.23 5.06
N ILE A 813 26.58 -5.46 4.75
CA ILE A 813 27.17 -6.36 3.75
C ILE A 813 26.10 -6.90 2.80
N SER A 814 26.52 -7.57 1.72
CA SER A 814 25.72 -8.51 0.94
C SER A 814 26.55 -9.75 0.57
N ILE A 815 25.88 -10.88 0.41
CA ILE A 815 26.48 -12.16 -0.01
C ILE A 815 25.91 -12.52 -1.37
N SER A 816 26.77 -12.70 -2.37
CA SER A 816 26.33 -12.85 -3.77
C SER A 816 27.48 -13.29 -4.67
N VAL A 817 27.20 -13.66 -5.91
CA VAL A 817 28.24 -13.65 -6.95
C VAL A 817 28.65 -12.21 -7.22
N TYR A 818 29.94 -11.99 -7.47
CA TYR A 818 30.49 -10.68 -7.80
C TYR A 818 29.77 -10.03 -8.99
N LEU A 819 29.43 -8.74 -8.85
CA LEU A 819 28.70 -7.89 -9.82
C LEU A 819 27.28 -8.37 -10.23
N GLY A 820 26.63 -9.28 -9.52
CA GLY A 820 25.27 -9.72 -9.89
C GLY A 820 25.21 -10.79 -10.98
N TYR A 821 26.35 -11.20 -11.55
CA TYR A 821 26.40 -12.11 -12.68
C TYR A 821 26.06 -13.56 -12.25
N GLN A 822 25.34 -14.31 -13.09
CA GLN A 822 25.05 -15.75 -12.92
C GLN A 822 23.96 -16.19 -11.89
N GLY A 823 23.15 -15.27 -11.33
CA GLY A 823 21.88 -15.66 -10.67
C GLY A 823 22.03 -16.39 -9.33
N ASN A 824 21.35 -17.53 -9.15
CA ASN A 824 21.37 -18.31 -7.89
C ASN A 824 22.25 -19.56 -8.01
N PRO A 825 23.54 -19.49 -7.62
CA PRO A 825 24.45 -20.63 -7.68
C PRO A 825 24.31 -21.59 -6.48
N CYS A 826 23.51 -21.26 -5.46
CA CYS A 826 23.34 -22.07 -4.24
C CYS A 826 22.15 -23.03 -4.31
N GLY A 827 21.32 -22.99 -5.35
CA GLY A 827 20.02 -23.68 -5.39
C GLY A 827 18.99 -23.15 -4.39
N THR A 828 19.33 -22.12 -3.60
CA THR A 828 18.43 -21.40 -2.68
C THR A 828 18.90 -19.95 -2.56
N TRP A 829 17.98 -18.99 -2.53
CA TRP A 829 18.35 -17.58 -2.30
C TRP A 829 18.54 -17.26 -0.82
N ASN A 830 18.01 -18.10 0.08
CA ASN A 830 18.02 -17.87 1.51
C ASN A 830 19.35 -18.33 2.12
N LEU A 831 19.92 -17.48 2.97
CA LEU A 831 21.16 -17.70 3.71
C LEU A 831 20.93 -17.32 5.18
N ILE A 832 21.75 -17.83 6.10
CA ILE A 832 21.82 -17.32 7.46
C ILE A 832 23.24 -16.80 7.70
N CYS A 833 23.36 -15.54 8.12
CA CYS A 833 24.63 -14.93 8.48
C CYS A 833 24.76 -14.89 10.01
N HIS A 834 25.74 -15.62 10.53
CA HIS A 834 26.03 -15.74 11.96
C HIS A 834 27.23 -14.85 12.28
N PHE A 835 27.03 -13.81 13.08
CA PHE A 835 28.04 -12.80 13.41
C PHE A 835 28.65 -13.05 14.78
N TYR A 836 29.95 -12.79 14.89
CA TYR A 836 30.76 -13.03 16.07
C TYR A 836 31.72 -11.87 16.37
N ASP A 837 32.05 -11.68 17.64
CA ASP A 837 33.04 -10.69 18.09
C ASP A 837 34.49 -11.12 17.78
N GLU A 838 35.46 -10.31 18.20
CA GLU A 838 36.88 -10.62 17.96
C GLU A 838 37.40 -11.87 18.67
N ASN A 839 36.70 -12.34 19.70
CA ASN A 839 36.99 -13.56 20.46
C ASN A 839 36.19 -14.76 19.93
N LYS A 840 35.47 -14.59 18.81
CA LYS A 840 34.53 -15.56 18.22
C LYS A 840 33.35 -15.93 19.13
N LYS A 841 32.95 -15.04 20.05
CA LYS A 841 31.70 -15.17 20.78
C LYS A 841 30.53 -14.75 19.88
N SER A 842 29.45 -15.52 19.89
CA SER A 842 28.24 -15.22 19.12
C SER A 842 27.65 -13.85 19.49
N LEU A 843 27.23 -13.09 18.49
CA LEU A 843 26.58 -11.79 18.63
C LEU A 843 25.12 -11.82 18.16
N LYS A 844 24.89 -12.25 16.91
CA LYS A 844 23.55 -12.32 16.30
C LYS A 844 23.57 -13.25 15.08
N SER A 845 22.49 -13.98 14.87
CA SER A 845 22.19 -14.66 13.59
C SER A 845 21.14 -13.86 12.82
N ILE A 846 21.31 -13.71 11.51
CA ILE A 846 20.38 -12.96 10.64
C ILE A 846 19.97 -13.85 9.46
N ASP A 847 18.68 -14.16 9.36
CA ASP A 847 18.09 -14.74 8.15
C ASP A 847 18.17 -13.72 7.02
N SER A 848 18.73 -14.11 5.89
CA SER A 848 19.21 -13.20 4.85
C SER A 848 18.97 -13.74 3.44
N TYR A 849 19.16 -12.89 2.45
CA TYR A 849 18.93 -13.21 1.04
C TYR A 849 20.19 -12.89 0.23
N GLN A 850 20.51 -13.73 -0.74
CA GLN A 850 21.56 -13.41 -1.70
C GLN A 850 21.29 -12.07 -2.39
N TYR A 851 22.35 -11.33 -2.70
CA TYR A 851 22.38 -9.98 -3.29
C TYR A 851 21.76 -8.85 -2.44
N ARG A 852 20.87 -9.15 -1.49
CA ARG A 852 20.25 -8.14 -0.62
C ARG A 852 21.20 -7.69 0.49
N ARG A 853 20.91 -6.49 1.00
CA ARG A 853 21.60 -5.85 2.15
C ARG A 853 21.34 -6.63 3.44
N ILE A 854 22.38 -6.83 4.25
CA ILE A 854 22.36 -7.51 5.55
C ILE A 854 23.03 -6.57 6.56
N SER A 855 22.39 -6.29 7.70
CA SER A 855 22.99 -5.44 8.74
C SER A 855 24.17 -6.13 9.43
N VAL A 856 25.19 -5.35 9.79
CA VAL A 856 26.36 -5.82 10.55
C VAL A 856 26.17 -5.43 12.01
N PRO A 857 26.12 -6.38 12.96
CA PRO A 857 25.99 -6.07 14.38
C PRO A 857 27.17 -5.29 14.96
N LEU A 858 26.91 -4.53 16.02
CA LEU A 858 27.94 -3.85 16.80
C LEU A 858 29.03 -4.83 17.28
N ASN A 859 30.29 -4.44 17.09
CA ASN A 859 31.49 -5.22 17.42
C ASN A 859 31.70 -6.52 16.60
N ALA A 860 30.95 -6.75 15.52
CA ALA A 860 31.15 -7.92 14.67
C ALA A 860 32.49 -7.85 13.92
N LYS A 861 33.31 -8.90 14.06
CA LYS A 861 34.62 -9.06 13.39
C LYS A 861 34.69 -10.30 12.52
N TYR A 862 34.05 -11.39 12.93
CA TYR A 862 33.93 -12.60 12.14
C TYR A 862 32.48 -12.92 11.82
N MET A 863 32.28 -13.66 10.73
CA MET A 863 30.98 -14.18 10.33
C MET A 863 31.12 -15.61 9.82
N ARG A 864 30.07 -16.43 9.99
CA ARG A 864 29.87 -17.70 9.27
C ARG A 864 28.56 -17.61 8.48
N ILE A 865 28.49 -18.32 7.36
CA ILE A 865 27.33 -18.29 6.47
C ILE A 865 26.78 -19.71 6.35
N THR A 866 25.50 -19.91 6.65
CA THR A 866 24.76 -21.13 6.33
C THR A 866 23.99 -20.94 5.03
N ILE A 867 24.16 -21.86 4.08
CA ILE A 867 23.31 -22.02 2.91
C ILE A 867 22.21 -23.03 3.26
N LEU A 868 20.95 -22.71 2.95
CA LEU A 868 19.78 -23.60 3.16
C LEU A 868 19.69 -24.72 2.10
N ASN A 869 20.84 -25.33 1.77
CA ASN A 869 21.00 -26.40 0.80
C ASN A 869 22.31 -27.19 1.05
N GLU A 870 22.34 -28.43 0.58
CA GLU A 870 23.52 -29.31 0.56
C GLU A 870 24.54 -28.88 -0.48
N SER A 871 24.06 -28.32 -1.60
CA SER A 871 24.91 -27.77 -2.65
C SER A 871 25.37 -26.36 -2.31
N TYR A 872 26.67 -26.12 -2.45
CA TYR A 872 27.27 -24.80 -2.30
C TYR A 872 28.19 -24.47 -3.48
N PRO A 873 28.30 -23.20 -3.88
CA PRO A 873 29.17 -22.76 -4.96
C PRO A 873 30.52 -22.25 -4.46
N THR A 874 31.47 -22.10 -5.37
CA THR A 874 32.82 -21.59 -5.08
C THR A 874 33.03 -20.11 -5.43
N ASN A 875 32.06 -19.47 -6.11
CA ASN A 875 32.16 -18.11 -6.66
C ASN A 875 31.40 -17.03 -5.87
N LEU A 876 30.92 -17.32 -4.66
CA LEU A 876 30.34 -16.30 -3.78
C LEU A 876 31.41 -15.36 -3.22
N SER A 877 30.99 -14.12 -2.98
CA SER A 877 31.78 -13.06 -2.38
C SER A 877 31.00 -12.28 -1.32
N ILE A 878 31.73 -11.78 -0.32
CA ILE A 878 31.28 -10.73 0.60
C ILE A 878 31.61 -9.39 -0.05
N GLN A 879 30.60 -8.54 -0.22
CA GLN A 879 30.73 -7.24 -0.87
C GLN A 879 29.67 -6.27 -0.35
N TYR A 880 29.83 -4.98 -0.58
CA TYR A 880 28.73 -4.02 -0.48
C TYR A 880 29.00 -2.88 -1.47
N PHE A 881 28.09 -2.72 -2.43
CA PHE A 881 28.25 -1.81 -3.55
C PHE A 881 27.61 -0.43 -3.29
N ARG A 882 28.21 0.60 -3.86
CA ARG A 882 27.65 1.95 -3.95
C ARG A 882 26.70 2.00 -5.15
N ILE A 883 25.41 1.79 -4.86
CA ILE A 883 24.32 1.79 -5.84
C ILE A 883 23.33 2.92 -5.57
N PRO A 884 22.69 3.48 -6.62
CA PRO A 884 21.57 4.39 -6.48
C PRO A 884 20.47 3.78 -5.60
N THR A 885 20.15 4.47 -4.51
CA THR A 885 19.14 4.03 -3.53
C THR A 885 18.10 5.13 -3.36
N HIS A 886 16.80 4.82 -3.30
CA HIS A 886 15.73 5.84 -3.12
C HIS A 886 15.73 6.97 -4.17
N CYS A 887 16.30 6.71 -5.36
CA CYS A 887 16.37 7.69 -6.44
C CYS A 887 15.16 7.56 -7.38
N SER A 888 14.93 8.56 -8.24
CA SER A 888 13.78 8.50 -9.15
C SER A 888 13.93 9.23 -10.48
N PHE A 889 13.17 8.75 -11.47
CA PHE A 889 12.89 9.46 -12.72
C PHE A 889 11.38 9.76 -12.75
N LYS A 890 10.99 11.02 -12.82
CA LYS A 890 9.58 11.44 -12.75
C LYS A 890 9.20 12.35 -13.90
N ASN A 891 8.07 12.07 -14.57
CA ASN A 891 7.55 12.90 -15.66
C ASN A 891 8.61 13.14 -16.78
N VAL A 892 9.44 12.14 -17.09
CA VAL A 892 10.49 12.24 -18.12
C VAL A 892 9.97 11.70 -19.46
N LYS A 893 10.07 12.50 -20.51
CA LYS A 893 9.74 12.09 -21.88
C LYS A 893 11.01 11.76 -22.66
N TYR A 894 11.15 10.51 -23.05
CA TYR A 894 12.20 9.97 -23.93
C TYR A 894 11.70 9.94 -25.38
N GLU A 895 12.43 10.59 -26.29
CA GLU A 895 12.04 10.70 -27.71
C GLU A 895 13.24 10.51 -28.64
N ASN A 896 13.17 9.62 -29.63
CA ASN A 896 14.29 9.34 -30.55
C ASN A 896 15.62 9.01 -29.82
N CYS A 897 15.57 8.20 -28.77
CA CYS A 897 16.77 7.63 -28.16
C CYS A 897 17.14 6.35 -28.92
N ARG A 898 18.23 6.43 -29.72
CA ARG A 898 18.50 5.45 -30.78
C ARG A 898 18.74 4.03 -30.26
N CYS A 899 19.48 3.86 -29.16
CA CYS A 899 19.76 2.52 -28.63
C CYS A 899 18.74 2.08 -27.58
N VAL A 900 18.56 2.86 -26.50
CA VAL A 900 17.56 2.62 -25.46
C VAL A 900 17.04 3.95 -24.91
N GLY A 901 15.77 4.04 -24.54
CA GLY A 901 15.24 5.21 -23.83
C GLY A 901 15.79 5.31 -22.41
N MET A 902 15.60 4.26 -21.61
CA MET A 902 16.17 4.12 -20.27
C MET A 902 16.76 2.70 -20.08
N ALA A 903 18.05 2.61 -19.77
CA ALA A 903 18.78 1.36 -19.50
C ALA A 903 19.25 1.33 -18.04
N PRO A 904 18.40 0.87 -17.09
CA PRO A 904 18.75 0.87 -15.68
C PRO A 904 19.59 -0.35 -15.29
N ALA A 905 20.68 -0.13 -14.53
CA ALA A 905 21.49 -1.18 -13.93
C ALA A 905 21.32 -1.22 -12.39
N ALA A 906 22.33 -1.66 -11.64
CA ALA A 906 22.22 -1.94 -10.20
C ALA A 906 21.63 -0.77 -9.38
N MET A 907 20.64 -1.05 -8.55
CA MET A 907 19.78 -0.05 -7.88
C MET A 907 18.93 -0.69 -6.78
N LYS A 908 18.53 0.11 -5.79
CA LYS A 908 17.62 -0.32 -4.71
C LYS A 908 16.51 0.70 -4.46
N ASP A 909 15.26 0.25 -4.39
CA ASP A 909 14.10 1.08 -4.01
C ASP A 909 13.98 2.33 -4.91
N MET A 910 14.05 2.09 -6.23
CA MET A 910 14.02 3.14 -7.25
C MET A 910 12.61 3.27 -7.86
N LEU A 911 12.19 4.51 -8.09
CA LEU A 911 10.90 4.84 -8.70
C LEU A 911 11.08 5.41 -10.12
N VAL A 912 10.46 4.78 -11.11
CA VAL A 912 10.28 5.34 -12.46
C VAL A 912 8.80 5.64 -12.64
N GLU A 913 8.41 6.91 -12.53
CA GLU A 913 7.01 7.34 -12.48
C GLU A 913 6.65 8.25 -13.66
N ASN A 914 5.52 7.96 -14.30
CA ASN A 914 4.90 8.79 -15.35
C ASN A 914 5.87 9.16 -16.49
N CYS A 915 6.77 8.23 -16.84
CA CYS A 915 7.73 8.41 -17.93
C CYS A 915 7.15 7.91 -19.26
N GLU A 916 7.42 8.65 -20.34
CA GLU A 916 6.90 8.38 -21.69
C GLU A 916 8.04 8.03 -22.65
N PHE A 917 7.90 6.95 -23.40
CA PHE A 917 8.91 6.46 -24.35
C PHE A 917 8.36 6.44 -25.78
N THR A 918 8.93 7.27 -26.66
CA THR A 918 8.48 7.43 -28.05
C THR A 918 9.63 7.26 -29.04
N ASN A 919 9.46 6.35 -30.02
CA ASN A 919 10.47 6.02 -31.04
C ASN A 919 11.89 5.75 -30.49
N CYS A 920 11.95 5.10 -29.32
CA CYS A 920 13.19 4.66 -28.67
C CYS A 920 13.48 3.18 -29.01
N GLY A 921 14.75 2.77 -28.97
CA GLY A 921 15.10 1.36 -29.26
C GLY A 921 15.20 1.03 -30.74
N GLN A 922 15.74 1.94 -31.55
CA GLN A 922 15.84 1.81 -33.01
C GLN A 922 16.98 0.87 -33.45
N SER A 923 18.07 0.79 -32.69
CA SER A 923 19.24 -0.05 -32.94
C SER A 923 19.93 -0.45 -31.62
N GLY A 924 21.14 -1.03 -31.65
CA GLY A 924 21.81 -1.50 -30.42
C GLY A 924 21.02 -2.61 -29.74
N ALA A 925 20.84 -2.50 -28.41
CA ALA A 925 19.96 -3.35 -27.61
C ALA A 925 18.46 -3.36 -28.05
N LYS A 926 18.01 -2.39 -28.87
CA LYS A 926 16.68 -2.39 -29.53
C LYS A 926 15.47 -2.47 -28.57
N CYS A 927 15.55 -1.77 -27.43
CA CYS A 927 14.48 -1.71 -26.46
C CYS A 927 14.17 -0.25 -26.06
N ALA A 928 12.95 0.08 -25.65
CA ALA A 928 12.65 1.42 -25.15
C ALA A 928 13.01 1.59 -23.66
N LEU A 929 12.78 0.56 -22.84
CA LEU A 929 13.22 0.44 -21.45
C LEU A 929 13.86 -0.95 -21.25
N ASP A 930 15.14 -0.98 -20.89
CA ASP A 930 15.93 -2.22 -20.86
C ASP A 930 16.57 -2.52 -19.50
N ALA A 931 15.83 -3.24 -18.64
CA ALA A 931 16.31 -3.63 -17.31
C ALA A 931 17.11 -4.95 -17.38
N GLU A 932 18.35 -4.86 -17.87
CA GLU A 932 19.29 -5.98 -18.02
C GLU A 932 20.52 -5.89 -17.10
N ASP A 933 21.37 -4.89 -17.32
CA ASP A 933 22.78 -4.86 -16.86
C ASP A 933 22.99 -4.91 -15.34
N GLY A 934 22.00 -4.53 -14.54
CA GLY A 934 22.09 -4.58 -13.07
C GLY A 934 21.93 -5.98 -12.48
N TRP A 935 21.49 -6.94 -13.29
CA TRP A 935 21.19 -8.31 -12.91
C TRP A 935 20.41 -8.42 -11.58
N ASP A 936 20.80 -9.33 -10.69
CA ASP A 936 20.20 -9.55 -9.37
C ASP A 936 20.50 -8.45 -8.34
N SER A 937 21.26 -7.42 -8.74
CA SER A 937 21.49 -6.19 -7.96
C SER A 937 20.48 -5.08 -8.27
N MET A 938 19.46 -5.36 -9.09
CA MET A 938 18.28 -4.51 -9.28
C MET A 938 17.19 -4.96 -8.30
N GLN A 939 16.87 -4.17 -7.29
CA GLN A 939 16.06 -4.61 -6.14
C GLN A 939 14.95 -3.61 -5.80
N ASP A 940 13.74 -4.12 -5.61
CA ASP A 940 12.58 -3.37 -5.11
C ASP A 940 12.24 -2.15 -6.00
N VAL A 941 12.15 -2.36 -7.33
CA VAL A 941 11.99 -1.28 -8.31
C VAL A 941 10.55 -1.15 -8.76
N THR A 942 10.02 0.08 -8.71
CA THR A 942 8.63 0.39 -9.08
C THR A 942 8.57 1.20 -10.38
N PHE A 943 7.93 0.63 -11.38
CA PHE A 943 7.64 1.19 -12.69
C PHE A 943 6.16 1.59 -12.75
N LYS A 944 5.86 2.87 -12.51
CA LYS A 944 4.51 3.37 -12.25
C LYS A 944 4.02 4.29 -13.35
N SER A 945 2.83 4.03 -13.88
CA SER A 945 2.18 4.86 -14.91
C SER A 945 3.05 5.09 -16.16
N LEU A 946 3.89 4.12 -16.54
CA LEU A 946 4.72 4.23 -17.74
C LEU A 946 3.87 4.27 -19.01
N LYS A 947 4.29 5.03 -20.01
CA LYS A 947 3.60 5.13 -21.30
C LYS A 947 4.54 4.86 -22.46
N PHE A 948 4.14 4.01 -23.39
CA PHE A 948 4.93 3.70 -24.58
C PHE A 948 4.16 4.02 -25.87
N ASN A 949 4.80 4.70 -26.82
CA ASN A 949 4.19 5.03 -28.11
C ASN A 949 5.16 4.69 -29.26
N ALA A 950 4.70 3.93 -30.26
CA ALA A 950 5.39 3.75 -31.55
C ALA A 950 6.92 3.47 -31.44
N ASN A 951 7.32 2.58 -30.53
CA ASN A 951 8.71 2.13 -30.45
C ASN A 951 8.93 1.01 -31.51
N PRO A 952 10.00 1.07 -32.32
CA PRO A 952 10.14 0.22 -33.52
C PRO A 952 10.51 -1.24 -33.24
N ASN A 953 11.06 -1.56 -32.06
CA ASN A 953 11.47 -2.91 -31.69
C ASN A 953 10.81 -3.32 -30.35
N ASN A 954 11.59 -3.62 -29.31
CA ASN A 954 11.04 -3.98 -28.01
C ASN A 954 10.69 -2.72 -27.18
N TYR A 955 9.79 -2.90 -26.21
CA TYR A 955 9.18 -1.80 -25.46
C TYR A 955 9.72 -1.81 -24.03
N PHE A 956 9.37 -2.83 -23.23
CA PHE A 956 9.93 -3.04 -21.90
C PHE A 956 10.51 -4.46 -21.83
N LEU A 957 11.82 -4.56 -21.59
CA LEU A 957 12.56 -5.79 -21.33
C LEU A 957 12.99 -5.85 -19.86
N THR A 958 12.90 -7.04 -19.25
CA THR A 958 13.58 -7.33 -17.98
C THR A 958 14.35 -8.65 -18.10
N CYS A 959 15.64 -8.66 -17.79
CA CYS A 959 16.47 -9.88 -17.84
C CYS A 959 16.65 -10.55 -16.46
N ALA A 960 16.60 -9.78 -15.38
CA ALA A 960 16.76 -10.22 -13.98
C ALA A 960 16.25 -9.12 -13.02
N GLY A 961 16.57 -9.24 -11.73
CA GLY A 961 16.19 -8.29 -10.68
C GLY A 961 15.14 -8.89 -9.74
N HIS A 962 15.00 -8.35 -8.52
CA HIS A 962 14.12 -8.90 -7.48
C HIS A 962 13.02 -7.90 -7.12
N ASN A 963 11.78 -8.38 -7.00
CA ASN A 963 10.62 -7.59 -6.56
C ASN A 963 10.41 -6.34 -7.44
N PHE A 964 10.22 -6.58 -8.74
CA PHE A 964 9.82 -5.53 -9.68
C PHE A 964 8.31 -5.37 -9.66
N ILE A 965 7.86 -4.12 -9.78
CA ILE A 965 6.43 -3.75 -9.72
C ILE A 965 6.10 -2.93 -10.96
N ILE A 966 5.32 -3.49 -11.87
CA ILE A 966 4.77 -2.79 -13.03
C ILE A 966 3.31 -2.45 -12.70
N ASP A 967 3.05 -1.15 -12.46
CA ASP A 967 1.74 -0.65 -12.00
C ASP A 967 1.23 0.44 -12.94
N GLY A 968 0.09 0.21 -13.59
CA GLY A 968 -0.57 1.24 -14.41
C GLY A 968 0.08 1.53 -15.76
N GLN A 969 0.92 0.64 -16.32
CA GLN A 969 1.51 0.83 -17.65
C GLN A 969 0.43 1.01 -18.73
N GLN A 970 0.64 1.96 -19.64
CA GLN A 970 -0.20 2.25 -20.79
C GLN A 970 0.49 1.92 -22.11
N ASN A 971 -0.15 1.05 -22.89
CA ASN A 971 0.27 0.56 -24.19
C ASN A 971 1.62 -0.21 -24.17
N GLY A 972 1.98 -0.74 -25.33
CA GLY A 972 3.27 -1.38 -25.57
C GLY A 972 3.37 -2.81 -25.07
N LYS A 973 4.57 -3.37 -25.18
CA LYS A 973 4.88 -4.76 -24.83
C LYS A 973 5.75 -4.86 -23.58
N ALA A 974 5.39 -5.77 -22.68
CA ALA A 974 6.26 -6.22 -21.59
C ALA A 974 6.78 -7.63 -21.92
N TYR A 975 8.11 -7.77 -22.05
CA TYR A 975 8.78 -9.03 -22.27
C TYR A 975 9.68 -9.34 -21.06
N ILE A 976 9.31 -10.36 -20.30
CA ILE A 976 9.90 -10.67 -19.00
C ILE A 976 10.67 -11.97 -19.11
N TRP A 977 11.99 -11.89 -18.96
CA TRP A 977 12.82 -13.09 -18.81
C TRP A 977 12.73 -13.67 -17.41
N GLU A 978 13.02 -14.96 -17.40
CA GLU A 978 12.73 -15.92 -16.35
C GLU A 978 13.48 -15.69 -15.02
N ARG A 979 14.54 -14.87 -15.00
CA ARG A 979 15.27 -14.49 -13.77
C ARG A 979 14.75 -13.21 -13.11
N THR A 980 13.83 -12.48 -13.73
CA THR A 980 13.13 -11.38 -13.04
C THR A 980 12.28 -11.99 -11.93
N ARG A 981 12.65 -11.82 -10.66
CA ARG A 981 12.13 -12.63 -9.54
C ARG A 981 11.00 -11.93 -8.79
N SER A 982 9.92 -12.67 -8.52
CA SER A 982 8.75 -12.20 -7.76
C SER A 982 8.14 -10.91 -8.34
N LEU A 983 7.94 -10.90 -9.65
CA LEU A 983 7.36 -9.77 -10.41
C LEU A 983 5.87 -9.57 -10.07
N ILE A 984 5.46 -8.31 -9.99
CA ILE A 984 4.05 -7.89 -9.94
C ILE A 984 3.70 -7.13 -11.22
N ILE A 985 2.59 -7.48 -11.86
CA ILE A 985 2.00 -6.73 -12.99
C ILE A 985 0.53 -6.45 -12.67
N LYS A 986 0.19 -5.18 -12.44
CA LYS A 986 -1.17 -4.77 -12.09
C LYS A 986 -1.61 -3.46 -12.73
N ASN A 987 -2.93 -3.27 -12.84
CA ASN A 987 -3.60 -2.06 -13.32
C ASN A 987 -3.19 -1.59 -14.73
N CYS A 988 -2.48 -2.40 -15.52
CA CYS A 988 -1.96 -2.04 -16.82
C CYS A 988 -3.07 -2.04 -17.90
N LYS A 989 -2.88 -1.29 -18.99
CA LYS A 989 -3.92 -1.06 -20.01
C LYS A 989 -3.35 -1.05 -21.44
N ASN A 990 -4.05 -1.74 -22.35
CA ASN A 990 -3.69 -1.91 -23.77
C ASN A 990 -2.30 -2.55 -23.97
N ILE A 991 -1.92 -3.44 -23.04
CA ILE A 991 -0.57 -4.00 -22.92
C ILE A 991 -0.49 -5.38 -23.59
N ASP A 992 0.61 -5.68 -24.26
CA ASP A 992 0.95 -7.03 -24.70
C ASP A 992 1.95 -7.67 -23.73
N LEU A 993 1.62 -8.81 -23.13
CA LEU A 993 2.46 -9.47 -22.14
C LEU A 993 3.09 -10.75 -22.68
N THR A 994 4.39 -10.92 -22.47
CA THR A 994 5.10 -12.18 -22.70
C THR A 994 6.00 -12.50 -21.51
N LEU A 995 5.59 -13.50 -20.71
CA LEU A 995 6.43 -14.13 -19.69
C LEU A 995 7.20 -15.29 -20.34
N GLN A 996 8.51 -15.41 -20.10
CA GLN A 996 9.32 -16.53 -20.64
C GLN A 996 9.37 -17.77 -19.75
N GLY A 997 8.96 -17.67 -18.49
CA GLY A 997 9.00 -18.77 -17.53
C GLY A 997 8.19 -18.46 -16.27
N GLY A 998 8.34 -19.29 -15.24
CA GLY A 998 7.68 -19.17 -13.95
C GLY A 998 6.80 -20.36 -13.60
N GLY A 999 5.81 -20.12 -12.73
CA GLY A 999 4.99 -21.16 -12.11
C GLY A 999 5.67 -21.88 -10.93
N LYS A 1000 4.84 -22.65 -10.19
CA LYS A 1000 5.19 -23.32 -8.92
C LYS A 1000 6.47 -24.17 -9.00
N ASP A 1001 6.63 -24.94 -10.08
CA ASP A 1001 7.75 -25.87 -10.25
C ASP A 1001 9.12 -25.19 -10.39
N ASN A 1002 9.14 -23.90 -10.73
CA ASN A 1002 10.39 -23.15 -10.93
C ASN A 1002 10.59 -22.01 -9.91
N ILE A 1003 9.97 -22.12 -8.73
CA ILE A 1003 9.96 -21.10 -7.68
C ILE A 1003 11.36 -20.68 -7.19
N VAL A 1004 12.34 -21.59 -7.25
CA VAL A 1004 13.75 -21.30 -6.95
C VAL A 1004 14.36 -20.35 -7.98
N ARG A 1005 13.95 -20.39 -9.25
CA ARG A 1005 14.53 -19.52 -10.30
C ARG A 1005 13.77 -18.20 -10.46
N HIS A 1006 12.44 -18.22 -10.34
CA HIS A 1006 11.56 -17.11 -10.73
C HIS A 1006 10.78 -16.48 -9.56
N GLY A 1007 10.62 -17.20 -8.45
CA GLY A 1007 9.56 -16.90 -7.48
C GLY A 1007 8.20 -17.24 -8.09
N VAL A 1008 7.16 -16.50 -7.71
CA VAL A 1008 5.84 -16.55 -8.34
C VAL A 1008 5.49 -15.15 -8.83
N TYR A 1009 5.01 -15.05 -10.07
CA TYR A 1009 4.57 -13.77 -10.64
C TYR A 1009 3.11 -13.51 -10.29
N ARG A 1010 2.81 -12.32 -9.77
CA ARG A 1010 1.45 -11.89 -9.47
C ARG A 1010 0.94 -10.99 -10.60
N VAL A 1011 0.09 -11.54 -11.47
CA VAL A 1011 -0.45 -10.86 -12.67
C VAL A 1011 -1.96 -10.68 -12.53
N PHE A 1012 -2.42 -9.49 -12.18
CA PHE A 1012 -3.83 -9.25 -11.84
C PHE A 1012 -4.35 -7.84 -12.11
N ASN A 1013 -5.67 -7.69 -12.31
CA ASN A 1013 -6.35 -6.41 -12.57
C ASN A 1013 -5.83 -5.65 -13.81
N ASN A 1014 -5.45 -6.35 -14.88
CA ASN A 1014 -4.94 -5.73 -16.12
C ASN A 1014 -5.96 -5.79 -17.27
N ASN A 1015 -5.76 -4.91 -18.26
CA ASN A 1015 -6.41 -4.93 -19.56
C ASN A 1015 -5.35 -5.10 -20.66
N PHE A 1016 -5.28 -6.32 -21.19
CA PHE A 1016 -4.31 -6.75 -22.20
C PHE A 1016 -4.87 -6.63 -23.62
N ASN A 1017 -3.98 -6.41 -24.59
CA ASN A 1017 -4.27 -6.77 -25.97
C ASN A 1017 -4.20 -8.30 -26.10
N SER A 1018 -3.04 -8.86 -25.75
CA SER A 1018 -2.78 -10.30 -25.61
C SER A 1018 -1.85 -10.57 -24.42
N ALA A 1019 -1.92 -11.76 -23.83
CA ALA A 1019 -1.02 -12.14 -22.74
C ALA A 1019 -0.63 -13.62 -22.77
N THR A 1020 0.68 -13.88 -22.72
CA THR A 1020 1.25 -15.22 -22.50
C THR A 1020 1.87 -15.28 -21.11
N THR A 1021 1.24 -16.01 -20.19
CA THR A 1021 1.68 -16.14 -18.78
C THR A 1021 2.35 -17.47 -18.46
N VAL A 1022 2.38 -18.42 -19.41
CA VAL A 1022 2.99 -19.74 -19.25
C VAL A 1022 2.38 -20.45 -18.02
N ASN A 1023 3.18 -20.93 -17.06
CA ASN A 1023 2.69 -21.64 -15.88
C ASN A 1023 2.38 -20.70 -14.70
N ASN A 1024 2.35 -19.38 -14.91
CA ASN A 1024 1.97 -18.41 -13.88
C ASN A 1024 0.47 -18.17 -13.88
N LEU A 1025 -0.13 -18.17 -12.68
CA LEU A 1025 -1.53 -17.84 -12.51
C LEU A 1025 -1.78 -16.35 -12.78
N SER A 1026 -2.76 -16.10 -13.64
CA SER A 1026 -3.22 -14.79 -14.07
C SER A 1026 -4.67 -14.63 -13.65
N LYS A 1027 -4.98 -13.72 -12.71
CA LYS A 1027 -6.35 -13.58 -12.15
C LYS A 1027 -6.95 -12.17 -12.26
N TYR A 1028 -8.26 -12.07 -12.48
CA TYR A 1028 -8.99 -10.80 -12.63
C TYR A 1028 -8.50 -9.91 -13.79
N ASN A 1029 -8.12 -10.52 -14.92
CA ASN A 1029 -7.62 -9.79 -16.07
C ASN A 1029 -8.67 -9.73 -17.20
N THR A 1030 -8.53 -8.75 -18.08
CA THR A 1030 -9.31 -8.62 -19.32
C THR A 1030 -8.37 -8.66 -20.52
N ALA A 1031 -8.79 -9.26 -21.64
CA ALA A 1031 -8.02 -9.27 -22.88
C ALA A 1031 -8.90 -9.09 -24.12
N SER A 1032 -8.46 -8.21 -25.03
CA SER A 1032 -9.13 -8.02 -26.34
C SER A 1032 -8.94 -9.22 -27.27
N THR A 1033 -7.90 -10.02 -27.06
CA THR A 1033 -7.68 -11.30 -27.75
C THR A 1033 -7.66 -12.46 -26.74
N TYR A 1034 -6.50 -13.00 -26.38
CA TYR A 1034 -6.33 -14.16 -25.51
C TYR A 1034 -5.48 -13.85 -24.27
N ILE A 1035 -5.69 -14.67 -23.24
CA ILE A 1035 -4.74 -14.89 -22.14
C ILE A 1035 -4.42 -16.39 -22.18
N SER A 1036 -3.14 -16.77 -22.20
CA SER A 1036 -2.70 -18.18 -22.25
C SER A 1036 -1.87 -18.56 -21.04
N GLY A 1037 -2.13 -19.75 -20.49
CA GLY A 1037 -1.47 -20.26 -19.29
C GLY A 1037 -2.48 -20.74 -18.26
N LEU A 1038 -2.19 -20.50 -16.98
CA LEU A 1038 -3.15 -20.65 -15.88
C LEU A 1038 -3.93 -19.35 -15.71
N VAL A 1039 -5.23 -19.37 -15.93
CA VAL A 1039 -6.06 -18.15 -15.98
C VAL A 1039 -7.32 -18.35 -15.13
N SER A 1040 -7.59 -17.43 -14.18
CA SER A 1040 -8.82 -17.46 -13.40
C SER A 1040 -9.55 -16.12 -13.35
N HIS A 1041 -10.88 -16.15 -13.12
CA HIS A 1041 -11.71 -14.95 -12.91
C HIS A 1041 -11.54 -13.85 -13.99
N SER A 1042 -11.23 -14.24 -15.23
CA SER A 1042 -10.77 -13.32 -16.28
C SER A 1042 -11.70 -13.33 -17.49
N THR A 1043 -11.69 -12.23 -18.26
CA THR A 1043 -12.46 -12.09 -19.50
C THR A 1043 -11.54 -12.04 -20.71
N LEU A 1044 -11.78 -12.88 -21.71
CA LEU A 1044 -10.99 -12.96 -22.95
C LEU A 1044 -11.88 -13.21 -24.16
N SER A 1045 -11.41 -12.89 -25.37
CA SER A 1045 -12.20 -13.03 -26.61
C SER A 1045 -11.84 -14.25 -27.46
N ILE A 1046 -10.63 -14.78 -27.27
CA ILE A 1046 -10.04 -15.92 -28.00
C ILE A 1046 -9.36 -16.84 -26.98
N LEU A 1047 -9.49 -18.15 -27.17
CA LEU A 1047 -8.83 -19.18 -26.36
C LEU A 1047 -7.43 -19.46 -26.89
N SER A 1048 -6.51 -19.78 -25.98
CA SER A 1048 -5.21 -20.36 -26.32
C SER A 1048 -5.20 -21.86 -26.07
N SER A 1049 -4.41 -22.58 -26.86
CA SER A 1049 -4.08 -23.98 -26.59
C SER A 1049 -3.22 -24.11 -25.32
N ALA A 1050 -3.14 -25.33 -24.77
CA ALA A 1050 -2.34 -25.67 -23.59
C ALA A 1050 -2.58 -24.74 -22.39
N SER A 1051 -3.82 -24.27 -22.23
CA SER A 1051 -4.23 -23.32 -21.18
C SER A 1051 -5.32 -23.92 -20.28
N ILE A 1052 -5.33 -23.49 -19.03
CA ILE A 1052 -6.32 -23.88 -18.02
C ILE A 1052 -7.11 -22.63 -17.63
N TYR A 1053 -8.42 -22.66 -17.83
CA TYR A 1053 -9.33 -21.55 -17.55
C TYR A 1053 -10.30 -21.94 -16.43
N THR A 1054 -10.36 -21.13 -15.38
CA THR A 1054 -11.26 -21.35 -14.22
C THR A 1054 -12.08 -20.10 -13.96
N ASP A 1055 -13.41 -20.21 -13.84
CA ASP A 1055 -14.31 -19.06 -13.59
C ASP A 1055 -14.14 -17.91 -14.62
N CYS A 1056 -13.82 -18.22 -15.88
CA CYS A 1056 -13.55 -17.24 -16.93
C CYS A 1056 -14.75 -16.96 -17.85
N ILE A 1057 -14.82 -15.74 -18.38
CA ILE A 1057 -15.83 -15.33 -19.38
C ILE A 1057 -15.17 -15.20 -20.76
N VAL A 1058 -15.61 -16.02 -21.71
CA VAL A 1058 -15.20 -15.91 -23.11
C VAL A 1058 -16.17 -14.96 -23.84
N SER A 1059 -15.77 -13.70 -24.01
CA SER A 1059 -16.50 -12.68 -24.76
C SER A 1059 -16.41 -12.95 -26.26
N VAL A 1060 -17.32 -13.80 -26.76
CA VAL A 1060 -17.31 -14.26 -28.15
C VAL A 1060 -17.56 -13.09 -29.10
N SER A 1061 -16.52 -12.72 -29.84
CA SER A 1061 -16.50 -11.64 -30.82
C SER A 1061 -16.07 -12.08 -32.23
N SER A 1062 -15.70 -13.35 -32.40
CA SER A 1062 -15.16 -13.91 -33.65
C SER A 1062 -15.69 -15.33 -33.94
N LYS A 1063 -15.62 -15.76 -35.21
CA LYS A 1063 -16.09 -17.10 -35.62
C LYS A 1063 -15.16 -18.23 -35.21
N ASN A 1064 -13.86 -17.97 -35.04
CA ASN A 1064 -12.87 -18.96 -34.65
C ASN A 1064 -12.27 -18.53 -33.31
N LEU A 1065 -12.56 -19.29 -32.25
CA LEU A 1065 -12.07 -19.01 -30.91
C LEU A 1065 -10.66 -19.56 -30.66
N GLY A 1066 -10.02 -20.21 -31.63
CA GLY A 1066 -8.64 -20.71 -31.51
C GLY A 1066 -8.50 -22.17 -31.92
N TYR A 1067 -7.29 -22.54 -32.36
CA TYR A 1067 -6.91 -23.91 -32.68
C TYR A 1067 -6.35 -24.59 -31.42
N LEU A 1068 -7.08 -25.57 -30.92
CA LEU A 1068 -6.84 -26.19 -29.62
C LEU A 1068 -6.20 -27.56 -29.83
N SER A 1069 -4.95 -27.76 -29.39
CA SER A 1069 -4.32 -29.08 -29.23
C SER A 1069 -4.56 -29.67 -27.84
N SER A 1070 -4.71 -28.81 -26.83
CA SER A 1070 -5.23 -29.16 -25.51
C SER A 1070 -5.88 -27.94 -24.84
N ILE A 1071 -6.84 -28.16 -23.93
CA ILE A 1071 -7.45 -27.12 -23.08
C ILE A 1071 -8.12 -27.78 -21.86
N ALA A 1072 -8.12 -27.09 -20.72
CA ALA A 1072 -9.00 -27.41 -19.60
C ALA A 1072 -9.81 -26.17 -19.23
N MET A 1073 -11.13 -26.32 -19.03
CA MET A 1073 -12.03 -25.24 -18.65
C MET A 1073 -12.97 -25.69 -17.53
N THR A 1074 -13.07 -24.90 -16.46
CA THR A 1074 -13.96 -25.14 -15.32
C THR A 1074 -14.77 -23.88 -15.04
N ASN A 1075 -16.09 -24.02 -14.82
CA ASN A 1075 -17.02 -22.92 -14.51
C ASN A 1075 -17.02 -21.76 -15.55
N CYS A 1076 -16.60 -22.02 -16.80
CA CYS A 1076 -16.42 -20.96 -17.79
C CYS A 1076 -17.70 -20.68 -18.59
N GLU A 1077 -17.92 -19.41 -18.94
CA GLU A 1077 -19.11 -18.97 -19.67
C GLU A 1077 -18.72 -18.27 -20.99
N PHE A 1078 -19.20 -18.81 -22.11
CA PHE A 1078 -19.04 -18.25 -23.45
C PHE A 1078 -20.24 -17.35 -23.75
N THR A 1079 -20.01 -16.06 -23.95
CA THR A 1079 -21.06 -15.05 -24.13
C THR A 1079 -20.79 -14.22 -25.39
N PRO A 1080 -21.60 -14.40 -26.45
CA PRO A 1080 -21.60 -13.51 -27.60
C PRO A 1080 -21.78 -12.05 -27.22
N ILE A 1081 -20.89 -11.18 -27.72
CA ILE A 1081 -21.12 -9.73 -27.65
C ILE A 1081 -22.30 -9.34 -28.53
N SER A 1082 -22.95 -8.20 -28.25
CA SER A 1082 -24.18 -7.78 -28.93
C SER A 1082 -24.09 -7.60 -30.45
N THR A 1083 -22.86 -7.48 -30.99
CA THR A 1083 -22.58 -7.40 -32.44
C THR A 1083 -22.31 -8.76 -33.10
N PHE A 1084 -22.20 -9.84 -32.33
CA PHE A 1084 -21.94 -11.19 -32.84
C PHE A 1084 -23.23 -12.02 -32.92
N SER A 1085 -23.59 -12.48 -34.13
CA SER A 1085 -24.81 -13.26 -34.39
C SER A 1085 -24.59 -14.56 -35.19
N ASP A 1086 -23.33 -14.83 -35.53
CA ASP A 1086 -22.89 -16.02 -36.26
C ASP A 1086 -22.78 -17.26 -35.36
N ARG A 1087 -22.45 -18.42 -35.94
CA ARG A 1087 -21.98 -19.59 -35.19
C ARG A 1087 -20.47 -19.46 -34.93
N TYR A 1088 -20.05 -19.42 -33.66
CA TYR A 1088 -18.63 -19.49 -33.28
C TYR A 1088 -18.16 -20.94 -33.19
N SER A 1089 -16.86 -21.18 -33.33
CA SER A 1089 -16.28 -22.51 -33.32
C SER A 1089 -15.09 -22.62 -32.39
N LEU A 1090 -15.06 -23.73 -31.64
CA LEU A 1090 -13.85 -24.29 -31.08
C LEU A 1090 -13.24 -25.21 -32.16
N GLN A 1091 -11.95 -25.05 -32.46
CA GLN A 1091 -11.27 -25.83 -33.51
C GLN A 1091 -10.34 -26.87 -32.88
N PHE A 1092 -10.83 -28.09 -32.68
CA PHE A 1092 -10.03 -29.19 -32.17
C PHE A 1092 -9.00 -29.64 -33.21
N ASN A 1093 -7.76 -29.78 -32.75
CA ASN A 1093 -6.57 -29.85 -33.58
C ASN A 1093 -5.67 -31.03 -33.16
N GLY A 1094 -6.23 -32.24 -33.20
CA GLY A 1094 -5.49 -33.49 -33.08
C GLY A 1094 -5.16 -33.94 -31.64
N GLY A 1095 -5.85 -33.43 -30.63
CA GLY A 1095 -5.73 -33.90 -29.26
C GLY A 1095 -6.50 -35.21 -29.03
N HIS A 1096 -5.97 -36.02 -28.11
CA HIS A 1096 -6.40 -37.38 -27.77
C HIS A 1096 -6.72 -37.49 -26.27
N LEU A 1097 -7.44 -38.55 -25.87
CA LEU A 1097 -7.75 -38.85 -24.46
C LEU A 1097 -8.24 -37.61 -23.68
N ASN A 1098 -7.56 -37.23 -22.60
CA ASN A 1098 -7.92 -36.12 -21.72
C ASN A 1098 -7.35 -34.75 -22.16
N ASN A 1099 -6.93 -34.58 -23.42
CA ASN A 1099 -6.39 -33.29 -23.89
C ASN A 1099 -7.41 -32.15 -23.85
N TYR A 1100 -8.72 -32.45 -23.86
CA TYR A 1100 -9.78 -31.44 -23.81
C TYR A 1100 -10.78 -31.76 -22.71
N SER A 1101 -10.92 -30.88 -21.73
CA SER A 1101 -11.90 -31.01 -20.66
C SER A 1101 -12.67 -29.70 -20.43
N PHE A 1102 -13.98 -29.83 -20.26
CA PHE A 1102 -14.91 -28.75 -19.98
C PHE A 1102 -15.83 -29.21 -18.85
N ASN A 1103 -15.74 -28.57 -17.68
CA ASN A 1103 -16.54 -28.88 -16.51
C ASN A 1103 -17.41 -27.68 -16.14
N ASN A 1104 -18.71 -27.88 -15.95
CA ASN A 1104 -19.66 -26.84 -15.56
C ASN A 1104 -19.61 -25.59 -16.46
N CYS A 1105 -19.37 -25.78 -17.77
CA CYS A 1105 -19.22 -24.70 -18.74
C CYS A 1105 -20.53 -24.38 -19.46
N LYS A 1106 -20.78 -23.09 -19.72
CA LYS A 1106 -21.98 -22.62 -20.44
C LYS A 1106 -21.60 -22.06 -21.81
N PHE A 1107 -22.21 -22.61 -22.86
CA PHE A 1107 -22.00 -22.22 -24.25
C PHE A 1107 -23.22 -21.44 -24.75
N ASN A 1108 -23.26 -20.13 -24.50
CA ASN A 1108 -24.37 -19.28 -24.94
C ASN A 1108 -24.28 -18.96 -26.43
N GLY A 1109 -25.43 -18.78 -27.08
CA GLY A 1109 -25.53 -18.54 -28.52
C GLY A 1109 -25.27 -19.79 -29.35
N LYS A 1110 -24.79 -19.60 -30.59
CA LYS A 1110 -24.55 -20.67 -31.56
C LYS A 1110 -23.09 -21.09 -31.55
N CYS A 1111 -22.80 -22.32 -31.13
CA CYS A 1111 -21.44 -22.85 -31.09
C CYS A 1111 -21.25 -24.06 -32.02
N GLN A 1112 -19.99 -24.35 -32.36
CA GLN A 1112 -19.58 -25.47 -33.19
C GLN A 1112 -18.34 -26.14 -32.58
N LEU A 1113 -18.38 -27.47 -32.50
CA LEU A 1113 -17.27 -28.30 -32.05
C LEU A 1113 -16.63 -28.92 -33.31
N SER A 1114 -15.58 -28.29 -33.83
CA SER A 1114 -15.03 -28.57 -35.17
C SER A 1114 -13.75 -29.40 -35.13
N ASN A 1115 -13.57 -30.29 -36.11
CA ASN A 1115 -12.41 -31.18 -36.24
C ASN A 1115 -11.32 -30.69 -37.20
N ASN A 1116 -10.83 -29.45 -37.06
CA ASN A 1116 -9.84 -28.82 -37.95
C ASN A 1116 -8.74 -29.78 -38.48
N ASN A 1117 -8.01 -30.45 -37.58
CA ASN A 1117 -7.11 -31.57 -37.90
C ASN A 1117 -7.43 -32.81 -37.05
N GLY A 1118 -8.70 -32.97 -36.67
CA GLY A 1118 -9.16 -34.04 -35.79
C GLY A 1118 -9.77 -33.54 -34.48
N PHE A 1119 -11.05 -33.88 -34.29
CA PHE A 1119 -11.74 -33.91 -33.01
C PHE A 1119 -11.93 -35.40 -32.70
N TYR A 1120 -11.06 -35.94 -31.86
CA TYR A 1120 -10.99 -37.38 -31.57
C TYR A 1120 -11.57 -37.72 -30.20
N SER A 1121 -11.25 -36.91 -29.20
CA SER A 1121 -11.63 -37.08 -27.80
C SER A 1121 -12.01 -35.72 -27.19
N ALA A 1122 -12.82 -35.72 -26.13
CA ALA A 1122 -13.03 -34.60 -25.20
C ALA A 1122 -14.03 -34.99 -24.12
N THR A 1123 -13.94 -34.39 -22.93
CA THR A 1123 -14.96 -34.55 -21.88
C THR A 1123 -15.69 -33.23 -21.63
N PHE A 1124 -17.02 -33.26 -21.73
CA PHE A 1124 -17.93 -32.19 -21.31
C PHE A 1124 -18.80 -32.71 -20.16
N SER A 1125 -18.53 -32.30 -18.92
CA SER A 1125 -19.31 -32.70 -17.74
C SER A 1125 -20.10 -31.52 -17.20
N ASN A 1126 -21.39 -31.72 -16.89
CA ASN A 1126 -22.32 -30.72 -16.35
C ASN A 1126 -22.43 -29.42 -17.20
N CYS A 1127 -22.21 -29.50 -18.52
CA CYS A 1127 -22.19 -28.34 -19.41
C CYS A 1127 -23.58 -28.01 -20.00
N SER A 1128 -23.82 -26.74 -20.34
CA SER A 1128 -25.04 -26.30 -21.05
C SER A 1128 -24.73 -25.68 -22.41
N PHE A 1129 -25.51 -26.04 -23.44
CA PHE A 1129 -25.38 -25.54 -24.80
C PHE A 1129 -26.71 -24.96 -25.29
N ASN A 1130 -26.69 -23.69 -25.73
CA ASN A 1130 -27.90 -23.02 -26.23
C ASN A 1130 -28.21 -23.38 -27.70
N ASP A 1131 -27.20 -23.65 -28.52
CA ASP A 1131 -27.32 -24.19 -29.88
C ASP A 1131 -25.94 -24.73 -30.34
N VAL A 1132 -25.70 -26.04 -30.25
CA VAL A 1132 -24.43 -26.69 -30.65
C VAL A 1132 -24.53 -27.44 -31.98
N PHE A 1133 -23.42 -27.47 -32.72
CA PHE A 1133 -23.21 -28.38 -33.86
C PHE A 1133 -21.93 -29.18 -33.67
N ILE A 1134 -22.01 -30.52 -33.69
CA ILE A 1134 -20.89 -31.41 -33.34
C ILE A 1134 -20.31 -32.04 -34.60
N ILE A 1135 -19.03 -31.80 -34.87
CA ILE A 1135 -18.32 -32.29 -36.07
C ILE A 1135 -17.13 -33.18 -35.64
N PRO A 1136 -17.39 -34.44 -35.25
CA PRO A 1136 -16.33 -35.40 -34.89
C PRO A 1136 -15.51 -35.86 -36.12
N SER A 1137 -14.26 -36.25 -35.88
CA SER A 1137 -13.46 -36.97 -36.88
C SER A 1137 -13.74 -38.47 -36.83
N VAL A 1138 -13.64 -39.16 -37.97
CA VAL A 1138 -13.70 -40.64 -38.03
C VAL A 1138 -12.33 -41.33 -37.94
N LEU A 1139 -11.27 -40.57 -37.65
CA LEU A 1139 -9.89 -41.03 -37.67
C LEU A 1139 -9.27 -41.11 -36.26
N SER A 1140 -10.07 -41.39 -35.22
CA SER A 1140 -9.57 -41.53 -33.85
C SER A 1140 -8.87 -42.86 -33.59
N ASN A 1141 -8.21 -42.99 -32.44
CA ASN A 1141 -7.77 -44.26 -31.89
C ASN A 1141 -8.93 -45.00 -31.20
N SER A 1142 -8.70 -46.25 -30.81
CA SER A 1142 -9.69 -47.12 -30.14
C SER A 1142 -10.00 -46.74 -28.70
N ASP A 1143 -9.18 -45.89 -28.08
CA ASP A 1143 -9.25 -45.40 -26.70
C ASP A 1143 -9.70 -43.93 -26.59
N ASP A 1144 -9.75 -43.20 -27.71
CA ASP A 1144 -10.32 -41.85 -27.77
C ASP A 1144 -11.84 -41.87 -27.61
N LEU A 1145 -12.38 -40.91 -26.85
CA LEU A 1145 -13.82 -40.80 -26.58
C LEU A 1145 -14.27 -39.33 -26.50
N ILE A 1146 -15.28 -38.97 -27.28
CA ILE A 1146 -16.01 -37.71 -27.07
C ILE A 1146 -17.16 -38.01 -26.09
N LEU A 1147 -16.99 -37.60 -24.83
CA LEU A 1147 -17.92 -37.82 -23.73
C LEU A 1147 -18.68 -36.53 -23.40
N PHE A 1148 -20.00 -36.62 -23.35
CA PHE A 1148 -20.89 -35.66 -22.71
C PHE A 1148 -21.55 -36.33 -21.51
N GLU A 1149 -21.48 -35.70 -20.35
CA GLU A 1149 -21.99 -36.23 -19.08
C GLU A 1149 -22.84 -35.16 -18.38
N ASN A 1150 -24.06 -35.50 -17.97
CA ASN A 1150 -25.00 -34.60 -17.28
C ASN A 1150 -25.23 -33.26 -18.00
N CYS A 1151 -25.13 -33.23 -19.33
CA CYS A 1151 -25.21 -32.00 -20.12
C CYS A 1151 -26.65 -31.65 -20.55
N ASN A 1152 -26.95 -30.36 -20.66
CA ASN A 1152 -28.18 -29.85 -21.28
C ASN A 1152 -27.83 -29.28 -22.66
N ILE A 1153 -28.32 -29.93 -23.72
CA ILE A 1153 -27.85 -29.72 -25.09
C ILE A 1153 -29.03 -29.33 -25.99
N ASN A 1154 -28.98 -28.12 -26.54
CA ASN A 1154 -29.90 -27.67 -27.58
C ASN A 1154 -29.16 -27.57 -28.92
N TYR A 1155 -29.85 -27.81 -30.04
CA TYR A 1155 -29.33 -27.55 -31.38
C TYR A 1155 -30.41 -27.10 -32.36
N THR A 1156 -30.03 -26.30 -33.36
CA THR A 1156 -30.92 -25.90 -34.48
C THR A 1156 -30.43 -26.32 -35.87
N GLU A 1157 -29.22 -26.89 -35.99
CA GLU A 1157 -28.69 -27.30 -37.30
C GLU A 1157 -29.48 -28.44 -37.94
N SER A 1158 -29.26 -28.64 -39.24
CA SER A 1158 -29.89 -29.74 -39.99
C SER A 1158 -29.64 -31.11 -39.38
N ASN A 1159 -28.45 -31.30 -38.78
CA ASN A 1159 -28.02 -32.50 -38.07
C ASN A 1159 -27.37 -32.14 -36.73
N PHE A 1160 -27.49 -33.01 -35.73
CA PHE A 1160 -26.83 -32.85 -34.43
C PHE A 1160 -25.34 -33.21 -34.50
N ILE A 1161 -25.04 -34.35 -35.14
CA ILE A 1161 -23.68 -34.87 -35.34
C ILE A 1161 -23.39 -34.97 -36.84
N TYR A 1162 -22.23 -34.47 -37.27
CA TYR A 1162 -21.75 -34.57 -38.66
C TYR A 1162 -20.34 -35.18 -38.70
N TYR A 1163 -20.24 -36.47 -39.02
CA TYR A 1163 -18.94 -37.15 -39.13
C TYR A 1163 -18.18 -36.69 -40.37
N SER A 1164 -16.96 -36.18 -40.21
CA SER A 1164 -16.07 -35.77 -41.31
C SER A 1164 -14.64 -36.37 -41.11
N PRO A 1165 -13.60 -36.09 -41.94
CA PRO A 1165 -13.39 -34.94 -42.82
C PRO A 1165 -13.98 -35.06 -44.24
N ALA A 1166 -13.93 -36.21 -44.90
CA ALA A 1166 -14.30 -36.34 -46.33
C ALA A 1166 -15.25 -37.51 -46.62
N ALA A 1167 -16.07 -37.36 -47.67
CA ALA A 1167 -17.09 -38.31 -48.11
C ALA A 1167 -16.60 -39.77 -48.28
N TYR A 1168 -15.33 -39.93 -48.67
CA TYR A 1168 -14.66 -41.19 -48.98
C TYR A 1168 -13.74 -41.69 -47.85
N THR A 1169 -13.63 -40.97 -46.73
CA THR A 1169 -12.81 -41.41 -45.60
C THR A 1169 -13.43 -42.65 -44.96
N LYS A 1170 -12.72 -43.78 -45.01
CA LYS A 1170 -12.98 -44.95 -44.16
C LYS A 1170 -12.50 -44.64 -42.75
N GLY A 1171 -13.39 -44.73 -41.77
CA GLY A 1171 -13.05 -44.47 -40.37
C GLY A 1171 -12.27 -45.59 -39.70
N THR A 1172 -11.36 -45.22 -38.80
CA THR A 1172 -10.70 -46.14 -37.87
C THR A 1172 -11.58 -46.34 -36.64
N TYR A 1173 -11.85 -45.25 -35.92
CA TYR A 1173 -12.73 -45.16 -34.76
C TYR A 1173 -13.34 -43.74 -34.69
N SER A 1174 -14.50 -43.63 -34.05
CA SER A 1174 -15.25 -42.38 -33.97
C SER A 1174 -16.22 -42.39 -32.77
N GLN A 1175 -15.70 -42.71 -31.58
CA GLN A 1175 -16.49 -43.05 -30.39
C GLN A 1175 -17.08 -41.81 -29.72
N ILE A 1176 -18.39 -41.82 -29.50
CA ILE A 1176 -19.11 -40.74 -28.82
C ILE A 1176 -20.05 -41.34 -27.77
N LYS A 1177 -20.08 -40.76 -26.57
CA LYS A 1177 -21.01 -41.14 -25.50
C LYS A 1177 -21.70 -39.90 -24.93
N PHE A 1178 -23.01 -39.97 -24.78
CA PHE A 1178 -23.84 -39.09 -23.99
C PHE A 1178 -24.35 -39.90 -22.79
N ASP A 1179 -24.08 -39.43 -21.58
CA ASP A 1179 -24.52 -40.05 -20.34
C ASP A 1179 -25.37 -39.06 -19.54
N SER A 1180 -26.59 -39.48 -19.20
CA SER A 1180 -27.53 -38.71 -18.37
C SER A 1180 -27.79 -37.28 -18.88
N CYS A 1181 -27.74 -37.08 -20.21
CA CYS A 1181 -27.89 -35.79 -20.87
C CYS A 1181 -29.36 -35.50 -21.26
N THR A 1182 -29.71 -34.23 -21.35
CA THR A 1182 -30.95 -33.77 -22.01
C THR A 1182 -30.60 -33.20 -23.37
N ILE A 1183 -31.20 -33.71 -24.45
CA ILE A 1183 -30.91 -33.32 -25.83
C ILE A 1183 -32.21 -32.87 -26.50
N THR A 1184 -32.29 -31.59 -26.87
CA THR A 1184 -33.49 -30.98 -27.48
C THR A 1184 -33.17 -30.36 -28.84
N ASN A 1185 -34.01 -30.66 -29.83
CA ASN A 1185 -33.99 -29.98 -31.12
C ASN A 1185 -35.11 -28.93 -31.18
N SER A 1186 -34.74 -27.66 -31.33
CA SER A 1186 -35.68 -26.53 -31.41
C SER A 1186 -36.03 -26.10 -32.84
N ASN A 1187 -35.54 -26.82 -33.86
CA ASN A 1187 -35.81 -26.56 -35.27
C ASN A 1187 -36.55 -27.73 -35.96
N SER A 1188 -37.84 -27.53 -36.24
CA SER A 1188 -38.69 -28.51 -36.95
C SER A 1188 -38.29 -28.80 -38.40
N LYS A 1189 -37.29 -28.11 -38.96
CA LYS A 1189 -36.74 -28.37 -40.30
C LYS A 1189 -35.53 -29.31 -40.31
N SER A 1190 -35.02 -29.73 -39.15
CA SER A 1190 -33.96 -30.75 -39.09
C SER A 1190 -34.48 -32.09 -39.61
N THR A 1191 -33.72 -32.72 -40.50
CA THR A 1191 -34.12 -33.93 -41.23
C THR A 1191 -33.40 -35.19 -40.76
N VAL A 1192 -32.21 -35.06 -40.18
CA VAL A 1192 -31.35 -36.18 -39.77
C VAL A 1192 -30.74 -35.87 -38.40
N PHE A 1193 -30.64 -36.85 -37.50
CA PHE A 1193 -29.98 -36.66 -36.20
C PHE A 1193 -28.46 -36.82 -36.32
N ILE A 1194 -28.00 -37.94 -36.89
CA ILE A 1194 -26.58 -38.27 -37.12
C ILE A 1194 -26.33 -38.39 -38.63
N TYR A 1195 -25.45 -37.55 -39.17
CA TYR A 1195 -25.10 -37.54 -40.59
C TYR A 1195 -23.66 -38.02 -40.85
N ALA A 1196 -23.53 -39.14 -41.53
CA ALA A 1196 -22.26 -39.77 -41.90
C ALA A 1196 -21.75 -39.29 -43.26
N TYR A 1197 -21.14 -38.10 -43.31
CA TYR A 1197 -20.42 -37.63 -44.49
C TYR A 1197 -19.19 -38.52 -44.71
N ALA A 1198 -18.23 -38.50 -43.77
CA ALA A 1198 -17.25 -39.56 -43.61
C ALA A 1198 -17.88 -40.83 -43.01
N LYS A 1199 -17.18 -41.97 -43.07
CA LYS A 1199 -17.75 -43.29 -42.76
C LYS A 1199 -17.31 -43.75 -41.37
N PRO A 1200 -18.16 -43.64 -40.32
CA PRO A 1200 -17.78 -43.88 -38.94
C PRO A 1200 -17.57 -45.37 -38.63
N ASN A 1201 -16.87 -45.64 -37.52
CA ASN A 1201 -16.59 -46.97 -36.99
C ASN A 1201 -16.52 -46.90 -35.45
N GLY A 1202 -16.92 -47.96 -34.74
CA GLY A 1202 -17.11 -47.90 -33.28
C GLY A 1202 -18.56 -47.60 -32.90
N TYR A 1203 -18.82 -46.58 -32.07
CA TYR A 1203 -20.17 -46.35 -31.55
C TYR A 1203 -20.55 -44.87 -31.32
N CYS A 1204 -21.87 -44.62 -31.30
CA CYS A 1204 -22.50 -43.47 -30.64
C CYS A 1204 -23.48 -43.99 -29.57
N TYR A 1205 -23.26 -43.64 -28.31
CA TYR A 1205 -23.98 -44.20 -27.17
C TYR A 1205 -24.80 -43.11 -26.47
N PHE A 1206 -26.08 -43.36 -26.22
CA PHE A 1206 -26.95 -42.52 -25.40
C PHE A 1206 -27.41 -43.37 -24.21
N ASN A 1207 -26.93 -43.04 -23.02
CA ASN A 1207 -27.25 -43.73 -21.77
C ASN A 1207 -28.07 -42.81 -20.86
N ASN A 1208 -29.22 -43.27 -20.37
CA ASN A 1208 -30.12 -42.52 -19.46
C ASN A 1208 -30.46 -41.09 -19.96
N CYS A 1209 -30.50 -40.88 -21.28
CA CYS A 1209 -30.66 -39.56 -21.88
C CYS A 1209 -32.14 -39.22 -22.15
N THR A 1210 -32.54 -37.98 -21.85
CA THR A 1210 -33.84 -37.43 -22.27
C THR A 1210 -33.69 -36.80 -23.65
N ILE A 1211 -34.32 -37.38 -24.68
CA ILE A 1211 -34.13 -36.97 -26.07
C ILE A 1211 -35.45 -36.45 -26.66
N ILE A 1212 -35.48 -35.18 -27.06
CA ILE A 1212 -36.67 -34.46 -27.54
C ILE A 1212 -36.44 -34.03 -28.99
N LEU A 1213 -37.08 -34.72 -29.93
CA LEU A 1213 -36.89 -34.56 -31.38
C LEU A 1213 -38.22 -34.40 -32.13
N PRO A 1214 -38.25 -33.67 -33.28
CA PRO A 1214 -39.37 -33.69 -34.21
C PRO A 1214 -39.62 -35.11 -34.76
N SER A 1215 -40.90 -35.48 -34.92
CA SER A 1215 -41.29 -36.79 -35.48
C SER A 1215 -40.85 -37.02 -36.93
N THR A 1216 -40.47 -35.96 -37.65
CA THR A 1216 -39.98 -36.02 -39.03
C THR A 1216 -38.50 -36.37 -39.16
N ILE A 1217 -37.75 -36.48 -38.07
CA ILE A 1217 -36.30 -36.70 -38.11
C ILE A 1217 -35.96 -38.17 -38.44
N THR A 1218 -34.88 -38.37 -39.19
CA THR A 1218 -34.26 -39.69 -39.38
C THR A 1218 -33.06 -39.84 -38.43
N ILE A 1219 -32.94 -40.92 -37.65
CA ILE A 1219 -31.83 -41.05 -36.69
C ILE A 1219 -30.47 -41.13 -37.40
N PHE A 1220 -30.34 -41.93 -38.46
CA PHE A 1220 -29.08 -42.05 -39.22
C PHE A 1220 -29.27 -41.91 -40.74
N ASP A 1221 -28.47 -41.05 -41.35
CA ASP A 1221 -28.27 -40.93 -42.80
C ASP A 1221 -26.81 -40.54 -43.11
N GLY A 1222 -26.44 -40.38 -44.37
CA GLY A 1222 -25.09 -39.97 -44.75
C GLY A 1222 -24.89 -39.75 -46.25
N TYR A 1223 -23.63 -39.53 -46.63
CA TYR A 1223 -23.28 -39.27 -48.02
C TYR A 1223 -23.12 -40.60 -48.80
N PRO A 1224 -23.87 -40.82 -49.91
CA PRO A 1224 -24.19 -42.15 -50.44
C PRO A 1224 -23.04 -42.90 -51.15
N THR A 1225 -21.85 -42.31 -51.26
CA THR A 1225 -20.67 -42.99 -51.82
C THR A 1225 -19.93 -43.79 -50.74
N ASN A 1226 -19.36 -44.95 -51.10
CA ASN A 1226 -18.52 -45.76 -50.21
C ASN A 1226 -19.23 -46.22 -48.92
N ILE A 1227 -20.52 -46.57 -49.01
CA ILE A 1227 -21.32 -47.06 -47.87
C ILE A 1227 -20.70 -48.31 -47.22
N SER A 1228 -20.02 -49.15 -48.00
CA SER A 1228 -19.29 -50.35 -47.55
C SER A 1228 -18.08 -50.08 -46.66
N TYR A 1229 -17.62 -48.82 -46.52
CA TYR A 1229 -16.52 -48.47 -45.60
C TYR A 1229 -16.98 -48.36 -44.14
N ILE A 1230 -18.29 -48.38 -43.88
CA ILE A 1230 -18.81 -48.58 -42.52
C ILE A 1230 -18.76 -50.09 -42.26
N GLU A 1231 -17.91 -50.52 -41.31
CA GLU A 1231 -17.63 -51.94 -41.05
C GLU A 1231 -18.20 -52.44 -39.72
N ASN A 1232 -18.13 -51.65 -38.64
CA ASN A 1232 -18.76 -51.96 -37.36
C ASN A 1232 -19.20 -50.67 -36.63
N TYR A 1233 -20.32 -50.07 -37.03
CA TYR A 1233 -20.84 -48.87 -36.37
C TYR A 1233 -22.15 -49.15 -35.63
N THR A 1234 -22.20 -48.82 -34.34
CA THR A 1234 -23.36 -49.09 -33.46
C THR A 1234 -23.89 -47.79 -32.85
N ILE A 1235 -25.20 -47.57 -32.96
CA ILE A 1235 -25.92 -46.51 -32.26
C ILE A 1235 -26.77 -47.17 -31.18
N ASN A 1236 -26.57 -46.82 -29.92
CA ASN A 1236 -27.30 -47.40 -28.79
C ASN A 1236 -28.07 -46.33 -28.03
N PHE A 1237 -29.33 -46.62 -27.71
CA PHE A 1237 -30.19 -45.84 -26.83
C PHE A 1237 -30.56 -46.72 -25.63
N GLU A 1238 -29.76 -46.68 -24.58
CA GLU A 1238 -29.98 -47.41 -23.33
C GLU A 1238 -30.75 -46.51 -22.34
N ASN A 1239 -31.91 -46.97 -21.86
CA ASN A 1239 -32.83 -46.18 -21.01
C ASN A 1239 -33.16 -44.79 -21.59
N SER A 1240 -33.12 -44.65 -22.92
CA SER A 1240 -33.16 -43.36 -23.64
C SER A 1240 -34.26 -43.38 -24.69
N SER A 1241 -35.50 -43.08 -24.29
CA SER A 1241 -36.70 -43.23 -25.12
C SER A 1241 -36.69 -42.35 -26.38
N LEU A 1242 -37.11 -42.92 -27.51
CA LEU A 1242 -37.44 -42.21 -28.76
C LEU A 1242 -38.95 -42.24 -29.02
N LEU A 1243 -39.46 -41.35 -29.87
CA LEU A 1243 -40.84 -41.42 -30.36
C LEU A 1243 -41.05 -42.67 -31.22
N SER A 1244 -42.20 -43.34 -31.09
CA SER A 1244 -42.52 -44.60 -31.78
C SER A 1244 -42.43 -44.55 -33.31
N ASP A 1245 -42.67 -43.36 -33.88
CA ASP A 1245 -42.88 -43.17 -35.32
C ASP A 1245 -41.61 -42.60 -36.01
N ILE A 1246 -40.50 -42.43 -35.28
CA ILE A 1246 -39.24 -41.90 -35.82
C ILE A 1246 -38.59 -42.90 -36.79
N LYS A 1247 -38.08 -42.39 -37.92
CA LYS A 1247 -37.36 -43.20 -38.90
C LYS A 1247 -35.94 -43.48 -38.40
N LEU A 1248 -35.62 -44.72 -38.06
CA LEU A 1248 -34.29 -45.03 -37.51
C LEU A 1248 -33.14 -44.90 -38.53
N ILE A 1249 -33.37 -45.23 -39.81
CA ILE A 1249 -32.33 -45.22 -40.84
C ILE A 1249 -32.89 -44.83 -42.20
N SER A 1250 -32.11 -44.09 -43.00
CA SER A 1250 -32.50 -43.72 -44.36
C SER A 1250 -32.48 -44.91 -45.32
N ASP A 1251 -33.22 -44.81 -46.43
CA ASP A 1251 -33.39 -45.93 -47.36
C ASP A 1251 -32.09 -46.30 -48.10
N ASN A 1252 -31.15 -45.36 -48.22
CA ASN A 1252 -29.80 -45.60 -48.78
C ASN A 1252 -28.94 -46.51 -47.89
N TYR A 1253 -29.19 -46.52 -46.58
CA TYR A 1253 -28.38 -47.27 -45.60
C TYR A 1253 -29.11 -48.47 -45.00
N LYS A 1254 -30.43 -48.60 -45.25
CA LYS A 1254 -31.30 -49.65 -44.68
C LYS A 1254 -30.86 -51.09 -44.94
N SER A 1255 -30.08 -51.34 -46.01
CA SER A 1255 -29.54 -52.66 -46.34
C SER A 1255 -28.12 -52.91 -45.83
N ASN A 1256 -27.50 -51.97 -45.10
CA ASN A 1256 -26.14 -52.12 -44.61
C ASN A 1256 -26.11 -52.82 -43.24
N SER A 1257 -25.73 -54.11 -43.22
CA SER A 1257 -25.64 -54.93 -42.00
C SER A 1257 -24.60 -54.47 -40.98
N ASN A 1258 -23.71 -53.55 -41.36
CA ASN A 1258 -22.62 -53.04 -40.53
C ASN A 1258 -23.04 -51.83 -39.67
N ILE A 1259 -24.27 -51.35 -39.84
CA ILE A 1259 -24.90 -50.34 -38.98
C ILE A 1259 -25.92 -51.04 -38.09
N LYS A 1260 -25.76 -50.92 -36.78
CA LYS A 1260 -26.69 -51.46 -35.77
C LYS A 1260 -27.29 -50.31 -34.98
N ILE A 1261 -28.62 -50.26 -34.88
CA ILE A 1261 -29.33 -49.29 -34.05
C ILE A 1261 -30.12 -50.08 -33.01
N ASN A 1262 -29.71 -49.98 -31.74
CA ASN A 1262 -30.36 -50.68 -30.63
C ASN A 1262 -31.08 -49.65 -29.74
N ILE A 1263 -32.29 -50.00 -29.31
CA ILE A 1263 -33.06 -49.28 -28.30
C ILE A 1263 -33.28 -50.31 -27.19
N ILE A 1264 -32.75 -50.03 -26.00
CA ILE A 1264 -32.54 -50.98 -24.89
C ILE A 1264 -33.22 -50.43 -23.63
#